data_AF-A0A540K8L6-F1
#
_entry.id   AF-A0A540K8L6-F1
#
_cell.length_a   1.000
_cell.length_b   1.000
_cell.length_c   1.000
_cell.angle_alpha   90.00
_cell.angle_beta   90.00
_cell.angle_gamma   90.00
#
_symmetry.space_group_name_H-M   'P 1'
#
loop_
_entity.id
_entity.type
_entity.pdbx_description
1 polymer ?
#
loop_
_entity_poly.entity_id
_entity_poly.type
_entity_poly.pdbx_seq_one_letter_code
_entity_poly.pdbx_strand_id
1 'polypeptide(L)'
;MSVGLQLQNPEHKMPLGDFIQMLKREHHLALRESSSRKRKREIDWNAGGLFLEDANNREIRDVVNFKNFKAHECHILKLHDGNVSERVITFENMWDLTPVTDLLRELPQEYTSETALADLIDNSLQAVWANDRRHKKLISVDVADNVISIFDTGPGMDGSDENSIVKWGKMGASLHRSFKDQAIGGTPPYLTPFFGMFGYGGPIASMQLGRHALISSKTKDSRKVYTLHLDREALLSRSNSDSNWKTAGGMRDPLEEEMIRTPHGSFTKVEIYKPKSKLDMDQLRCKLKDIYFPYIQCDEESKAGKIWKTVTPVNFEVNGVDLAEIAGGEIATTNLHSSNGPDFVLQLHFFCKKNSMSQSPAVKEISTSSDPLSYFIYVDSKTDIKANARLKCVYFPVVKGKENIERILESLESEGCSTSEKFETYSRVSIRRLGRLLPDARWALLPFMEFKQKKGDRAHLLKRCCLRVKCFIETDAGFNPTPSKNDLAHHGPFTTALRNFGNQPLENENDIKIQISRDGKHLNLAQLKREYENWILQMHERYDDEADCGEDQPVVVVSPINKKALHMSSEVARVHKSLKRKGIAWKRGQKIKLLKGACAGVHKNNVYATIEYFLLEGLEGDSGGQAQMFCRPLSNPDAKGCILSISDGDTSLDVGGSLPVPVSVIDTGMCVAVGSTEWDNQLEKQRQKSPSTIDLLDAEQCQELDINGALPVDAQAGKDPPEAIVAIVRPASYDSSCISKTLDQKHIAKTNLQMSMKVKYSSDAEGLQRVHDISVSVAPKSLKGFQGLYIFPLKSKYPDLFQNAGIYTFSFHLDESDCKAIEKKVLIKEARKVEYKQIHSTFPKEKVSRPQDSSDSPNLQDESNGKSVEKKVLIKEARKVEHKQIQSTSSKENVLGSQYSSHPPKVEKLQVLTKRAKVEYNESQVPLSPGKVLPLQDSSSLQKGGNLLVSEMQVPKVEYEELSPFPLLLQDPSSLEQVENLQKKENDIKRIGLHIGDLEKQLVELNENKEILELEIAHLQACYQLSSSDYSSKKEELRNHIERMSHTAASTVSTLSRVPLQGPDNDFMGGMIGLVALLGRVRNFKLSRILSEYLGEDQMLAVVCKSFTAACALEKYHRSGEVDSRHALYAEAAKLERSIDSRFLVICLEDLRPYTGDFDGTDPQRKLFLPDPVLPSGDTPSGFLGYAVNLVDLDDEHLHTVTTEGHNLRQTLFYSLFGELHVYRTRKQMFNARACIKQAAVSLDGGILKQTGMVSLGYGYLSFYT
;
A
#
# COMPACT_ATOMS: atom_id res chain seq x y z
N MET A 1 -22.70 -21.40 44.45
CA MET A 1 -22.67 -22.22 43.23
C MET A 1 -24.10 -22.36 42.72
N SER A 2 -24.33 -22.35 41.41
CA SER A 2 -25.62 -22.68 40.81
C SER A 2 -25.77 -24.19 40.59
N VAL A 3 -27.03 -24.66 40.46
CA VAL A 3 -27.38 -26.04 40.12
C VAL A 3 -28.61 -25.99 39.22
N GLY A 4 -28.62 -26.77 38.13
CA GLY A 4 -29.79 -26.91 37.27
C GLY A 4 -30.68 -28.06 37.73
N LEU A 5 -32.01 -27.85 37.71
CA LEU A 5 -33.01 -28.90 37.97
C LEU A 5 -34.01 -28.91 36.80
N GLN A 6 -34.01 -29.98 36.02
CA GLN A 6 -34.99 -30.20 34.96
C GLN A 6 -36.08 -31.15 35.46
N LEU A 7 -37.32 -30.66 35.58
CA LEU A 7 -38.47 -31.45 36.01
C LEU A 7 -39.39 -31.73 34.83
N GLN A 8 -39.51 -33.00 34.44
CA GLN A 8 -40.47 -33.43 33.42
C GLN A 8 -41.81 -33.73 34.10
N ASN A 9 -42.87 -33.04 33.68
CA ASN A 9 -44.25 -33.22 34.17
C ASN A 9 -44.40 -33.33 35.70
N PRO A 10 -43.84 -32.39 36.51
CA PRO A 10 -44.01 -32.43 37.96
C PRO A 10 -45.48 -32.29 38.36
N GLU A 11 -45.86 -32.91 39.48
CA GLU A 11 -47.15 -32.64 40.11
C GLU A 11 -47.31 -31.14 40.42
N HIS A 12 -48.54 -30.64 40.47
CA HIS A 12 -48.83 -29.20 40.64
C HIS A 12 -48.19 -28.57 41.89
N LYS A 13 -47.88 -29.36 42.91
CA LYS A 13 -47.26 -28.96 44.18
C LYS A 13 -46.26 -30.03 44.61
N MET A 14 -45.14 -29.63 45.17
CA MET A 14 -44.15 -30.52 45.80
C MET A 14 -43.76 -29.96 47.18
N PRO A 15 -43.72 -30.77 48.25
CA PRO A 15 -43.18 -30.35 49.54
C PRO A 15 -41.75 -29.81 49.40
N LEU A 16 -41.41 -28.75 50.15
CA LEU A 16 -40.07 -28.15 50.03
C LEU A 16 -38.97 -29.15 50.37
N GLY A 17 -39.18 -30.05 51.34
CA GLY A 17 -38.22 -31.09 51.72
C GLY A 17 -37.80 -31.99 50.55
N ASP A 18 -38.75 -32.41 49.72
CA ASP A 18 -38.49 -33.29 48.56
C ASP A 18 -37.72 -32.54 47.48
N PHE A 19 -38.12 -31.29 47.19
CA PHE A 19 -37.42 -30.41 46.26
C PHE A 19 -35.98 -30.13 46.72
N ILE A 20 -35.77 -29.90 48.01
CA ILE A 20 -34.45 -29.72 48.62
C ILE A 20 -33.64 -31.02 48.57
N GLN A 21 -34.25 -32.20 48.68
CA GLN A 21 -33.54 -33.47 48.51
C GLN A 21 -33.04 -33.65 47.06
N MET A 22 -33.85 -33.27 46.06
CA MET A 22 -33.42 -33.25 44.65
C MET A 22 -32.29 -32.23 44.43
N LEU A 23 -32.44 -31.00 44.93
CA LEU A 23 -31.40 -29.96 44.84
C LEU A 23 -30.09 -30.39 45.53
N LYS A 24 -30.18 -31.05 46.69
CA LYS A 24 -29.03 -31.59 47.44
C LYS A 24 -28.31 -32.67 46.62
N ARG A 25 -29.04 -33.55 45.93
CA ARG A 25 -28.44 -34.56 45.03
C ARG A 25 -27.65 -33.91 43.90
N GLU A 26 -28.28 -33.03 43.14
CA GLU A 26 -27.64 -32.39 41.97
C GLU A 26 -26.48 -31.47 42.38
N HIS A 27 -26.56 -30.80 43.54
CA HIS A 27 -25.45 -30.05 44.12
C HIS A 27 -24.23 -30.93 44.43
N HIS A 28 -24.42 -32.15 44.95
CA HIS A 28 -23.32 -33.08 45.21
C HIS A 28 -22.72 -33.68 43.93
N LEU A 29 -23.51 -33.82 42.86
CA LEU A 29 -22.98 -34.21 41.54
C LEU A 29 -22.12 -33.08 40.95
N ALA A 30 -22.66 -31.86 40.86
CA ALA A 30 -21.93 -30.72 40.33
C ALA A 30 -20.66 -30.37 41.14
N LEU A 31 -20.66 -30.63 42.47
CA LEU A 31 -19.45 -30.52 43.30
C LEU A 31 -18.35 -31.50 42.91
N ARG A 32 -18.68 -32.74 42.52
CA ARG A 32 -17.70 -33.75 42.08
C ARG A 32 -17.07 -33.41 40.74
N GLU A 33 -17.83 -32.75 39.86
CA GLU A 33 -17.35 -32.23 38.57
C GLU A 33 -16.54 -30.93 38.71
N SER A 34 -16.61 -30.26 39.87
CA SER A 34 -15.99 -28.96 40.11
C SER A 34 -14.55 -29.09 40.59
N SER A 35 -13.60 -29.02 39.66
CA SER A 35 -12.14 -29.11 39.92
C SER A 35 -11.51 -27.93 40.70
N SER A 36 -12.30 -27.01 41.29
CA SER A 36 -11.78 -25.81 41.95
C SER A 36 -11.34 -26.05 43.40
N ARG A 37 -10.03 -25.93 43.67
CA ARG A 37 -9.40 -26.04 45.01
C ARG A 37 -9.71 -24.87 45.98
N LYS A 38 -10.68 -24.00 45.70
CA LYS A 38 -11.05 -22.89 46.59
C LYS A 38 -11.84 -23.44 47.79
N ARG A 39 -11.59 -22.92 49.00
CA ARG A 39 -12.49 -23.16 50.15
C ARG A 39 -13.86 -22.58 49.83
N LYS A 40 -14.86 -23.44 49.69
CA LYS A 40 -16.27 -23.06 49.48
C LYS A 40 -16.96 -23.01 50.84
N ARG A 41 -17.92 -22.08 51.02
CA ARG A 41 -18.87 -22.15 52.13
C ARG A 41 -19.72 -23.41 51.96
N GLU A 42 -19.76 -24.24 53.00
CA GLU A 42 -20.68 -25.37 53.04
C GLU A 42 -22.11 -24.87 53.30
N ILE A 43 -23.09 -25.53 52.68
CA ILE A 43 -24.52 -25.25 52.87
C ILE A 43 -24.98 -26.09 54.05
N ASP A 44 -25.58 -25.47 55.07
CA ASP A 44 -26.22 -26.23 56.16
C ASP A 44 -27.56 -26.81 55.67
N TRP A 45 -27.47 -28.00 55.08
CA TRP A 45 -28.61 -28.79 54.63
C TRP A 45 -29.48 -29.34 55.77
N ASN A 46 -29.12 -29.11 57.02
CA ASN A 46 -29.82 -29.59 58.20
C ASN A 46 -30.40 -28.42 59.04
N ALA A 47 -30.15 -27.17 58.64
CA ALA A 47 -30.72 -25.99 59.29
C ALA A 47 -32.25 -26.00 59.24
N GLY A 48 -32.89 -25.83 60.41
CA GLY A 48 -34.35 -25.80 60.58
C GLY A 48 -35.05 -24.55 60.01
N GLY A 49 -34.47 -23.93 58.98
CA GLY A 49 -34.93 -22.67 58.39
C GLY A 49 -34.60 -22.54 56.90
N LEU A 50 -34.39 -23.66 56.19
CA LEU A 50 -34.19 -23.69 54.74
C LEU A 50 -35.41 -23.11 53.98
N PHE A 51 -35.17 -22.16 53.07
CA PHE A 51 -36.22 -21.63 52.18
C PHE A 51 -35.65 -21.21 50.82
N LEU A 52 -36.53 -21.06 49.83
CA LEU A 52 -36.19 -20.52 48.51
C LEU A 52 -36.73 -19.09 48.36
N GLU A 53 -35.95 -18.16 47.82
CA GLU A 53 -36.37 -16.81 47.41
C GLU A 53 -36.51 -16.78 45.88
N ASP A 54 -37.66 -16.30 45.36
CA ASP A 54 -37.84 -16.04 43.93
C ASP A 54 -37.32 -14.65 43.51
N ALA A 55 -37.23 -14.39 42.19
CA ALA A 55 -36.79 -13.10 41.66
C ALA A 55 -37.69 -11.89 42.05
N ASN A 56 -38.82 -12.11 42.73
CA ASN A 56 -39.72 -11.09 43.25
C ASN A 56 -39.57 -10.81 44.75
N ASN A 57 -38.64 -11.48 45.43
CA ASN A 57 -38.49 -11.56 46.89
C ASN A 57 -39.62 -12.35 47.60
N ARG A 58 -40.25 -13.32 46.92
CA ARG A 58 -41.23 -14.21 47.56
C ARG A 58 -40.52 -15.42 48.13
N GLU A 59 -40.73 -15.65 49.43
CA GLU A 59 -40.20 -16.81 50.12
C GLU A 59 -41.10 -18.04 49.92
N ILE A 60 -40.50 -19.18 49.64
CA ILE A 60 -41.14 -20.50 49.53
C ILE A 60 -40.60 -21.34 50.70
N ARG A 61 -41.45 -21.55 51.71
CA ARG A 61 -41.07 -22.20 52.99
C ARG A 61 -41.63 -23.62 53.15
N ASP A 62 -42.83 -23.89 52.63
CA ASP A 62 -43.52 -25.17 52.86
C ASP A 62 -43.66 -26.03 51.59
N VAL A 63 -44.09 -25.41 50.48
CA VAL A 63 -44.49 -26.11 49.25
C VAL A 63 -44.11 -25.32 48.00
N VAL A 64 -43.38 -25.94 47.08
CA VAL A 64 -43.15 -25.42 45.73
C VAL A 64 -44.41 -25.63 44.89
N ASN A 65 -45.11 -24.55 44.55
CA ASN A 65 -46.30 -24.57 43.69
C ASN A 65 -45.92 -24.29 42.24
N PHE A 66 -45.85 -25.33 41.41
CA PHE A 66 -45.41 -25.19 40.02
C PHE A 66 -46.36 -24.37 39.15
N LYS A 67 -47.62 -24.15 39.57
CA LYS A 67 -48.53 -23.21 38.88
C LYS A 67 -48.11 -21.73 38.97
N ASN A 68 -47.16 -21.39 39.84
CA ASN A 68 -46.60 -20.05 39.93
C ASN A 68 -45.49 -19.79 38.88
N PHE A 69 -44.97 -20.86 38.25
CA PHE A 69 -43.90 -20.81 37.27
C PHE A 69 -44.45 -21.19 35.90
N LYS A 70 -44.04 -20.48 34.84
CA LYS A 70 -44.44 -20.83 33.48
C LYS A 70 -43.64 -22.04 33.01
N ALA A 71 -44.32 -23.04 32.45
CA ALA A 71 -43.65 -24.19 31.84
C ALA A 71 -42.82 -23.76 30.61
N HIS A 72 -41.68 -24.41 30.39
CA HIS A 72 -40.71 -24.16 29.32
C HIS A 72 -39.91 -22.84 29.42
N GLU A 73 -40.10 -22.03 30.47
CA GLU A 73 -39.19 -20.93 30.83
C GLU A 73 -38.21 -21.35 31.94
N CYS A 74 -37.03 -20.73 31.97
CA CYS A 74 -36.03 -20.89 33.02
C CYS A 74 -36.38 -20.02 34.24
N HIS A 75 -36.42 -20.63 35.44
CA HIS A 75 -36.75 -19.93 36.70
C HIS A 75 -35.58 -19.99 37.68
N ILE A 76 -35.02 -18.84 38.03
CA ILE A 76 -33.90 -18.72 38.97
C ILE A 76 -34.45 -18.54 40.39
N LEU A 77 -34.17 -19.52 41.25
CA LEU A 77 -34.48 -19.50 42.68
C LEU A 77 -33.19 -19.50 43.50
N LYS A 78 -33.18 -18.73 44.60
CA LYS A 78 -32.06 -18.64 45.52
C LYS A 78 -32.32 -19.47 46.77
N LEU A 79 -31.40 -20.34 47.16
CA LEU A 79 -31.47 -21.11 48.41
C LEU A 79 -30.90 -20.31 49.59
N HIS A 80 -31.62 -20.33 50.71
CA HIS A 80 -31.22 -19.74 51.98
C HIS A 80 -31.13 -20.85 53.04
N ASP A 81 -29.99 -20.94 53.72
CA ASP A 81 -29.64 -21.95 54.74
C ASP A 81 -29.83 -21.44 56.19
N GLY A 82 -30.50 -20.30 56.36
CA GLY A 82 -30.70 -19.65 57.65
C GLY A 82 -29.50 -18.85 58.20
N ASN A 83 -28.30 -18.96 57.61
CA ASN A 83 -27.14 -18.20 58.07
C ASN A 83 -27.13 -16.77 57.47
N VAL A 84 -27.59 -15.82 58.30
CA VAL A 84 -27.85 -14.41 57.96
C VAL A 84 -26.58 -13.59 57.70
N SER A 85 -25.41 -14.06 58.15
CA SER A 85 -24.17 -13.26 58.25
C SER A 85 -23.61 -12.75 56.91
N GLU A 86 -23.90 -13.43 55.80
CA GLU A 86 -23.37 -13.05 54.47
C GLU A 86 -24.48 -13.11 53.41
N ARG A 87 -24.84 -11.95 52.85
CA ARG A 87 -25.67 -11.89 51.64
C ARG A 87 -24.85 -12.30 50.42
N VAL A 88 -24.82 -13.59 50.10
CA VAL A 88 -24.24 -14.09 48.85
C VAL A 88 -24.98 -13.48 47.65
N ILE A 89 -24.26 -12.70 46.84
CA ILE A 89 -24.75 -12.06 45.61
C ILE A 89 -24.13 -12.66 44.33
N THR A 90 -23.06 -13.45 44.44
CA THR A 90 -22.31 -14.03 43.31
C THR A 90 -22.30 -15.56 43.39
N PHE A 91 -22.52 -16.24 42.27
CA PHE A 91 -22.66 -17.68 42.18
C PHE A 91 -21.77 -18.26 41.07
N GLU A 92 -20.86 -19.16 41.43
CA GLU A 92 -20.07 -19.96 40.46
C GLU A 92 -20.99 -20.73 39.51
N ASN A 93 -20.63 -20.78 38.22
CA ASN A 93 -21.31 -21.50 37.13
C ASN A 93 -22.75 -21.08 36.82
N MET A 94 -23.19 -19.89 37.25
CA MET A 94 -24.56 -19.39 37.07
C MET A 94 -25.02 -19.33 35.61
N TRP A 95 -24.13 -18.99 34.68
CA TRP A 95 -24.47 -18.77 33.28
C TRP A 95 -23.76 -19.74 32.35
N ASP A 96 -24.49 -20.26 31.36
CA ASP A 96 -23.95 -21.13 30.32
C ASP A 96 -23.79 -20.36 29.00
N LEU A 97 -22.53 -20.10 28.65
CA LEU A 97 -22.14 -19.34 27.47
C LEU A 97 -21.65 -20.23 26.32
N THR A 98 -21.80 -21.57 26.42
CA THR A 98 -21.32 -22.55 25.42
C THR A 98 -21.80 -22.19 24.02
N PRO A 99 -20.91 -21.81 23.07
CA PRO A 99 -21.33 -21.38 21.74
C PRO A 99 -22.18 -22.42 21.03
N VAL A 100 -23.21 -21.99 20.30
CA VAL A 100 -24.16 -22.89 19.63
C VAL A 100 -23.66 -23.36 18.25
N THR A 101 -22.49 -22.89 17.82
CA THR A 101 -21.92 -23.07 16.46
C THR A 101 -20.40 -22.88 16.45
N ASP A 102 -19.72 -23.42 15.43
CA ASP A 102 -18.28 -23.28 15.16
C ASP A 102 -17.85 -21.85 14.73
N LEU A 103 -18.57 -20.81 15.13
CA LEU A 103 -18.39 -19.41 14.69
C LEU A 103 -17.19 -18.69 15.33
N LEU A 104 -16.08 -19.42 15.54
CA LEU A 104 -14.78 -18.89 15.97
C LEU A 104 -13.78 -18.68 14.81
N ARG A 105 -14.19 -18.95 13.55
CA ARG A 105 -13.30 -18.89 12.37
C ARG A 105 -12.68 -17.52 12.08
N GLU A 106 -13.31 -16.42 12.50
CA GLU A 106 -12.82 -15.06 12.30
C GLU A 106 -12.95 -14.24 13.59
N LEU A 107 -11.93 -14.33 14.46
CA LEU A 107 -11.75 -13.38 15.56
C LEU A 107 -11.05 -12.11 15.04
N PRO A 108 -11.51 -10.90 15.41
CA PRO A 108 -10.91 -9.64 14.96
C PRO A 108 -9.49 -9.46 15.54
N GLN A 109 -8.49 -9.36 14.65
CA GLN A 109 -7.07 -9.25 15.02
C GLN A 109 -6.60 -7.81 15.36
N GLU A 110 -7.43 -6.79 15.10
CA GLU A 110 -6.96 -5.41 14.87
C GLU A 110 -7.69 -4.32 15.69
N TYR A 111 -8.18 -4.63 16.89
CA TYR A 111 -8.75 -3.61 17.77
C TYR A 111 -7.66 -2.76 18.45
N THR A 112 -7.77 -1.43 18.37
CA THR A 112 -7.15 -0.52 19.36
C THR A 112 -8.02 -0.49 20.62
N SER A 113 -7.53 0.14 21.69
CA SER A 113 -8.33 0.29 22.92
C SER A 113 -9.60 1.12 22.66
N GLU A 114 -9.50 2.16 21.84
CA GLU A 114 -10.59 3.07 21.51
C GLU A 114 -11.59 2.45 20.53
N THR A 115 -11.15 1.63 19.56
CA THR A 115 -12.08 0.93 18.65
C THR A 115 -12.76 -0.27 19.32
N ALA A 116 -12.10 -0.94 20.26
CA ALA A 116 -12.75 -1.90 21.16
C ALA A 116 -13.81 -1.20 22.03
N LEU A 117 -13.48 -0.04 22.61
CA LEU A 117 -14.43 0.74 23.42
C LEU A 117 -15.64 1.22 22.59
N ALA A 118 -15.41 1.65 21.35
CA ALA A 118 -16.49 1.94 20.40
C ALA A 118 -17.34 0.69 20.08
N ASP A 119 -16.75 -0.49 19.88
CA ASP A 119 -17.54 -1.71 19.63
C ASP A 119 -18.40 -2.15 20.84
N LEU A 120 -18.02 -1.77 22.06
CA LEU A 120 -18.88 -1.89 23.24
C LEU A 120 -20.00 -0.85 23.24
N ILE A 121 -19.66 0.43 23.04
CA ILE A 121 -20.59 1.57 22.98
C ILE A 121 -21.65 1.37 21.88
N ASP A 122 -21.32 0.73 20.76
CA ASP A 122 -22.28 0.36 19.70
C ASP A 122 -23.48 -0.44 20.23
N ASN A 123 -23.27 -1.32 21.22
CA ASN A 123 -24.36 -2.12 21.81
C ASN A 123 -25.23 -1.25 22.72
N SER A 124 -24.61 -0.40 23.55
CA SER A 124 -25.30 0.60 24.37
C SER A 124 -26.10 1.60 23.53
N LEU A 125 -25.54 2.05 22.40
CA LEU A 125 -26.20 2.93 21.44
C LEU A 125 -27.42 2.24 20.81
N GLN A 126 -27.28 0.98 20.37
CA GLN A 126 -28.41 0.22 19.86
C GLN A 126 -29.51 0.02 20.93
N ALA A 127 -29.11 -0.21 22.20
CA ALA A 127 -30.03 -0.38 23.32
C ALA A 127 -30.81 0.90 23.64
N VAL A 128 -30.15 2.06 23.81
CA VAL A 128 -30.85 3.33 24.05
C VAL A 128 -31.64 3.81 22.84
N TRP A 129 -31.27 3.42 21.61
CA TRP A 129 -32.03 3.78 20.42
C TRP A 129 -33.43 3.15 20.40
N ALA A 130 -33.56 1.92 20.92
CA ALA A 130 -34.84 1.21 21.03
C ALA A 130 -35.84 1.84 22.02
N ASN A 131 -35.38 2.67 22.96
CA ASN A 131 -36.26 3.35 23.93
C ASN A 131 -37.26 4.31 23.27
N ASP A 132 -38.40 4.51 23.93
CA ASP A 132 -39.36 5.58 23.62
C ASP A 132 -38.66 6.96 23.59
N ARG A 133 -39.14 7.84 22.69
CA ARG A 133 -38.60 9.20 22.48
C ARG A 133 -38.71 10.11 23.73
N ARG A 134 -39.48 9.71 24.75
CA ARG A 134 -39.68 10.44 26.02
C ARG A 134 -38.70 10.04 27.13
N HIS A 135 -37.96 8.94 27.00
CA HIS A 135 -36.99 8.50 28.02
C HIS A 135 -35.62 9.17 27.80
N LYS A 136 -34.85 9.48 28.86
CA LYS A 136 -33.45 9.95 28.72
C LYS A 136 -32.65 8.85 28.02
N LYS A 137 -32.14 9.14 26.83
CA LYS A 137 -31.17 8.30 26.12
C LYS A 137 -29.78 8.79 26.52
N LEU A 138 -29.11 8.02 27.37
CA LEU A 138 -27.81 8.33 27.94
C LEU A 138 -26.88 7.14 27.72
N ILE A 139 -25.68 7.45 27.24
CA ILE A 139 -24.52 6.57 27.31
C ILE A 139 -23.44 7.34 28.07
N SER A 140 -22.84 6.71 29.07
CA SER A 140 -21.74 7.30 29.82
C SER A 140 -20.56 6.36 29.88
N VAL A 141 -19.35 6.91 29.79
CA VAL A 141 -18.09 6.20 29.86
C VAL A 141 -17.22 6.85 30.93
N ASP A 142 -17.04 6.12 32.03
CA ASP A 142 -16.29 6.55 33.21
C ASP A 142 -14.97 5.75 33.27
N VAL A 143 -13.86 6.40 32.91
CA VAL A 143 -12.50 5.82 32.85
C VAL A 143 -11.70 6.20 34.09
N ALA A 144 -11.18 5.20 34.80
CA ALA A 144 -10.25 5.32 35.91
C ALA A 144 -9.07 4.33 35.78
N ASP A 145 -8.00 4.53 36.54
CA ASP A 145 -6.73 3.76 36.42
C ASP A 145 -6.91 2.22 36.43
N ASN A 146 -7.89 1.72 37.18
CA ASN A 146 -8.12 0.28 37.38
C ASN A 146 -9.39 -0.27 36.72
N VAL A 147 -10.28 0.60 36.22
CA VAL A 147 -11.59 0.20 35.68
C VAL A 147 -12.10 1.18 34.60
N ILE A 148 -12.70 0.63 33.55
CA ILE A 148 -13.50 1.38 32.57
C ILE A 148 -14.96 0.95 32.77
N SER A 149 -15.84 1.89 33.10
CA SER A 149 -17.28 1.65 33.28
C SER A 149 -18.06 2.28 32.14
N ILE A 150 -18.81 1.48 31.38
CA ILE A 150 -19.78 1.93 30.38
C ILE A 150 -21.17 1.76 30.97
N PHE A 151 -21.99 2.80 30.98
CA PHE A 151 -23.35 2.79 31.53
C PHE A 151 -24.35 3.30 30.50
N ASP A 152 -25.43 2.56 30.27
CA ASP A 152 -26.51 2.97 29.36
C ASP A 152 -27.90 2.84 29.97
N THR A 153 -28.79 3.73 29.54
CA THR A 153 -30.20 3.76 29.96
C THR A 153 -31.10 2.89 29.07
N GLY A 154 -30.58 1.81 28.47
CA GLY A 154 -31.34 0.93 27.59
C GLY A 154 -32.45 0.13 28.30
N PRO A 155 -33.20 -0.71 27.56
CA PRO A 155 -34.23 -1.58 28.13
C PRO A 155 -33.68 -2.64 29.10
N GLY A 156 -32.35 -2.86 29.11
CA GLY A 156 -31.66 -3.78 29.99
C GLY A 156 -31.84 -5.26 29.64
N MET A 157 -31.28 -6.12 30.50
CA MET A 157 -31.30 -7.58 30.42
C MET A 157 -31.55 -8.14 31.82
N ASP A 158 -32.02 -9.39 31.89
CA ASP A 158 -32.32 -10.07 33.16
C ASP A 158 -32.07 -11.59 33.06
N GLY A 159 -32.74 -12.39 33.91
CA GLY A 159 -32.65 -13.84 33.94
C GLY A 159 -33.70 -14.58 33.10
N SER A 160 -34.62 -13.89 32.40
CA SER A 160 -35.62 -14.51 31.52
C SER A 160 -34.99 -15.00 30.22
N ASP A 161 -35.61 -15.99 29.55
CA ASP A 161 -35.10 -16.48 28.26
C ASP A 161 -35.26 -15.47 27.13
N GLU A 162 -36.22 -14.54 27.22
CA GLU A 162 -36.42 -13.45 26.26
C GLU A 162 -35.32 -12.38 26.38
N ASN A 163 -35.09 -11.84 27.58
CA ASN A 163 -34.17 -10.73 27.83
C ASN A 163 -32.85 -11.17 28.50
N SER A 164 -32.47 -12.44 28.33
CA SER A 164 -31.36 -13.07 29.07
C SER A 164 -30.03 -12.35 28.90
N ILE A 165 -29.41 -11.97 30.02
CA ILE A 165 -28.04 -11.42 30.09
C ILE A 165 -27.00 -12.36 29.47
N VAL A 166 -27.29 -13.67 29.40
CA VAL A 166 -26.50 -14.69 28.67
C VAL A 166 -26.23 -14.28 27.22
N LYS A 167 -27.20 -13.63 26.54
CA LYS A 167 -27.09 -13.23 25.13
C LYS A 167 -26.00 -12.19 24.86
N TRP A 168 -25.55 -11.47 25.89
CA TRP A 168 -24.40 -10.56 25.81
C TRP A 168 -23.07 -11.33 25.82
N GLY A 169 -22.93 -12.34 26.69
CA GLY A 169 -21.70 -13.12 26.85
C GLY A 169 -21.52 -14.25 25.83
N LYS A 170 -22.62 -14.80 25.32
CA LYS A 170 -22.66 -16.00 24.50
C LYS A 170 -22.35 -15.69 23.03
N MET A 171 -21.17 -16.09 22.57
CA MET A 171 -20.72 -15.83 21.19
C MET A 171 -21.70 -16.41 20.17
N GLY A 172 -22.05 -15.59 19.16
CA GLY A 172 -23.01 -15.92 18.12
C GLY A 172 -24.48 -15.70 18.48
N ALA A 173 -24.83 -15.54 19.76
CA ALA A 173 -26.23 -15.40 20.23
C ALA A 173 -26.85 -14.00 20.03
N SER A 174 -26.22 -13.13 19.22
CA SER A 174 -26.68 -11.76 19.01
C SER A 174 -27.91 -11.71 18.11
N LEU A 175 -29.01 -11.19 18.67
CA LEU A 175 -30.26 -10.92 17.96
C LEU A 175 -30.11 -9.90 16.81
N HIS A 176 -29.00 -9.17 16.72
CA HIS A 176 -28.88 -8.00 15.84
C HIS A 176 -28.89 -8.39 14.34
N ARG A 177 -28.51 -9.63 14.03
CA ARG A 177 -28.44 -10.17 12.65
C ARG A 177 -29.80 -10.13 11.94
N SER A 178 -30.91 -10.43 12.63
CA SER A 178 -32.25 -10.46 12.03
C SER A 178 -32.85 -9.07 11.77
N PHE A 179 -32.31 -8.02 12.39
CA PHE A 179 -32.75 -6.64 12.18
C PHE A 179 -31.99 -5.91 11.06
N LYS A 180 -30.92 -6.50 10.50
CA LYS A 180 -30.06 -5.87 9.47
C LYS A 180 -30.87 -5.28 8.31
N ASP A 181 -31.82 -6.05 7.78
CA ASP A 181 -32.57 -5.65 6.58
C ASP A 181 -33.54 -4.48 6.85
N GLN A 182 -33.89 -4.23 8.12
CA GLN A 182 -34.68 -3.07 8.55
C GLN A 182 -33.85 -1.76 8.57
N ALA A 183 -32.53 -1.86 8.50
CA ALA A 183 -31.60 -0.73 8.38
C ALA A 183 -31.08 -0.52 6.95
N ILE A 184 -31.72 -1.13 5.94
CA ILE A 184 -31.47 -0.85 4.52
C ILE A 184 -32.49 0.19 4.05
N GLY A 185 -32.01 1.30 3.47
CA GLY A 185 -32.82 2.46 3.12
C GLY A 185 -33.03 3.44 4.28
N GLY A 186 -34.15 4.16 4.24
CA GLY A 186 -34.41 5.31 5.11
C GLY A 186 -33.77 6.61 4.59
N THR A 187 -33.78 7.66 5.43
CA THR A 187 -33.18 8.97 5.10
C THR A 187 -31.74 9.06 5.61
N PRO A 188 -30.78 9.60 4.82
CA PRO A 188 -29.46 9.99 5.33
C PRO A 188 -29.60 10.96 6.52
N PRO A 189 -28.72 10.90 7.54
CA PRO A 189 -27.50 10.11 7.66
C PRO A 189 -27.68 8.65 8.12
N TYR A 190 -28.86 8.05 7.91
CA TYR A 190 -29.16 6.62 8.14
C TYR A 190 -29.02 6.17 9.60
N LEU A 191 -29.67 6.89 10.53
CA LEU A 191 -29.56 6.65 11.98
C LEU A 191 -30.40 5.45 12.46
N THR A 192 -30.01 4.25 12.04
CA THR A 192 -30.58 2.97 12.49
C THR A 192 -29.42 2.08 13.00
N PRO A 193 -29.05 2.13 14.30
CA PRO A 193 -27.79 1.61 14.83
C PRO A 193 -27.70 0.06 14.94
N PHE A 194 -28.15 -0.68 13.94
CA PHE A 194 -27.97 -2.14 13.85
C PHE A 194 -26.54 -2.48 13.35
N PHE A 195 -25.57 -2.32 14.25
CA PHE A 195 -24.16 -2.54 13.97
C PHE A 195 -23.71 -4.01 14.08
N GLY A 196 -24.45 -4.84 14.81
CA GLY A 196 -24.07 -6.23 15.09
C GLY A 196 -24.34 -7.18 13.91
N MET A 197 -23.28 -7.73 13.32
CA MET A 197 -23.38 -8.77 12.26
C MET A 197 -22.96 -10.18 12.70
N PHE A 198 -21.95 -10.30 13.56
CA PHE A 198 -21.31 -11.59 13.88
C PHE A 198 -21.64 -12.13 15.28
N GLY A 199 -21.88 -11.24 16.25
CA GLY A 199 -22.30 -11.62 17.61
C GLY A 199 -21.18 -12.00 18.58
N TYR A 200 -19.97 -11.48 18.39
CA TYR A 200 -18.83 -11.65 19.31
C TYR A 200 -18.25 -10.34 19.88
N GLY A 201 -18.72 -9.17 19.41
CA GLY A 201 -18.11 -7.87 19.74
C GLY A 201 -18.00 -7.58 21.24
N GLY A 202 -19.10 -7.68 21.99
CA GLY A 202 -19.13 -7.50 23.45
C GLY A 202 -18.05 -8.30 24.21
N PRO A 203 -18.06 -9.65 24.10
CA PRO A 203 -17.04 -10.49 24.72
C PRO A 203 -15.62 -10.18 24.25
N ILE A 204 -15.36 -10.05 22.94
CA ILE A 204 -13.98 -9.90 22.45
C ILE A 204 -13.42 -8.50 22.74
N ALA A 205 -14.20 -7.44 22.57
CA ALA A 205 -13.76 -6.07 22.84
C ALA A 205 -13.51 -5.82 24.34
N SER A 206 -14.33 -6.36 25.24
CA SER A 206 -14.07 -6.27 26.68
C SER A 206 -12.80 -7.03 27.11
N MET A 207 -12.52 -8.19 26.51
CA MET A 207 -11.27 -8.94 26.71
C MET A 207 -10.07 -8.36 25.93
N GLN A 208 -10.30 -7.43 25.01
CA GLN A 208 -9.25 -6.59 24.43
C GLN A 208 -8.87 -5.44 25.37
N LEU A 209 -9.85 -4.80 25.99
CA LEU A 209 -9.63 -3.68 26.90
C LEU A 209 -8.98 -4.09 28.24
N GLY A 210 -9.45 -5.16 28.88
CA GLY A 210 -8.95 -5.61 30.19
C GLY A 210 -8.74 -7.12 30.31
N ARG A 211 -8.75 -7.63 31.55
CA ARG A 211 -8.69 -9.08 31.85
C ARG A 211 -10.00 -9.67 32.37
N HIS A 212 -10.81 -8.86 33.05
CA HIS A 212 -12.09 -9.29 33.61
C HIS A 212 -13.16 -8.25 33.27
N ALA A 213 -14.39 -8.69 32.99
CA ALA A 213 -15.53 -7.80 32.78
C ALA A 213 -16.72 -8.22 33.64
N LEU A 214 -17.33 -7.26 34.33
CA LEU A 214 -18.58 -7.42 35.07
C LEU A 214 -19.68 -6.68 34.32
N ILE A 215 -20.72 -7.40 33.94
CA ILE A 215 -21.90 -6.84 33.28
C ILE A 215 -23.03 -6.89 34.29
N SER A 216 -23.45 -5.73 34.80
CA SER A 216 -24.65 -5.58 35.63
C SER A 216 -25.79 -5.07 34.74
N SER A 217 -26.94 -5.72 34.73
CA SER A 217 -28.07 -5.29 33.90
C SER A 217 -29.41 -5.55 34.59
N LYS A 218 -30.40 -4.72 34.25
CA LYS A 218 -31.74 -4.76 34.83
C LYS A 218 -32.77 -4.33 33.79
N THR A 219 -33.74 -5.21 33.49
CA THR A 219 -34.97 -4.83 32.78
C THR A 219 -35.91 -4.02 33.65
N LYS A 220 -36.82 -3.27 33.02
CA LYS A 220 -37.81 -2.44 33.72
C LYS A 220 -38.64 -3.22 34.73
N ASP A 221 -39.11 -4.41 34.33
CA ASP A 221 -40.03 -5.24 35.11
C ASP A 221 -39.32 -6.15 36.13
N SER A 222 -38.02 -6.43 35.94
CA SER A 222 -37.21 -7.11 36.96
C SER A 222 -37.08 -6.25 38.23
N ARG A 223 -37.18 -6.87 39.40
CA ARG A 223 -36.85 -6.24 40.69
C ARG A 223 -35.36 -6.27 41.03
N LYS A 224 -34.59 -7.15 40.39
CA LYS A 224 -33.17 -7.42 40.68
C LYS A 224 -32.28 -6.96 39.53
N VAL A 225 -31.05 -6.60 39.87
CA VAL A 225 -29.95 -6.48 38.91
C VAL A 225 -29.29 -7.85 38.79
N TYR A 226 -29.23 -8.37 37.57
CA TYR A 226 -28.51 -9.59 37.24
C TYR A 226 -27.07 -9.22 36.88
N THR A 227 -26.11 -10.06 37.26
CA THR A 227 -24.70 -9.86 36.89
C THR A 227 -24.13 -11.06 36.14
N LEU A 228 -23.30 -10.79 35.15
CA LEU A 228 -22.55 -11.75 34.34
C LEU A 228 -21.06 -11.40 34.45
N HIS A 229 -20.20 -12.39 34.70
CA HIS A 229 -18.76 -12.22 34.85
C HIS A 229 -18.06 -12.87 33.66
N LEU A 230 -17.20 -12.14 32.95
CA LEU A 230 -16.26 -12.71 31.98
C LEU A 230 -14.81 -12.58 32.51
N ASP A 231 -14.01 -13.59 32.22
CA ASP A 231 -12.62 -13.70 32.65
C ASP A 231 -11.79 -14.24 31.47
N ARG A 232 -10.72 -13.52 31.10
CA ARG A 232 -9.94 -13.78 29.88
C ARG A 232 -9.18 -15.10 29.96
N GLU A 233 -8.62 -15.40 31.12
CA GLU A 233 -7.90 -16.63 31.39
C GLU A 233 -8.85 -17.85 31.39
N ALA A 234 -10.06 -17.74 31.94
CA ALA A 234 -11.10 -18.78 31.87
C ALA A 234 -11.68 -18.97 30.45
N LEU A 235 -11.70 -17.92 29.63
CA LEU A 235 -12.03 -17.98 28.20
C LEU A 235 -11.00 -18.79 27.40
N LEU A 236 -9.72 -18.46 27.56
CA LEU A 236 -8.65 -19.04 26.74
C LEU A 236 -8.27 -20.47 27.17
N SER A 237 -8.33 -20.79 28.47
CA SER A 237 -7.90 -22.08 29.02
C SER A 237 -8.81 -23.27 28.72
N ARG A 238 -10.01 -23.05 28.16
CA ARG A 238 -10.99 -24.12 27.85
C ARG A 238 -11.11 -24.47 26.37
N SER A 239 -10.32 -23.83 25.51
CA SER A 239 -10.39 -23.93 24.04
C SER A 239 -10.12 -25.34 23.44
N ASN A 240 -9.65 -26.30 24.24
CA ASN A 240 -9.08 -27.56 23.77
C ASN A 240 -9.92 -28.82 24.10
N SER A 241 -11.22 -28.69 24.36
CA SER A 241 -12.11 -29.84 24.64
C SER A 241 -13.59 -29.50 24.45
N ASP A 242 -14.44 -30.52 24.24
CA ASP A 242 -15.91 -30.47 24.10
C ASP A 242 -16.64 -30.08 25.40
N SER A 243 -16.17 -29.04 26.08
CA SER A 243 -16.58 -28.68 27.45
C SER A 243 -17.55 -27.50 27.48
N ASN A 244 -18.66 -27.66 28.22
CA ASN A 244 -19.62 -26.59 28.43
C ASN A 244 -18.95 -25.37 29.10
N TRP A 245 -18.99 -24.23 28.42
CA TRP A 245 -18.38 -22.99 28.88
C TRP A 245 -19.32 -22.24 29.83
N LYS A 246 -19.27 -22.61 31.10
CA LYS A 246 -20.01 -21.96 32.19
C LYS A 246 -19.16 -20.91 32.90
N THR A 247 -19.79 -19.81 33.32
CA THR A 247 -19.13 -18.72 34.05
C THR A 247 -19.91 -18.28 35.30
N ALA A 248 -19.29 -17.48 36.14
CA ALA A 248 -19.92 -16.89 37.32
C ALA A 248 -20.96 -15.82 36.94
N GLY A 249 -21.97 -15.69 37.80
CA GLY A 249 -23.01 -14.66 37.69
C GLY A 249 -23.43 -14.17 39.07
N GLY A 250 -24.48 -13.36 39.11
CA GLY A 250 -25.02 -12.87 40.38
C GLY A 250 -26.41 -12.28 40.26
N MET A 251 -27.01 -12.02 41.42
CA MET A 251 -28.30 -11.37 41.58
C MET A 251 -28.24 -10.48 42.83
N ARG A 252 -28.53 -9.19 42.66
CA ARG A 252 -28.52 -8.20 43.74
C ARG A 252 -29.69 -7.22 43.61
N ASP A 253 -29.95 -6.47 44.67
CA ASP A 253 -30.81 -5.30 44.62
C ASP A 253 -30.10 -4.15 43.85
N PRO A 254 -30.83 -3.22 43.20
CA PRO A 254 -30.22 -2.09 42.50
C PRO A 254 -29.60 -1.07 43.46
N LEU A 255 -28.51 -0.43 43.04
CA LEU A 255 -27.87 0.64 43.81
C LEU A 255 -28.60 1.98 43.61
N GLU A 256 -28.53 2.86 44.60
CA GLU A 256 -29.16 4.18 44.53
C GLU A 256 -28.63 5.00 43.35
N GLU A 257 -27.31 4.96 43.09
CA GLU A 257 -26.66 5.61 41.94
C GLU A 257 -27.22 5.12 40.60
N GLU A 258 -27.42 3.80 40.45
CA GLU A 258 -27.96 3.19 39.24
C GLU A 258 -29.39 3.68 38.98
N MET A 259 -30.21 3.76 40.04
CA MET A 259 -31.59 4.25 39.98
C MET A 259 -31.68 5.76 39.72
N ILE A 260 -30.80 6.58 40.31
CA ILE A 260 -30.71 8.03 40.06
C ILE A 260 -30.38 8.30 38.59
N ARG A 261 -29.46 7.52 37.99
CA ARG A 261 -29.15 7.62 36.55
C ARG A 261 -30.27 7.09 35.66
N THR A 262 -31.24 6.31 36.17
CA THR A 262 -32.27 5.60 35.37
C THR A 262 -33.72 5.83 35.83
N PRO A 263 -34.31 7.04 35.66
CA PRO A 263 -35.67 7.35 36.14
C PRO A 263 -36.83 6.49 35.62
N HIS A 264 -36.59 5.66 34.60
CA HIS A 264 -37.56 4.74 33.99
C HIS A 264 -37.34 3.27 34.39
N GLY A 265 -36.27 2.97 35.15
CA GLY A 265 -36.06 1.70 35.84
C GLY A 265 -35.27 0.60 35.12
N SER A 266 -34.61 0.85 33.99
CA SER A 266 -33.78 -0.13 33.28
C SER A 266 -32.40 0.41 32.88
N PHE A 267 -31.40 -0.47 32.79
CA PHE A 267 -30.04 -0.14 32.38
C PHE A 267 -29.19 -1.35 32.02
N THR A 268 -28.03 -1.09 31.39
CA THR A 268 -26.86 -1.97 31.42
C THR A 268 -25.61 -1.19 31.86
N LYS A 269 -24.77 -1.82 32.69
CA LYS A 269 -23.46 -1.33 33.10
C LYS A 269 -22.42 -2.41 32.79
N VAL A 270 -21.35 -2.05 32.06
CA VAL A 270 -20.21 -2.93 31.74
C VAL A 270 -18.96 -2.35 32.37
N GLU A 271 -18.41 -3.04 33.37
CA GLU A 271 -17.21 -2.65 34.12
C GLU A 271 -16.04 -3.55 33.74
N ILE A 272 -14.99 -2.97 33.16
CA ILE A 272 -13.82 -3.69 32.63
C ILE A 272 -12.63 -3.41 33.54
N TYR A 273 -12.17 -4.44 34.25
CA TYR A 273 -11.12 -4.32 35.26
C TYR A 273 -9.74 -4.65 34.70
N LYS A 274 -8.73 -3.96 35.25
CA LYS A 274 -7.31 -4.05 34.86
C LYS A 274 -7.13 -3.71 33.36
N PRO A 275 -7.42 -2.46 32.93
CA PRO A 275 -7.22 -2.04 31.55
C PRO A 275 -5.75 -2.21 31.14
N LYS A 276 -5.51 -2.69 29.91
CA LYS A 276 -4.14 -3.01 29.42
C LYS A 276 -3.29 -1.78 29.11
N SER A 277 -3.93 -0.63 28.93
CA SER A 277 -3.32 0.64 28.52
C SER A 277 -4.03 1.79 29.21
N LYS A 278 -3.30 2.84 29.61
CA LYS A 278 -3.94 4.12 29.94
C LYS A 278 -4.50 4.75 28.65
N LEU A 279 -5.69 5.33 28.74
CA LEU A 279 -6.31 6.11 27.67
C LEU A 279 -6.00 7.60 27.91
N ASP A 280 -5.64 8.30 26.84
CA ASP A 280 -5.63 9.77 26.85
C ASP A 280 -7.08 10.27 26.82
N MET A 281 -7.49 11.06 27.81
CA MET A 281 -8.89 11.42 27.99
C MET A 281 -9.42 12.41 26.94
N ASP A 282 -8.58 13.32 26.46
CA ASP A 282 -9.02 14.36 25.53
C ASP A 282 -8.97 13.84 24.10
N GLN A 283 -7.95 13.03 23.76
CA GLN A 283 -7.94 12.27 22.51
C GLN A 283 -9.11 11.26 22.47
N LEU A 284 -9.46 10.61 23.58
CA LEU A 284 -10.60 9.70 23.67
C LEU A 284 -11.93 10.44 23.44
N ARG A 285 -12.13 11.59 24.09
CA ARG A 285 -13.31 12.44 23.92
C ARG A 285 -13.51 12.84 22.46
N CYS A 286 -12.45 13.34 21.82
CA CYS A 286 -12.49 13.72 20.41
C CYS A 286 -12.76 12.52 19.48
N LYS A 287 -12.07 11.37 19.68
CA LYS A 287 -12.32 10.13 18.92
C LYS A 287 -13.77 9.64 19.04
N LEU A 288 -14.32 9.59 20.26
CA LEU A 288 -15.71 9.16 20.47
C LEU A 288 -16.72 10.15 19.86
N LYS A 289 -16.47 11.47 19.96
CA LYS A 289 -17.29 12.48 19.29
C LYS A 289 -17.25 12.31 17.78
N ASP A 290 -16.08 12.15 17.17
CA ASP A 290 -15.96 11.93 15.73
C ASP A 290 -16.65 10.64 15.28
N ILE A 291 -16.54 9.55 16.06
CA ILE A 291 -17.22 8.29 15.76
C ILE A 291 -18.75 8.45 15.78
N TYR A 292 -19.31 9.03 16.84
CA TYR A 292 -20.76 9.09 17.06
C TYR A 292 -21.42 10.42 16.70
N PHE A 293 -20.72 11.36 16.04
CA PHE A 293 -21.17 12.74 15.80
C PHE A 293 -22.68 12.88 15.47
N PRO A 294 -23.28 12.17 14.48
CA PRO A 294 -24.69 12.34 14.13
C PRO A 294 -25.70 11.82 15.20
N TYR A 295 -25.24 11.02 16.15
CA TYR A 295 -26.02 10.54 17.30
C TYR A 295 -25.88 11.47 18.54
N ILE A 296 -24.84 12.30 18.57
CA ILE A 296 -24.59 13.31 19.62
C ILE A 296 -25.21 14.65 19.22
N GLN A 297 -24.99 15.09 17.97
CA GLN A 297 -25.48 16.35 17.41
C GLN A 297 -25.81 16.15 15.92
N CYS A 298 -27.04 16.48 15.53
CA CYS A 298 -27.41 16.60 14.12
C CYS A 298 -28.47 17.66 13.89
N ASP A 299 -28.49 18.29 12.71
CA ASP A 299 -29.48 19.29 12.35
C ASP A 299 -30.68 18.63 11.68
N GLU A 300 -31.83 18.62 12.37
CA GLU A 300 -33.10 18.23 11.77
C GLU A 300 -33.75 19.42 11.06
N GLU A 301 -34.22 19.20 9.83
CA GLU A 301 -35.08 20.16 9.13
C GLU A 301 -36.48 20.12 9.75
N SER A 302 -36.94 21.26 10.28
CA SER A 302 -38.28 21.32 10.87
C SER A 302 -39.37 21.04 9.83
N LYS A 303 -40.49 20.44 10.27
CA LYS A 303 -41.66 20.13 9.42
C LYS A 303 -42.33 21.37 8.76
N ALA A 304 -41.85 22.58 9.05
CA ALA A 304 -42.24 23.82 8.40
C ALA A 304 -41.30 24.26 7.26
N GLY A 305 -40.23 23.50 6.96
CA GLY A 305 -39.36 23.66 5.78
C GLY A 305 -38.56 24.97 5.72
N LYS A 306 -38.31 25.62 6.87
CA LYS A 306 -37.63 26.94 6.95
C LYS A 306 -36.71 27.16 8.14
N ILE A 307 -36.66 26.23 9.09
CA ILE A 307 -35.79 26.34 10.28
C ILE A 307 -35.08 25.00 10.46
N TRP A 308 -33.75 25.05 10.48
CA TRP A 308 -32.90 23.95 10.92
C TRP A 308 -32.79 24.01 12.44
N LYS A 309 -32.88 22.86 13.11
CA LYS A 309 -32.66 22.77 14.55
C LYS A 309 -31.66 21.66 14.85
N THR A 310 -30.54 22.03 15.45
CA THR A 310 -29.62 21.08 16.08
C THR A 310 -30.34 20.37 17.21
N VAL A 311 -30.36 19.04 17.15
CA VAL A 311 -30.89 18.15 18.18
C VAL A 311 -29.77 17.25 18.72
N THR A 312 -29.98 16.76 19.94
CA THR A 312 -29.13 15.77 20.61
C THR A 312 -29.92 14.47 20.73
N PRO A 313 -29.77 13.51 19.79
CA PRO A 313 -30.52 12.26 19.82
C PRO A 313 -30.23 11.36 21.04
N VAL A 314 -28.99 11.40 21.52
CA VAL A 314 -28.49 10.67 22.70
C VAL A 314 -27.46 11.55 23.41
N ASN A 315 -27.53 11.68 24.74
CA ASN A 315 -26.46 12.28 25.53
C ASN A 315 -25.29 11.29 25.66
N PHE A 316 -24.08 11.75 25.35
CA PHE A 316 -22.84 10.98 25.51
C PHE A 316 -21.94 11.68 26.53
N GLU A 317 -21.78 11.08 27.72
CA GLU A 317 -21.00 11.64 28.84
C GLU A 317 -19.67 10.87 28.98
N VAL A 318 -18.50 11.54 28.96
CA VAL A 318 -17.18 10.91 29.17
C VAL A 318 -16.45 11.53 30.37
N ASN A 319 -16.33 10.75 31.44
CA ASN A 319 -15.96 11.22 32.79
C ASN A 319 -16.77 12.48 33.18
N GLY A 320 -18.09 12.42 33.02
CA GLY A 320 -19.02 13.52 33.34
C GLY A 320 -19.06 14.71 32.38
N VAL A 321 -18.27 14.72 31.29
CA VAL A 321 -18.29 15.78 30.26
C VAL A 321 -19.15 15.35 29.07
N ASP A 322 -20.15 16.15 28.67
CA ASP A 322 -20.96 15.85 27.47
C ASP A 322 -20.14 16.10 26.18
N LEU A 323 -20.09 15.11 25.29
CA LEU A 323 -19.39 15.20 24.00
C LEU A 323 -20.02 16.21 23.03
N ALA A 324 -21.23 16.71 23.33
CA ALA A 324 -21.84 17.84 22.64
C ALA A 324 -21.12 19.19 22.93
N GLU A 325 -20.44 19.33 24.07
CA GLU A 325 -19.86 20.61 24.51
C GLU A 325 -18.38 20.77 24.16
N ILE A 326 -17.64 19.67 23.95
CA ILE A 326 -16.21 19.75 23.62
C ILE A 326 -16.00 20.40 22.23
N ALA A 327 -14.99 21.25 22.08
CA ALA A 327 -14.74 21.93 20.82
C ALA A 327 -14.09 21.02 19.75
N GLY A 328 -13.09 20.23 20.15
CA GLY A 328 -12.18 19.54 19.21
C GLY A 328 -12.74 18.30 18.50
N GLY A 329 -11.85 17.68 17.71
CA GLY A 329 -12.10 16.50 16.86
C GLY A 329 -12.15 16.83 15.37
N GLU A 330 -11.79 15.86 14.50
CA GLU A 330 -11.68 16.05 13.05
C GLU A 330 -12.98 16.59 12.44
N ILE A 331 -14.15 16.13 12.90
CA ILE A 331 -15.45 16.55 12.37
C ILE A 331 -15.79 17.98 12.79
N ALA A 332 -15.50 18.37 14.03
CA ALA A 332 -15.75 19.73 14.50
C ALA A 332 -14.82 20.74 13.82
N THR A 333 -13.52 20.42 13.76
CA THR A 333 -12.49 21.25 13.14
C THR A 333 -12.65 21.34 11.62
N THR A 334 -13.07 20.26 10.93
CA THR A 334 -13.42 20.35 9.50
C THR A 334 -14.69 21.17 9.25
N ASN A 335 -15.73 21.05 10.08
CA ASN A 335 -16.92 21.89 9.94
C ASN A 335 -16.57 23.39 10.09
N LEU A 336 -15.77 23.75 11.10
CA LEU A 336 -15.31 25.13 11.37
C LEU A 336 -14.54 25.76 10.19
N HIS A 337 -13.79 24.96 9.44
CA HIS A 337 -12.94 25.41 8.34
C HIS A 337 -13.52 25.13 6.93
N SER A 338 -14.76 24.68 6.85
CA SER A 338 -15.49 24.48 5.59
C SER A 338 -15.88 25.80 4.92
N SER A 339 -16.24 25.76 3.63
CA SER A 339 -16.80 26.90 2.90
C SER A 339 -18.25 27.20 3.33
N ASN A 340 -18.60 28.48 3.46
CA ASN A 340 -19.99 28.95 3.59
C ASN A 340 -20.81 28.87 2.27
N GLY A 341 -20.41 27.99 1.34
CA GLY A 341 -21.09 27.77 0.06
C GLY A 341 -21.85 26.44 0.01
N PRO A 342 -22.62 26.20 -1.06
CA PRO A 342 -23.48 25.03 -1.15
C PRO A 342 -22.68 23.72 -1.27
N ASP A 343 -23.02 22.73 -0.44
CA ASP A 343 -22.53 21.35 -0.55
C ASP A 343 -22.85 20.75 -1.94
N PHE A 344 -21.97 19.91 -2.45
CA PHE A 344 -22.28 19.05 -3.60
C PHE A 344 -22.73 17.67 -3.09
N VAL A 345 -24.05 17.48 -3.02
CA VAL A 345 -24.68 16.27 -2.48
C VAL A 345 -25.18 15.35 -3.59
N LEU A 346 -24.86 14.06 -3.49
CA LEU A 346 -25.41 12.98 -4.32
C LEU A 346 -26.12 11.95 -3.44
N GLN A 347 -27.16 11.33 -3.99
CA GLN A 347 -27.71 10.06 -3.49
C GLN A 347 -27.42 8.97 -4.53
N LEU A 348 -26.99 7.80 -4.05
CA LEU A 348 -26.64 6.63 -4.83
C LEU A 348 -27.47 5.43 -4.34
N HIS A 349 -28.22 4.81 -5.25
CA HIS A 349 -28.94 3.57 -4.99
C HIS A 349 -28.28 2.44 -5.78
N PHE A 350 -27.83 1.41 -5.08
CA PHE A 350 -27.17 0.23 -5.64
C PHE A 350 -28.16 -0.94 -5.71
N PHE A 351 -28.12 -1.68 -6.82
CA PHE A 351 -28.96 -2.85 -7.06
C PHE A 351 -28.09 -3.99 -7.60
N CYS A 352 -28.24 -5.20 -7.05
CA CYS A 352 -27.57 -6.42 -7.54
C CYS A 352 -28.56 -7.58 -7.62
N LYS A 353 -28.55 -8.32 -8.74
CA LYS A 353 -29.38 -9.51 -8.93
C LYS A 353 -28.84 -10.68 -8.10
N LYS A 354 -29.75 -11.45 -7.49
CA LYS A 354 -29.37 -12.48 -6.51
C LYS A 354 -28.73 -13.74 -7.11
N ASN A 355 -28.97 -14.01 -8.40
CA ASN A 355 -28.51 -15.24 -9.08
C ASN A 355 -26.99 -15.32 -9.28
N SER A 356 -26.26 -14.19 -9.19
CA SER A 356 -24.82 -14.13 -9.49
C SER A 356 -23.91 -14.44 -8.30
N MET A 357 -24.46 -14.54 -7.08
CA MET A 357 -23.68 -14.70 -5.83
C MET A 357 -23.71 -16.10 -5.21
N SER A 358 -24.26 -17.11 -5.90
CA SER A 358 -24.40 -18.47 -5.35
C SER A 358 -23.17 -19.36 -5.51
N GLN A 359 -21.97 -18.85 -5.19
CA GLN A 359 -20.79 -19.67 -4.85
C GLN A 359 -20.07 -19.12 -3.61
N SER A 360 -20.66 -19.42 -2.46
CA SER A 360 -19.98 -19.51 -1.18
C SER A 360 -20.57 -20.71 -0.43
N PRO A 361 -19.79 -21.46 0.36
CA PRO A 361 -20.26 -22.72 0.95
C PRO A 361 -21.38 -22.44 1.95
N ALA A 362 -22.61 -22.77 1.55
CA ALA A 362 -23.76 -22.70 2.45
C ALA A 362 -23.56 -23.72 3.58
N VAL A 363 -23.31 -23.22 4.79
CA VAL A 363 -23.49 -24.00 6.02
C VAL A 363 -24.94 -24.47 6.01
N LYS A 364 -25.15 -25.78 5.90
CA LYS A 364 -26.49 -26.36 6.05
C LYS A 364 -26.90 -26.22 7.51
N GLU A 365 -27.78 -25.27 7.81
CA GLU A 365 -28.52 -25.27 9.07
C GLU A 365 -29.35 -26.55 9.14
N ILE A 366 -28.87 -27.52 9.90
CA ILE A 366 -29.64 -28.73 10.23
C ILE A 366 -30.60 -28.34 11.34
N SER A 367 -31.85 -28.05 10.97
CA SER A 367 -32.91 -27.64 11.89
C SER A 367 -33.39 -28.80 12.76
N THR A 368 -32.82 -28.93 13.97
CA THR A 368 -33.26 -29.88 15.01
C THR A 368 -33.90 -29.18 16.21
N SER A 369 -34.95 -28.41 15.96
CA SER A 369 -35.83 -27.86 17.00
C SER A 369 -37.31 -27.98 16.59
N SER A 370 -38.03 -28.89 17.23
CA SER A 370 -39.48 -29.07 17.03
C SER A 370 -40.27 -28.12 17.93
N ASP A 371 -40.53 -26.90 17.46
CA ASP A 371 -41.39 -25.91 18.13
C ASP A 371 -42.48 -25.40 17.16
N PRO A 372 -43.79 -25.56 17.45
CA PRO A 372 -44.84 -25.38 16.42
C PRO A 372 -45.24 -23.93 16.07
N LEU A 373 -44.60 -22.89 16.61
CA LEU A 373 -45.16 -21.52 16.62
C LEU A 373 -44.47 -20.46 15.74
N SER A 374 -43.39 -20.80 15.01
CA SER A 374 -42.72 -19.85 14.09
C SER A 374 -43.40 -19.71 12.72
N TYR A 375 -44.73 -19.67 12.67
CA TYR A 375 -45.51 -19.64 11.42
C TYR A 375 -45.72 -18.19 10.92
N PHE A 376 -45.48 -17.98 9.61
CA PHE A 376 -45.43 -16.68 8.90
C PHE A 376 -44.29 -15.72 9.32
N ILE A 377 -43.21 -15.67 8.53
CA ILE A 377 -43.17 -14.80 7.33
C ILE A 377 -42.44 -15.54 6.18
N TYR A 378 -43.17 -15.90 5.12
CA TYR A 378 -42.54 -16.20 3.83
C TYR A 378 -42.26 -14.88 3.11
N VAL A 379 -40.98 -14.52 2.93
CA VAL A 379 -40.59 -13.41 2.04
C VAL A 379 -40.30 -13.97 0.66
N ASP A 380 -40.93 -13.39 -0.36
CA ASP A 380 -40.92 -13.88 -1.74
C ASP A 380 -39.49 -13.95 -2.35
N SER A 381 -39.24 -14.97 -3.16
CA SER A 381 -37.91 -15.38 -3.65
C SER A 381 -37.40 -14.52 -4.83
N LYS A 382 -37.82 -13.26 -4.90
CA LYS A 382 -37.63 -12.34 -6.05
C LYS A 382 -37.14 -10.94 -5.66
N THR A 383 -36.38 -10.81 -4.58
CA THR A 383 -35.83 -9.53 -4.12
C THR A 383 -34.36 -9.33 -4.56
N ASP A 384 -34.11 -8.32 -5.39
CA ASP A 384 -32.76 -7.80 -5.66
C ASP A 384 -32.12 -7.30 -4.34
N ILE A 385 -30.81 -7.53 -4.19
CA ILE A 385 -30.04 -6.99 -3.06
C ILE A 385 -29.82 -5.49 -3.31
N LYS A 386 -30.02 -4.68 -2.28
CA LYS A 386 -29.93 -3.21 -2.36
C LYS A 386 -29.00 -2.65 -1.29
N ALA A 387 -28.38 -1.52 -1.60
CA ALA A 387 -27.67 -0.68 -0.65
C ALA A 387 -27.82 0.79 -1.05
N ASN A 388 -27.72 1.70 -0.09
CA ASN A 388 -27.90 3.14 -0.31
C ASN A 388 -26.73 3.92 0.28
N ALA A 389 -26.28 4.95 -0.44
CA ALA A 389 -25.25 5.86 0.04
C ALA A 389 -25.58 7.32 -0.31
N ARG A 390 -25.25 8.26 0.58
CA ARG A 390 -25.19 9.69 0.30
C ARG A 390 -23.74 10.13 0.30
N LEU A 391 -23.34 10.90 -0.71
CA LEU A 391 -22.03 11.53 -0.79
C LEU A 391 -22.24 13.04 -0.61
N LYS A 392 -21.67 13.64 0.44
CA LYS A 392 -21.63 15.09 0.66
C LYS A 392 -20.20 15.58 0.43
N CYS A 393 -19.94 16.20 -0.72
CA CYS A 393 -18.67 16.87 -1.00
C CYS A 393 -18.70 18.30 -0.47
N VAL A 394 -17.75 18.62 0.40
CA VAL A 394 -17.56 19.92 1.05
C VAL A 394 -16.29 20.57 0.50
N TYR A 395 -16.33 21.88 0.24
CA TYR A 395 -15.18 22.66 -0.21
C TYR A 395 -14.47 23.34 0.98
N PHE A 396 -13.15 23.46 0.88
CA PHE A 396 -12.27 24.00 1.91
C PHE A 396 -11.37 25.05 1.26
N PRO A 397 -11.74 26.34 1.34
CA PRO A 397 -11.12 27.37 0.53
C PRO A 397 -9.72 27.75 1.00
N VAL A 398 -9.01 28.47 0.15
CA VAL A 398 -7.89 29.32 0.57
C VAL A 398 -8.47 30.55 1.27
N VAL A 399 -7.99 30.85 2.48
CA VAL A 399 -8.35 32.07 3.20
C VAL A 399 -7.06 32.77 3.60
N LYS A 400 -6.91 34.05 3.22
CA LYS A 400 -5.70 34.85 3.44
C LYS A 400 -4.44 34.17 2.91
N GLY A 401 -4.53 33.59 1.71
CA GLY A 401 -3.43 32.87 1.08
C GLY A 401 -2.99 31.57 1.78
N LYS A 402 -3.79 31.02 2.70
CA LYS A 402 -3.53 29.72 3.35
C LYS A 402 -4.69 28.76 3.12
N GLU A 403 -4.38 27.53 2.68
CA GLU A 403 -5.36 26.45 2.49
C GLU A 403 -6.04 26.12 3.84
N ASN A 404 -7.37 26.10 3.90
CA ASN A 404 -8.07 25.76 5.15
C ASN A 404 -7.77 24.33 5.65
N ILE A 405 -7.35 23.41 4.77
CA ILE A 405 -6.91 22.06 5.17
C ILE A 405 -5.56 22.08 5.90
N GLU A 406 -4.67 23.04 5.63
CA GLU A 406 -3.47 23.25 6.46
C GLU A 406 -3.88 23.70 7.87
N ARG A 407 -4.89 24.60 7.99
CA ARG A 407 -5.42 25.07 9.29
C ARG A 407 -6.05 23.93 10.10
N ILE A 408 -6.79 23.04 9.44
CA ILE A 408 -7.39 21.85 10.06
C ILE A 408 -6.31 20.95 10.66
N LEU A 409 -5.26 20.63 9.89
CA LEU A 409 -4.16 19.78 10.36
C LEU A 409 -3.42 20.42 11.54
N GLU A 410 -3.15 21.72 11.50
CA GLU A 410 -2.52 22.47 12.61
C GLU A 410 -3.37 22.50 13.88
N SER A 411 -4.70 22.68 13.75
CA SER A 411 -5.60 22.64 14.90
C SER A 411 -5.60 21.26 15.53
N LEU A 412 -5.76 20.19 14.74
CA LEU A 412 -5.71 18.81 15.22
C LEU A 412 -4.36 18.43 15.84
N GLU A 413 -3.25 19.00 15.35
CA GLU A 413 -1.93 18.86 15.97
C GLU A 413 -1.85 19.56 17.33
N SER A 414 -2.43 20.76 17.46
CA SER A 414 -2.53 21.47 18.74
C SER A 414 -3.49 20.82 19.75
N GLU A 415 -4.50 20.09 19.26
CA GLU A 415 -5.50 19.36 20.05
C GLU A 415 -5.04 17.95 20.47
N GLY A 416 -3.82 17.51 20.12
CA GLY A 416 -3.35 16.13 20.38
C GLY A 416 -4.09 15.05 19.58
N CYS A 417 -4.91 15.47 18.60
CA CYS A 417 -5.73 14.65 17.73
C CYS A 417 -5.09 14.42 16.35
N SER A 418 -3.79 14.73 16.21
CA SER A 418 -3.04 14.72 14.97
C SER A 418 -2.94 13.32 14.34
N THR A 419 -3.38 13.21 13.09
CA THR A 419 -2.92 12.17 12.18
C THR A 419 -1.53 12.56 11.64
N SER A 420 -0.72 11.59 11.22
CA SER A 420 0.56 11.86 10.52
C SER A 420 0.37 12.28 9.05
N GLU A 421 -0.77 12.88 8.73
CA GLU A 421 -1.14 13.33 7.39
C GLU A 421 -0.57 14.72 7.09
N LYS A 422 -0.30 15.00 5.81
CA LYS A 422 0.03 16.33 5.28
C LYS A 422 -1.05 16.74 4.29
N PHE A 423 -1.06 17.98 3.82
CA PHE A 423 -2.07 18.46 2.85
C PHE A 423 -2.23 17.51 1.64
N GLU A 424 -1.13 16.92 1.15
CA GLU A 424 -1.11 15.99 0.02
C GLU A 424 -1.60 14.58 0.36
N THR A 425 -1.43 14.12 1.60
CA THR A 425 -1.80 12.76 2.04
C THR A 425 -3.08 12.70 2.87
N TYR A 426 -3.60 13.85 3.29
CA TYR A 426 -4.83 14.00 4.07
C TYR A 426 -6.02 13.34 3.36
N SER A 427 -6.72 12.48 4.09
CA SER A 427 -7.85 11.72 3.56
C SER A 427 -8.98 12.61 3.03
N ARG A 428 -9.36 12.33 1.78
CA ARG A 428 -10.36 13.10 1.01
C ARG A 428 -11.73 12.47 1.01
N VAL A 429 -11.87 11.30 1.62
CA VAL A 429 -13.11 10.54 1.77
C VAL A 429 -13.16 9.97 3.18
N SER A 430 -14.21 10.31 3.94
CA SER A 430 -14.47 9.75 5.27
C SER A 430 -15.84 9.07 5.27
N ILE A 431 -15.91 7.84 5.77
CA ILE A 431 -17.11 6.98 5.64
C ILE A 431 -17.78 6.77 7.00
N ARG A 432 -19.09 6.99 7.02
CA ARG A 432 -20.01 6.59 8.08
C ARG A 432 -20.90 5.46 7.59
N ARG A 433 -21.07 4.42 8.40
CA ARG A 433 -22.07 3.36 8.21
C ARG A 433 -23.10 3.47 9.33
N LEU A 434 -24.36 3.69 8.97
CA LEU A 434 -25.46 3.90 9.91
C LEU A 434 -25.12 5.00 10.94
N GLY A 435 -24.74 6.19 10.47
CA GLY A 435 -24.27 7.33 11.27
C GLY A 435 -22.88 7.20 11.92
N ARG A 436 -22.46 6.00 12.31
CA ARG A 436 -21.17 5.74 12.98
C ARG A 436 -20.01 5.84 12.00
N LEU A 437 -18.94 6.56 12.37
CA LEU A 437 -17.70 6.62 11.58
C LEU A 437 -17.02 5.24 11.51
N LEU A 438 -16.30 5.03 10.41
CA LEU A 438 -15.37 3.93 10.20
C LEU A 438 -13.95 4.57 10.22
N PRO A 439 -13.21 4.53 11.35
CA PRO A 439 -12.00 5.35 11.52
C PRO A 439 -10.88 5.11 10.49
N ASP A 440 -10.73 3.88 10.02
CA ASP A 440 -9.68 3.49 9.08
C ASP A 440 -10.16 3.59 7.61
N ALA A 441 -11.43 3.95 7.37
CA ALA A 441 -12.00 4.21 6.05
C ALA A 441 -11.52 5.53 5.41
N ARG A 442 -10.23 5.84 5.58
CA ARG A 442 -9.56 7.06 5.12
C ARG A 442 -9.15 6.95 3.65
N TRP A 443 -10.10 7.02 2.73
CA TRP A 443 -9.80 6.85 1.31
C TRP A 443 -9.28 8.15 0.66
N ALA A 444 -8.65 8.00 -0.52
CA ALA A 444 -8.30 9.11 -1.41
C ALA A 444 -9.53 9.61 -2.19
N LEU A 445 -9.33 10.54 -3.14
CA LEU A 445 -10.40 11.02 -4.03
C LEU A 445 -11.09 9.85 -4.77
N LEU A 446 -12.43 9.85 -4.81
CA LEU A 446 -13.17 8.88 -5.64
C LEU A 446 -12.96 9.18 -7.14
N PRO A 447 -13.03 8.18 -8.04
CA PRO A 447 -12.71 8.37 -9.46
C PRO A 447 -13.54 9.41 -10.23
N PHE A 448 -14.72 9.80 -9.74
CA PHE A 448 -15.50 10.90 -10.34
C PHE A 448 -14.99 12.29 -9.90
N MET A 449 -14.29 12.34 -8.76
CA MET A 449 -13.66 13.54 -8.21
C MET A 449 -12.28 13.80 -8.83
N GLU A 450 -11.67 12.79 -9.44
CA GLU A 450 -10.34 12.88 -10.06
C GLU A 450 -10.36 13.43 -11.49
N PHE A 451 -9.56 14.45 -11.76
CA PHE A 451 -9.45 15.06 -13.08
C PHE A 451 -8.32 14.44 -13.93
N LYS A 452 -8.63 13.36 -14.67
CA LYS A 452 -7.63 12.53 -15.36
C LYS A 452 -7.23 12.98 -16.78
N GLN A 453 -8.05 13.77 -17.49
CA GLN A 453 -7.80 14.10 -18.90
C GLN A 453 -8.27 15.51 -19.31
N LYS A 454 -7.33 16.44 -19.54
CA LYS A 454 -7.38 17.63 -20.42
C LYS A 454 -6.01 18.34 -20.35
N LYS A 455 -5.65 19.16 -21.34
CA LYS A 455 -4.45 20.04 -21.35
C LYS A 455 -4.90 21.52 -21.30
N GLY A 456 -4.07 22.41 -20.76
CA GLY A 456 -4.34 23.85 -20.62
C GLY A 456 -4.72 24.27 -19.20
N ASP A 457 -4.81 25.58 -18.97
CA ASP A 457 -4.85 26.19 -17.63
C ASP A 457 -6.03 25.71 -16.76
N ARG A 458 -7.23 25.61 -17.34
CA ARG A 458 -8.43 25.08 -16.66
C ARG A 458 -8.23 23.66 -16.12
N ALA A 459 -7.38 22.85 -16.76
CA ALA A 459 -7.04 21.50 -16.27
C ALA A 459 -6.11 21.53 -15.04
N HIS A 460 -5.12 22.43 -15.05
CA HIS A 460 -4.25 22.64 -13.88
C HIS A 460 -5.03 23.22 -12.70
N LEU A 461 -5.93 24.18 -12.97
CA LEU A 461 -6.81 24.76 -11.96
C LEU A 461 -7.75 23.72 -11.33
N LEU A 462 -8.46 22.94 -12.14
CA LEU A 462 -9.34 21.87 -11.64
C LEU A 462 -8.54 20.85 -10.81
N LYS A 463 -7.37 20.42 -11.27
CA LYS A 463 -6.51 19.48 -10.51
C LYS A 463 -6.11 20.04 -9.13
N ARG A 464 -5.80 21.35 -9.04
CA ARG A 464 -5.53 22.03 -7.75
C ARG A 464 -6.78 22.04 -6.87
N CYS A 465 -7.92 22.48 -7.40
CA CYS A 465 -9.14 22.65 -6.62
C CYS A 465 -9.83 21.33 -6.23
N CYS A 466 -9.56 20.21 -6.90
CA CYS A 466 -9.91 18.88 -6.39
C CYS A 466 -9.23 18.55 -5.04
N LEU A 467 -8.05 19.12 -4.76
CA LEU A 467 -7.37 19.03 -3.47
C LEU A 467 -7.88 20.07 -2.44
N ARG A 468 -8.98 20.77 -2.74
CA ARG A 468 -9.75 21.62 -1.81
C ARG A 468 -11.11 20.99 -1.43
N VAL A 469 -11.33 19.71 -1.75
CA VAL A 469 -12.56 18.98 -1.42
C VAL A 469 -12.29 17.85 -0.42
N LYS A 470 -13.26 17.61 0.48
CA LYS A 470 -13.41 16.36 1.26
C LYS A 470 -14.84 15.85 1.08
N CYS A 471 -15.00 14.55 0.87
CA CYS A 471 -16.29 13.88 0.72
C CYS A 471 -16.62 13.09 1.99
N PHE A 472 -17.80 13.35 2.55
CA PHE A 472 -18.38 12.55 3.62
C PHE A 472 -19.37 11.56 3.00
N ILE A 473 -19.13 10.27 3.18
CA ILE A 473 -20.01 9.20 2.68
C ILE A 473 -20.82 8.65 3.84
N GLU A 474 -22.14 8.67 3.70
CA GLU A 474 -23.08 8.06 4.64
C GLU A 474 -23.67 6.82 3.97
N THR A 475 -23.55 5.64 4.58
CA THR A 475 -24.02 4.36 4.03
C THR A 475 -25.04 3.68 4.94
N ASP A 476 -25.98 2.95 4.35
CA ASP A 476 -26.96 2.12 5.06
C ASP A 476 -26.43 0.71 5.40
N ALA A 477 -27.29 -0.16 5.93
CA ALA A 477 -26.90 -1.51 6.32
C ALA A 477 -26.59 -2.46 5.15
N GLY A 478 -26.90 -2.07 3.90
CA GLY A 478 -26.61 -2.86 2.70
C GLY A 478 -25.11 -2.95 2.41
N PHE A 479 -24.32 -1.97 2.88
CA PHE A 479 -22.88 -2.07 2.96
C PHE A 479 -22.46 -2.91 4.18
N ASN A 480 -21.49 -3.81 4.00
CA ASN A 480 -20.91 -4.61 5.10
C ASN A 480 -19.63 -3.92 5.63
N PRO A 481 -19.44 -3.81 6.95
CA PRO A 481 -18.17 -3.41 7.54
C PRO A 481 -17.20 -4.60 7.65
N THR A 482 -15.94 -4.28 7.93
CA THR A 482 -14.94 -5.21 8.49
C THR A 482 -15.36 -5.73 9.89
N PRO A 483 -14.83 -6.88 10.37
CA PRO A 483 -15.10 -7.42 11.70
C PRO A 483 -14.92 -6.43 12.87
N SER A 484 -13.87 -5.60 12.83
CA SER A 484 -13.57 -4.54 13.80
C SER A 484 -14.42 -3.28 13.66
N LYS A 485 -15.23 -3.18 12.59
CA LYS A 485 -15.99 -1.98 12.19
C LYS A 485 -15.11 -0.73 11.94
N ASN A 486 -13.94 -0.94 11.34
CA ASN A 486 -12.97 0.14 11.10
C ASN A 486 -12.94 0.65 9.64
N ASP A 487 -13.11 -0.21 8.63
CA ASP A 487 -13.40 0.14 7.23
C ASP A 487 -14.58 -0.70 6.70
N LEU A 488 -15.09 -0.37 5.51
CA LEU A 488 -16.00 -1.24 4.74
C LEU A 488 -15.28 -2.50 4.27
N ALA A 489 -15.99 -3.63 4.25
CA ALA A 489 -15.46 -4.92 3.81
C ALA A 489 -14.95 -4.82 2.37
N HIS A 490 -13.63 -4.96 2.18
CA HIS A 490 -12.93 -4.59 0.94
C HIS A 490 -13.40 -5.38 -0.29
N HIS A 491 -13.78 -6.64 -0.12
CA HIS A 491 -14.29 -7.52 -1.18
C HIS A 491 -15.82 -7.48 -1.33
N GLY A 492 -16.52 -6.61 -0.61
CA GLY A 492 -17.97 -6.45 -0.73
C GLY A 492 -18.35 -5.81 -2.07
N PRO A 493 -19.31 -6.36 -2.84
CA PRO A 493 -19.61 -5.89 -4.19
C PRO A 493 -19.97 -4.40 -4.26
N PHE A 494 -20.81 -3.92 -3.34
CA PHE A 494 -21.13 -2.49 -3.25
C PHE A 494 -19.95 -1.63 -2.77
N THR A 495 -19.07 -2.15 -1.92
CA THR A 495 -17.83 -1.46 -1.51
C THR A 495 -16.92 -1.23 -2.71
N THR A 496 -16.72 -2.24 -3.55
CA THR A 496 -15.93 -2.15 -4.79
C THR A 496 -16.54 -1.15 -5.76
N ALA A 497 -17.85 -1.28 -6.05
CA ALA A 497 -18.56 -0.38 -6.95
C ALA A 497 -18.58 1.08 -6.46
N LEU A 498 -18.64 1.32 -5.15
CA LEU A 498 -18.50 2.64 -4.53
C LEU A 498 -17.08 3.18 -4.64
N ARG A 499 -16.05 2.36 -4.40
CA ARG A 499 -14.63 2.76 -4.53
C ARG A 499 -14.26 3.06 -5.98
N ASN A 500 -14.85 2.35 -6.94
CA ASN A 500 -14.70 2.56 -8.38
C ASN A 500 -15.58 3.69 -8.96
N PHE A 501 -16.47 4.29 -8.15
CA PHE A 501 -17.51 5.21 -8.62
C PHE A 501 -16.91 6.43 -9.37
N GLY A 502 -17.08 6.43 -10.69
CA GLY A 502 -16.45 7.42 -11.58
C GLY A 502 -15.65 6.86 -12.74
N ASN A 503 -15.17 5.61 -12.63
CA ASN A 503 -14.56 4.90 -13.76
C ASN A 503 -15.64 4.42 -14.75
N GLN A 504 -15.22 3.87 -15.89
CA GLN A 504 -16.08 2.96 -16.65
C GLN A 504 -16.20 1.64 -15.85
N PRO A 505 -17.37 0.97 -15.87
CA PRO A 505 -17.53 -0.30 -15.16
C PRO A 505 -16.59 -1.36 -15.73
N LEU A 506 -16.00 -2.16 -14.86
CA LEU A 506 -15.20 -3.32 -15.26
C LEU A 506 -16.14 -4.43 -15.78
N GLU A 507 -15.64 -5.32 -16.64
CA GLU A 507 -16.47 -6.37 -17.27
C GLU A 507 -17.11 -7.33 -16.25
N ASN A 508 -16.52 -7.44 -15.06
CA ASN A 508 -17.03 -8.22 -13.92
C ASN A 508 -18.00 -7.43 -13.00
N GLU A 509 -18.24 -6.13 -13.23
CA GLU A 509 -19.19 -5.31 -12.47
C GLU A 509 -20.60 -5.25 -13.10
N ASN A 510 -20.82 -5.96 -14.22
CA ASN A 510 -22.05 -5.91 -15.03
C ASN A 510 -23.37 -6.22 -14.29
N ASP A 511 -23.32 -6.89 -13.13
CA ASP A 511 -24.50 -7.17 -12.30
C ASP A 511 -24.87 -6.07 -11.28
N ILE A 512 -24.02 -5.07 -11.08
CA ILE A 512 -24.24 -3.98 -10.10
C ILE A 512 -24.70 -2.72 -10.83
N LYS A 513 -25.98 -2.38 -10.70
CA LYS A 513 -26.53 -1.12 -11.24
C LYS A 513 -26.49 -0.03 -10.16
N ILE A 514 -25.87 1.10 -10.49
CA ILE A 514 -25.90 2.32 -9.66
C ILE A 514 -26.85 3.34 -10.29
N GLN A 515 -27.83 3.81 -9.52
CA GLN A 515 -28.71 4.93 -9.87
C GLN A 515 -28.26 6.17 -9.11
N ILE A 516 -27.87 7.21 -9.85
CA ILE A 516 -27.36 8.47 -9.31
C ILE A 516 -28.52 9.49 -9.29
N SER A 517 -28.67 10.22 -8.19
CA SER A 517 -29.56 11.37 -8.09
C SER A 517 -28.93 12.55 -7.35
N ARG A 518 -29.38 13.75 -7.73
CA ARG A 518 -29.05 15.05 -7.11
C ARG A 518 -30.28 15.95 -7.21
N ASP A 519 -30.64 16.63 -6.13
CA ASP A 519 -31.78 17.56 -6.08
C ASP A 519 -33.08 16.97 -6.65
N GLY A 520 -33.33 15.69 -6.36
CA GLY A 520 -34.47 14.90 -6.86
C GLY A 520 -34.39 14.45 -8.32
N LYS A 521 -33.36 14.83 -9.07
CA LYS A 521 -33.17 14.52 -10.50
C LYS A 521 -32.15 13.40 -10.70
N HIS A 522 -32.34 12.57 -11.71
CA HIS A 522 -31.35 11.55 -12.08
C HIS A 522 -30.25 12.10 -12.97
N LEU A 523 -29.02 11.64 -12.72
CA LEU A 523 -27.82 12.00 -13.48
C LEU A 523 -27.18 10.76 -14.09
N ASN A 524 -26.64 10.90 -15.30
CA ASN A 524 -25.65 9.98 -15.85
C ASN A 524 -24.21 10.41 -15.49
N LEU A 525 -23.23 9.53 -15.69
CA LEU A 525 -21.84 9.77 -15.28
C LEU A 525 -21.20 10.99 -15.95
N ALA A 526 -21.59 11.32 -17.19
CA ALA A 526 -21.07 12.49 -17.91
C ALA A 526 -21.69 13.80 -17.42
N GLN A 527 -22.99 13.78 -17.07
CA GLN A 527 -23.65 14.90 -16.40
C GLN A 527 -23.04 15.16 -15.02
N LEU A 528 -22.87 14.10 -14.21
CA LEU A 528 -22.22 14.17 -12.89
C LEU A 528 -20.84 14.84 -12.97
N LYS A 529 -19.94 14.34 -13.83
CA LYS A 529 -18.59 14.91 -13.96
C LYS A 529 -18.62 16.38 -14.37
N ARG A 530 -19.49 16.76 -15.31
CA ARG A 530 -19.64 18.16 -15.75
C ARG A 530 -20.19 19.07 -14.66
N GLU A 531 -21.18 18.61 -13.88
CA GLU A 531 -21.72 19.38 -12.77
C GLU A 531 -20.71 19.54 -11.62
N TYR A 532 -19.92 18.51 -11.35
CA TYR A 532 -18.85 18.56 -10.36
C TYR A 532 -17.68 19.46 -10.80
N GLU A 533 -17.25 19.38 -12.07
CA GLU A 533 -16.28 20.32 -12.66
C GLU A 533 -16.76 21.77 -12.54
N ASN A 534 -18.05 22.04 -12.80
CA ASN A 534 -18.61 23.39 -12.71
C ASN A 534 -18.78 23.87 -11.26
N TRP A 535 -19.18 22.99 -10.33
CA TRP A 535 -19.29 23.32 -8.91
C TRP A 535 -17.93 23.68 -8.31
N ILE A 536 -16.88 22.88 -8.55
CA ILE A 536 -15.52 23.21 -8.08
C ILE A 536 -15.07 24.60 -8.57
N LEU A 537 -15.35 24.94 -9.84
CA LEU A 537 -14.96 26.24 -10.39
C LEU A 537 -15.75 27.39 -9.76
N GLN A 538 -17.06 27.22 -9.55
CA GLN A 538 -17.88 28.20 -8.83
C GLN A 538 -17.45 28.38 -7.36
N MET A 539 -17.02 27.30 -6.70
CA MET A 539 -16.53 27.37 -5.32
C MET A 539 -15.18 28.08 -5.24
N HIS A 540 -14.26 27.77 -6.15
CA HIS A 540 -13.00 28.49 -6.29
C HIS A 540 -13.21 29.99 -6.57
N GLU A 541 -14.01 30.31 -7.60
CA GLU A 541 -14.27 31.68 -8.07
C GLU A 541 -14.96 32.57 -7.01
N ARG A 542 -15.65 31.99 -6.03
CA ARG A 542 -16.40 32.75 -5.01
C ARG A 542 -15.79 32.75 -3.61
N TYR A 543 -15.07 31.70 -3.22
CA TYR A 543 -14.66 31.50 -1.83
C TYR A 543 -13.15 31.45 -1.61
N ASP A 544 -12.33 31.32 -2.65
CA ASP A 544 -10.86 31.37 -2.48
C ASP A 544 -10.32 32.81 -2.46
N ASP A 545 -9.64 33.14 -1.38
CA ASP A 545 -8.75 34.29 -1.22
C ASP A 545 -7.31 33.80 -1.33
N GLU A 546 -6.75 33.89 -2.54
CA GLU A 546 -5.38 33.44 -2.81
C GLU A 546 -4.30 34.47 -2.42
N ALA A 547 -4.59 35.64 -1.81
CA ALA A 547 -3.55 36.62 -1.43
C ALA A 547 -3.97 37.66 -0.36
N ASP A 548 -3.40 37.55 0.84
CA ASP A 548 -3.66 38.41 2.02
C ASP A 548 -3.40 39.91 1.76
N CYS A 549 -2.26 40.26 1.15
CA CYS A 549 -1.95 41.59 0.56
C CYS A 549 -0.61 41.56 -0.21
N GLY A 550 -0.34 42.57 -1.05
CA GLY A 550 1.01 42.87 -1.57
C GLY A 550 1.85 43.68 -0.57
N GLU A 551 3.18 43.68 -0.70
CA GLU A 551 4.07 44.48 0.18
C GLU A 551 4.17 45.97 -0.24
N ASP A 552 3.71 46.32 -1.44
CA ASP A 552 3.73 47.67 -2.01
C ASP A 552 2.33 48.13 -2.44
N GLN A 553 2.10 49.45 -2.49
CA GLN A 553 0.83 50.03 -2.97
C GLN A 553 0.55 49.58 -4.42
N PRO A 554 -0.64 49.01 -4.70
CA PRO A 554 -0.97 48.50 -6.02
C PRO A 554 -1.20 49.63 -7.04
N VAL A 555 -0.83 49.38 -8.29
CA VAL A 555 -1.42 50.08 -9.43
C VAL A 555 -2.71 49.35 -9.80
N VAL A 556 -3.86 50.01 -9.67
CA VAL A 556 -5.15 49.45 -10.07
C VAL A 556 -5.28 49.52 -11.59
N VAL A 557 -5.71 48.42 -12.20
CA VAL A 557 -6.02 48.28 -13.64
C VAL A 557 -7.50 47.95 -13.77
N VAL A 558 -8.22 48.75 -14.56
CA VAL A 558 -9.68 48.66 -14.73
C VAL A 558 -10.00 48.27 -16.17
N SER A 559 -10.94 47.33 -16.34
CA SER A 559 -11.45 46.77 -17.60
C SER A 559 -10.37 46.54 -18.69
N PRO A 560 -9.25 45.86 -18.38
CA PRO A 560 -8.12 45.79 -19.30
C PRO A 560 -8.50 45.11 -20.63
N ILE A 561 -8.13 45.75 -21.74
CA ILE A 561 -8.43 45.30 -23.12
C ILE A 561 -8.00 43.83 -23.34
N ASN A 562 -6.92 43.41 -22.67
CA ASN A 562 -6.28 42.10 -22.81
C ASN A 562 -6.62 41.08 -21.69
N LYS A 563 -7.79 41.13 -21.03
CA LYS A 563 -8.24 40.17 -19.99
C LYS A 563 -7.82 38.71 -20.21
N LYS A 564 -7.99 38.20 -21.44
CA LYS A 564 -7.62 36.81 -21.80
C LYS A 564 -6.11 36.52 -21.71
N ALA A 565 -5.24 37.49 -22.01
CA ALA A 565 -3.79 37.35 -21.88
C ALA A 565 -3.30 37.58 -20.43
N LEU A 566 -4.07 38.35 -19.65
CA LEU A 566 -3.85 38.56 -18.21
C LEU A 566 -4.39 37.41 -17.34
N HIS A 567 -5.12 36.46 -17.94
CA HIS A 567 -5.78 35.33 -17.27
C HIS A 567 -6.79 35.78 -16.17
N MET A 568 -7.46 36.91 -16.38
CA MET A 568 -8.44 37.51 -15.46
C MET A 568 -9.89 37.08 -15.76
N SER A 569 -10.70 36.91 -14.72
CA SER A 569 -12.17 36.91 -14.78
C SER A 569 -12.79 38.26 -14.37
N SER A 570 -12.12 39.03 -13.51
CA SER A 570 -12.63 40.29 -12.97
C SER A 570 -12.52 41.48 -13.93
N GLU A 571 -13.33 42.51 -13.70
CA GLU A 571 -13.19 43.84 -14.31
C GLU A 571 -12.03 44.64 -13.69
N VAL A 572 -11.55 44.29 -12.49
CA VAL A 572 -10.52 45.06 -11.78
C VAL A 572 -9.40 44.13 -11.29
N ALA A 573 -8.16 44.60 -11.40
CA ALA A 573 -7.01 43.96 -10.78
C ALA A 573 -6.04 44.96 -10.15
N ARG A 574 -5.27 44.48 -9.18
CA ARG A 574 -4.20 45.18 -8.45
C ARG A 574 -2.85 44.63 -8.89
N VAL A 575 -2.03 45.49 -9.51
CA VAL A 575 -0.68 45.14 -9.96
C VAL A 575 0.36 45.59 -8.92
N HIS A 576 1.10 44.63 -8.37
CA HIS A 576 2.12 44.83 -7.32
C HIS A 576 3.53 44.49 -7.84
N LYS A 577 4.56 45.10 -7.26
CA LYS A 577 5.98 44.79 -7.52
C LYS A 577 6.55 43.79 -6.52
N SER A 578 5.85 43.56 -5.40
CA SER A 578 6.27 42.67 -4.32
C SER A 578 5.09 41.97 -3.63
N LEU A 579 5.24 40.67 -3.37
CA LEU A 579 4.23 39.83 -2.75
C LEU A 579 4.87 38.92 -1.70
N LYS A 580 4.22 38.80 -0.53
CA LYS A 580 4.68 37.91 0.54
C LYS A 580 3.91 36.59 0.49
N ARG A 581 4.62 35.45 0.42
CA ARG A 581 4.01 34.11 0.32
C ARG A 581 4.81 33.07 1.08
N LYS A 582 4.13 32.22 1.87
CA LYS A 582 4.74 31.23 2.81
C LYS A 582 5.88 31.85 3.64
N GLY A 583 5.68 33.08 4.12
CA GLY A 583 6.66 33.87 4.89
C GLY A 583 7.74 34.58 4.08
N ILE A 584 7.98 34.20 2.83
CA ILE A 584 9.04 34.72 1.94
C ILE A 584 8.51 35.93 1.15
N ALA A 585 9.30 36.99 1.03
CA ALA A 585 9.00 38.14 0.17
C ALA A 585 9.57 37.92 -1.24
N TRP A 586 8.72 37.96 -2.25
CA TRP A 586 9.07 37.79 -3.67
C TRP A 586 8.93 39.13 -4.40
N LYS A 587 9.91 39.51 -5.23
CA LYS A 587 10.04 40.90 -5.73
C LYS A 587 10.41 40.99 -7.22
N ARG A 588 9.97 42.06 -7.88
CA ARG A 588 10.35 42.43 -9.24
C ARG A 588 11.88 42.46 -9.40
N GLY A 589 12.38 41.85 -10.48
CA GLY A 589 13.81 41.68 -10.76
C GLY A 589 14.43 40.41 -10.16
N GLN A 590 13.71 39.66 -9.33
CA GLN A 590 14.21 38.42 -8.74
C GLN A 590 14.32 37.30 -9.79
N LYS A 591 15.51 36.68 -9.83
CA LYS A 591 15.84 35.52 -10.67
C LYS A 591 15.21 34.25 -10.09
N ILE A 592 14.45 33.50 -10.89
CA ILE A 592 13.75 32.27 -10.50
C ILE A 592 13.90 31.13 -11.51
N LYS A 593 13.54 29.93 -11.06
CA LYS A 593 13.57 28.66 -11.79
C LYS A 593 12.24 27.94 -11.55
N LEU A 594 11.45 27.86 -12.60
CA LEU A 594 10.18 27.14 -12.65
C LEU A 594 10.48 25.68 -13.03
N LEU A 595 10.06 24.74 -12.18
CA LEU A 595 10.30 23.31 -12.39
C LEU A 595 9.35 22.73 -13.44
N LYS A 596 9.82 21.73 -14.18
CA LYS A 596 9.05 21.00 -15.21
C LYS A 596 7.73 20.51 -14.62
N GLY A 597 6.62 21.01 -15.16
CA GLY A 597 5.24 20.70 -14.73
C GLY A 597 4.55 21.81 -13.95
N ALA A 598 5.25 22.90 -13.57
CA ALA A 598 4.76 23.99 -12.73
C ALA A 598 3.43 24.60 -13.21
N CYS A 599 3.36 25.01 -14.47
CA CYS A 599 2.21 25.70 -15.06
C CYS A 599 2.14 25.43 -16.57
N ALA A 600 1.17 26.07 -17.26
CA ALA A 600 1.15 26.12 -18.71
C ALA A 600 2.50 26.63 -19.28
N GLY A 601 2.92 26.09 -20.42
CA GLY A 601 4.21 26.39 -21.05
C GLY A 601 5.41 25.62 -20.45
N VAL A 602 5.46 25.41 -19.13
CA VAL A 602 6.62 24.79 -18.42
C VAL A 602 6.56 23.25 -18.44
N HIS A 603 6.12 22.64 -19.54
CA HIS A 603 5.80 21.20 -19.59
C HIS A 603 7.00 20.27 -19.90
N LYS A 604 8.00 20.76 -20.65
CA LYS A 604 9.07 19.90 -21.21
C LYS A 604 10.35 19.90 -20.37
N ASN A 605 10.81 21.10 -20.00
CA ASN A 605 12.05 21.39 -19.27
C ASN A 605 11.76 22.42 -18.16
N ASN A 606 12.71 22.58 -17.22
CA ASN A 606 12.70 23.71 -16.29
C ASN A 606 12.91 25.02 -17.06
N VAL A 607 12.25 26.11 -16.64
CA VAL A 607 12.37 27.44 -17.23
C VAL A 607 13.00 28.40 -16.22
N TYR A 608 14.12 29.02 -16.59
CA TYR A 608 14.70 30.13 -15.83
C TYR A 608 14.02 31.43 -16.29
N ALA A 609 13.61 32.26 -15.34
CA ALA A 609 12.85 33.48 -15.61
C ALA A 609 13.12 34.57 -14.55
N THR A 610 12.78 35.81 -14.87
CA THR A 610 12.81 36.94 -13.93
C THR A 610 11.39 37.35 -13.58
N ILE A 611 11.09 37.55 -12.28
CA ILE A 611 9.80 38.09 -11.83
C ILE A 611 9.68 39.54 -12.28
N GLU A 612 8.57 39.93 -12.92
CA GLU A 612 8.34 41.30 -13.37
C GLU A 612 7.21 41.99 -12.60
N TYR A 613 6.04 41.37 -12.45
CA TYR A 613 4.91 41.89 -11.67
C TYR A 613 4.07 40.76 -11.08
N PHE A 614 3.36 41.06 -9.99
CA PHE A 614 2.26 40.25 -9.47
C PHE A 614 0.93 40.92 -9.82
N LEU A 615 -0.07 40.13 -10.16
CA LEU A 615 -1.44 40.59 -10.42
C LEU A 615 -2.38 39.83 -9.49
N LEU A 616 -3.12 40.58 -8.69
CA LEU A 616 -4.19 40.07 -7.84
C LEU A 616 -5.52 40.60 -8.40
N GLU A 617 -6.49 39.73 -8.64
CA GLU A 617 -7.81 40.17 -9.07
C GLU A 617 -8.61 40.80 -7.92
N GLY A 618 -9.59 41.63 -8.28
CA GLY A 618 -10.46 42.33 -7.32
C GLY A 618 -9.78 43.48 -6.58
N LEU A 619 -10.56 44.17 -5.76
CA LEU A 619 -10.10 45.15 -4.79
C LEU A 619 -9.54 44.44 -3.54
N GLU A 620 -9.10 45.23 -2.56
CA GLU A 620 -8.59 44.71 -1.29
C GLU A 620 -9.77 44.29 -0.39
N GLY A 621 -9.84 43.00 -0.03
CA GLY A 621 -10.94 42.40 0.72
C GLY A 621 -12.00 41.68 -0.12
N ASP A 622 -11.93 41.74 -1.46
CA ASP A 622 -12.79 40.94 -2.32
C ASP A 622 -12.44 39.43 -2.22
N SER A 623 -13.45 38.58 -2.01
CA SER A 623 -13.31 37.13 -2.04
C SER A 623 -13.53 36.58 -3.46
N GLY A 624 -12.56 35.84 -3.99
CA GLY A 624 -12.59 35.28 -5.34
C GLY A 624 -11.70 36.03 -6.34
N GLY A 625 -10.62 35.38 -6.78
CA GLY A 625 -9.72 35.93 -7.80
C GLY A 625 -8.43 35.13 -7.94
N GLN A 626 -7.89 34.96 -9.16
CA GLN A 626 -6.67 34.20 -9.36
C GLN A 626 -5.42 35.08 -9.22
N ALA A 627 -4.55 34.74 -8.26
CA ALA A 627 -3.26 35.41 -8.10
C ALA A 627 -2.24 34.94 -9.15
N GLN A 628 -1.77 35.85 -10.00
CA GLN A 628 -0.79 35.60 -11.07
C GLN A 628 0.55 36.31 -10.81
N MET A 629 1.62 35.74 -11.34
CA MET A 629 2.99 36.27 -11.31
C MET A 629 3.55 36.24 -12.74
N PHE A 630 3.81 37.40 -13.33
CA PHE A 630 4.37 37.51 -14.68
C PHE A 630 5.88 37.36 -14.64
N CYS A 631 6.38 36.37 -15.39
CA CYS A 631 7.77 35.93 -15.35
C CYS A 631 8.38 35.95 -16.76
N ARG A 632 9.38 36.81 -17.01
CA ARG A 632 10.06 36.84 -18.30
C ARG A 632 11.06 35.68 -18.44
N PRO A 633 10.93 34.80 -19.44
CA PRO A 633 11.90 33.72 -19.67
C PRO A 633 13.30 34.25 -20.00
N LEU A 634 14.35 33.55 -19.55
CA LEU A 634 15.75 33.87 -19.80
C LEU A 634 16.11 34.10 -21.28
N SER A 635 15.40 33.44 -22.19
CA SER A 635 15.57 33.58 -23.66
C SER A 635 15.06 34.91 -24.22
N ASN A 636 14.30 35.69 -23.46
CA ASN A 636 13.58 36.85 -23.96
C ASN A 636 14.28 38.14 -23.49
N PRO A 637 14.72 39.01 -24.41
CA PRO A 637 15.43 40.24 -24.05
C PRO A 637 14.53 41.19 -23.25
N ASP A 638 15.14 42.11 -22.51
CA ASP A 638 14.43 43.04 -21.60
C ASP A 638 13.35 43.85 -22.32
N ALA A 639 13.57 44.21 -23.59
CA ALA A 639 12.59 44.89 -24.45
C ALA A 639 11.35 44.04 -24.85
N LYS A 640 11.25 42.78 -24.39
CA LYS A 640 10.08 41.90 -24.55
C LYS A 640 9.48 41.48 -23.20
N GLY A 641 9.75 42.22 -22.11
CA GLY A 641 9.08 42.02 -20.82
C GLY A 641 7.72 42.72 -20.70
N CYS A 642 7.10 42.62 -19.53
CA CYS A 642 5.86 43.30 -19.19
C CYS A 642 6.05 44.82 -19.14
N ILE A 643 5.15 45.56 -19.80
CA ILE A 643 5.11 47.02 -19.80
C ILE A 643 3.82 47.47 -19.11
N LEU A 644 3.96 48.27 -18.05
CA LEU A 644 2.84 48.90 -17.35
C LEU A 644 2.79 50.37 -17.78
N SER A 645 1.83 50.68 -18.65
CA SER A 645 1.54 52.04 -19.15
C SER A 645 0.50 52.74 -18.28
N ILE A 646 0.70 54.03 -18.04
CA ILE A 646 -0.18 54.91 -17.27
C ILE A 646 -0.31 56.20 -18.08
N SER A 647 -1.51 56.50 -18.58
CA SER A 647 -1.76 57.63 -19.49
C SER A 647 -3.14 58.24 -19.22
N ASP A 648 -3.16 59.47 -18.71
CA ASP A 648 -4.32 60.36 -18.54
C ASP A 648 -5.62 59.73 -17.97
N GLY A 649 -5.44 58.74 -17.08
CA GLY A 649 -6.52 58.03 -16.38
C GLY A 649 -6.57 56.53 -16.69
N ASP A 650 -6.15 56.14 -17.90
CA ASP A 650 -6.10 54.73 -18.30
C ASP A 650 -4.77 54.08 -17.87
N THR A 651 -4.89 53.03 -17.04
CA THR A 651 -3.81 52.13 -16.66
C THR A 651 -3.91 50.82 -17.45
N SER A 652 -2.80 50.41 -18.08
CA SER A 652 -2.77 49.23 -18.94
C SER A 652 -1.50 48.40 -18.73
N LEU A 653 -1.65 47.08 -18.67
CA LEU A 653 -0.55 46.13 -18.56
C LEU A 653 -0.44 45.29 -19.84
N ASP A 654 0.61 45.50 -20.60
CA ASP A 654 1.04 44.58 -21.65
C ASP A 654 1.92 43.48 -21.03
N VAL A 655 1.66 42.24 -21.45
CA VAL A 655 2.39 41.04 -21.02
C VAL A 655 3.63 40.81 -21.91
N GLY A 656 3.62 41.32 -23.14
CA GLY A 656 4.73 41.18 -24.08
C GLY A 656 5.11 39.71 -24.33
N GLY A 657 6.35 39.35 -24.00
CA GLY A 657 6.88 37.99 -24.07
C GLY A 657 7.01 37.29 -22.72
N SER A 658 6.37 37.80 -21.65
CA SER A 658 6.43 37.21 -20.31
C SER A 658 5.35 36.14 -20.09
N LEU A 659 5.63 35.17 -19.23
CA LEU A 659 4.75 34.04 -18.95
C LEU A 659 3.87 34.33 -17.72
N PRO A 660 2.52 34.21 -17.78
CA PRO A 660 1.69 34.16 -16.58
C PRO A 660 1.93 32.85 -15.81
N VAL A 661 2.27 32.97 -14.54
CA VAL A 661 2.52 31.84 -13.62
C VAL A 661 1.64 31.99 -12.39
N PRO A 662 0.77 31.04 -12.05
CA PRO A 662 -0.05 31.14 -10.84
C PRO A 662 0.80 31.22 -9.57
N VAL A 663 0.44 32.08 -8.62
CA VAL A 663 1.21 32.29 -7.38
C VAL A 663 1.34 31.00 -6.56
N SER A 664 0.38 30.07 -6.62
CA SER A 664 0.46 28.77 -5.93
C SER A 664 1.56 27.81 -6.46
N VAL A 665 2.26 28.18 -7.53
CA VAL A 665 3.52 27.52 -7.95
C VAL A 665 4.62 27.72 -6.90
N ILE A 666 4.54 28.77 -6.07
CA ILE A 666 5.38 28.97 -4.89
C ILE A 666 5.01 27.95 -3.79
N ASP A 667 3.72 27.81 -3.47
CA ASP A 667 3.25 26.94 -2.38
C ASP A 667 3.60 25.46 -2.61
N THR A 668 3.59 25.03 -3.88
CA THR A 668 3.95 23.66 -4.30
C THR A 668 5.47 23.42 -4.43
N GLY A 669 6.31 24.40 -4.08
CA GLY A 669 7.77 24.31 -4.22
C GLY A 669 8.28 24.27 -5.66
N MET A 670 7.40 24.52 -6.64
CA MET A 670 7.69 24.44 -8.07
C MET A 670 8.31 25.74 -8.64
N CYS A 671 8.36 26.81 -7.85
CA CYS A 671 9.14 28.02 -8.09
C CYS A 671 10.29 28.09 -7.08
N VAL A 672 11.53 28.19 -7.58
CA VAL A 672 12.75 28.28 -6.75
C VAL A 672 13.53 29.55 -7.09
N ALA A 673 13.99 30.29 -6.07
CA ALA A 673 14.85 31.46 -6.26
C ALA A 673 16.27 31.04 -6.70
N VAL A 674 16.89 31.80 -7.61
CA VAL A 674 18.15 31.44 -8.28
C VAL A 674 19.24 32.45 -7.94
N GLY A 675 20.35 31.98 -7.36
CA GLY A 675 21.54 32.80 -7.11
C GLY A 675 22.25 33.21 -8.42
N SER A 676 23.03 34.29 -8.37
CA SER A 676 23.81 34.80 -9.50
C SER A 676 24.59 33.69 -10.21
N THR A 677 25.39 32.92 -9.47
CA THR A 677 26.26 31.87 -10.04
C THR A 677 25.48 30.81 -10.84
N GLU A 678 24.29 30.39 -10.43
CA GLU A 678 23.50 29.46 -11.26
C GLU A 678 22.94 30.17 -12.50
N TRP A 679 22.40 31.37 -12.35
CA TRP A 679 21.83 32.14 -13.46
C TRP A 679 22.86 32.45 -14.55
N ASP A 680 24.05 32.89 -14.14
CA ASP A 680 25.09 33.34 -15.05
C ASP A 680 25.71 32.12 -15.78
N ASN A 681 25.75 30.96 -15.12
CA ASN A 681 26.00 29.66 -15.77
C ASN A 681 24.92 29.23 -16.79
N GLN A 682 23.66 29.67 -16.66
CA GLN A 682 22.61 29.41 -17.66
C GLN A 682 22.64 30.41 -18.81
N LEU A 683 22.97 31.68 -18.55
CA LEU A 683 23.28 32.67 -19.60
C LEU A 683 24.41 32.17 -20.50
N GLU A 684 25.50 31.69 -19.90
CA GLU A 684 26.65 31.19 -20.66
C GLU A 684 26.30 29.91 -21.45
N LYS A 685 25.46 29.02 -20.90
CA LYS A 685 24.91 27.86 -21.63
C LYS A 685 23.94 28.24 -22.76
N GLN A 686 23.37 29.44 -22.78
CA GLN A 686 22.64 29.97 -23.94
C GLN A 686 23.61 30.58 -24.96
N ARG A 687 24.58 31.39 -24.52
CA ARG A 687 25.63 31.96 -25.38
C ARG A 687 26.40 30.89 -26.16
N GLN A 688 26.85 29.84 -25.49
CA GLN A 688 27.53 28.70 -26.10
C GLN A 688 26.71 28.02 -27.21
N LYS A 689 25.38 28.15 -27.19
CA LYS A 689 24.46 27.56 -28.19
C LYS A 689 23.97 28.56 -29.23
N SER A 690 24.35 29.84 -29.17
CA SER A 690 23.93 30.82 -30.16
C SER A 690 24.57 30.51 -31.52
N PRO A 691 23.88 30.81 -32.64
CA PRO A 691 24.50 30.90 -33.96
C PRO A 691 25.77 31.76 -33.93
N SER A 692 26.83 31.36 -34.63
CA SER A 692 28.12 32.06 -34.62
C SER A 692 28.74 32.19 -36.01
N THR A 693 28.91 31.08 -36.72
CA THR A 693 29.53 31.02 -38.04
C THR A 693 28.77 30.09 -38.99
N ILE A 694 28.80 30.40 -40.28
CA ILE A 694 28.34 29.50 -41.34
C ILE A 694 29.52 28.59 -41.75
N ASP A 695 29.24 27.32 -41.96
CA ASP A 695 30.21 26.29 -42.35
C ASP A 695 29.65 25.46 -43.52
N LEU A 696 30.53 24.89 -44.35
CA LEU A 696 30.18 24.19 -45.60
C LEU A 696 30.68 22.74 -45.50
N LEU A 697 29.76 21.79 -45.67
CA LEU A 697 30.11 20.37 -45.53
C LEU A 697 31.06 19.90 -46.65
N ASP A 698 32.04 19.09 -46.27
CA ASP A 698 32.99 18.48 -47.19
C ASP A 698 32.42 17.23 -47.90
N ALA A 699 33.24 16.54 -48.69
CA ALA A 699 32.82 15.37 -49.45
C ALA A 699 32.55 14.12 -48.58
N GLU A 700 33.29 13.93 -47.48
CA GLU A 700 33.04 12.82 -46.54
C GLU A 700 31.71 13.08 -45.80
N GLN A 701 31.50 14.30 -45.33
CA GLN A 701 30.29 14.73 -44.62
C GLN A 701 29.04 14.79 -45.51
N CYS A 702 29.17 15.17 -46.78
CA CYS A 702 28.07 15.10 -47.74
C CYS A 702 27.71 13.65 -48.11
N GLN A 703 28.70 12.75 -48.17
CA GLN A 703 28.47 11.32 -48.40
C GLN A 703 27.70 10.67 -47.23
N GLU A 704 27.95 11.07 -45.97
CA GLU A 704 27.12 10.64 -44.83
C GLU A 704 25.63 10.98 -45.03
N LEU A 705 25.30 12.05 -45.77
CA LEU A 705 23.94 12.51 -46.04
C LEU A 705 23.30 11.94 -47.33
N ASP A 706 23.99 11.11 -48.12
CA ASP A 706 23.63 10.71 -49.49
C ASP A 706 23.46 11.90 -50.47
N ILE A 707 24.22 12.99 -50.30
CA ILE A 707 24.20 14.13 -51.23
C ILE A 707 25.57 14.23 -51.92
N ASN A 708 25.58 14.36 -53.24
CA ASN A 708 26.80 14.76 -53.97
C ASN A 708 27.02 16.28 -53.85
N GLY A 709 27.39 16.73 -52.64
CA GLY A 709 27.11 18.08 -52.14
C GLY A 709 28.31 19.00 -51.89
N ALA A 710 29.53 18.58 -52.23
CA ALA A 710 30.75 19.31 -51.88
C ALA A 710 31.20 20.30 -52.96
N LEU A 711 31.57 21.52 -52.55
CA LEU A 711 32.22 22.50 -53.42
C LEU A 711 33.64 22.03 -53.78
N PRO A 712 33.98 21.86 -55.07
CA PRO A 712 35.35 21.54 -55.48
C PRO A 712 36.29 22.70 -55.17
N VAL A 713 37.57 22.41 -54.90
CA VAL A 713 38.62 23.44 -54.78
C VAL A 713 39.01 23.94 -56.17
N ASP A 714 39.35 22.99 -57.05
CA ASP A 714 39.63 23.17 -58.46
C ASP A 714 38.68 22.31 -59.29
N ALA A 715 38.27 22.78 -60.47
CA ALA A 715 37.60 21.95 -61.48
C ALA A 715 38.03 22.35 -62.91
N GLN A 716 37.52 21.64 -63.92
CA GLN A 716 37.78 21.93 -65.34
C GLN A 716 36.54 22.53 -66.00
N ALA A 717 36.75 23.46 -66.94
CA ALA A 717 35.71 24.07 -67.74
C ALA A 717 34.92 23.00 -68.52
N GLY A 718 33.60 23.06 -68.47
CA GLY A 718 32.71 22.06 -69.07
C GLY A 718 32.53 20.78 -68.24
N LYS A 719 32.85 20.79 -66.95
CA LYS A 719 32.41 19.77 -65.99
C LYS A 719 31.11 20.18 -65.30
N ASP A 720 30.23 19.21 -65.09
CA ASP A 720 29.03 19.40 -64.27
C ASP A 720 29.39 19.95 -62.87
N PRO A 721 28.64 20.94 -62.34
CA PRO A 721 28.73 21.30 -60.93
C PRO A 721 28.17 20.18 -60.02
N PRO A 722 28.49 20.19 -58.72
CA PRO A 722 27.92 19.25 -57.75
C PRO A 722 26.38 19.37 -57.70
N GLU A 723 25.73 18.33 -57.19
CA GLU A 723 24.27 18.22 -57.19
C GLU A 723 23.62 19.31 -56.32
N ALA A 724 24.23 19.56 -55.17
CA ALA A 724 23.88 20.65 -54.27
C ALA A 724 25.13 21.23 -53.60
N ILE A 725 24.92 22.24 -52.76
CA ILE A 725 25.82 22.62 -51.66
C ILE A 725 25.06 22.44 -50.36
N VAL A 726 25.69 21.83 -49.35
CA VAL A 726 25.13 21.75 -47.99
C VAL A 726 25.90 22.68 -47.06
N ALA A 727 25.21 23.72 -46.59
CA ALA A 727 25.70 24.62 -45.56
C ALA A 727 25.02 24.32 -44.22
N ILE A 728 25.71 24.64 -43.12
CA ILE A 728 25.20 24.56 -41.75
C ILE A 728 25.64 25.77 -40.95
N VAL A 729 25.00 26.00 -39.81
CA VAL A 729 25.41 27.04 -38.86
C VAL A 729 26.04 26.37 -37.64
N ARG A 730 27.23 26.81 -37.24
CA ARG A 730 27.93 26.31 -36.06
C ARG A 730 27.54 27.15 -34.82
N PRO A 731 27.38 26.52 -33.64
CA PRO A 731 27.16 27.23 -32.39
C PRO A 731 28.44 27.92 -31.90
N ALA A 732 28.33 28.92 -31.02
CA ALA A 732 29.49 29.64 -30.48
C ALA A 732 30.48 28.75 -29.70
N SER A 733 30.05 27.59 -29.19
CA SER A 733 30.93 26.60 -28.54
C SER A 733 31.65 25.65 -29.51
N TYR A 734 31.59 25.87 -30.82
CA TYR A 734 32.25 25.01 -31.81
C TYR A 734 33.69 25.48 -32.08
N ASP A 735 34.66 24.69 -31.63
CA ASP A 735 36.07 24.88 -31.92
C ASP A 735 36.43 24.23 -33.26
N SER A 736 36.81 25.04 -34.26
CA SER A 736 37.20 24.58 -35.59
C SER A 736 38.57 23.89 -35.65
N SER A 737 39.32 23.82 -34.55
CA SER A 737 40.55 23.02 -34.46
C SER A 737 40.27 21.53 -34.18
N CYS A 738 39.11 21.20 -33.61
CA CYS A 738 38.69 19.82 -33.33
C CYS A 738 37.79 19.24 -34.43
N ILE A 739 38.29 19.23 -35.67
CA ILE A 739 37.55 18.68 -36.83
C ILE A 739 37.37 17.16 -36.69
N SER A 740 36.20 16.73 -36.24
CA SER A 740 35.73 15.36 -36.47
C SER A 740 35.44 15.17 -37.96
N LYS A 741 35.85 14.02 -38.52
CA LYS A 741 35.47 13.62 -39.89
C LYS A 741 33.96 13.41 -40.03
N THR A 742 33.32 12.89 -38.99
CA THR A 742 31.89 12.55 -38.98
C THR A 742 31.01 13.72 -38.55
N LEU A 743 29.82 13.84 -39.12
CA LEU A 743 28.83 14.86 -38.78
C LEU A 743 28.17 14.57 -37.43
N ASP A 744 28.06 15.59 -36.57
CA ASP A 744 27.39 15.47 -35.26
C ASP A 744 26.38 16.61 -35.07
N GLN A 745 25.13 16.25 -34.77
CA GLN A 745 24.04 17.19 -34.52
C GLN A 745 24.34 18.18 -33.39
N LYS A 746 25.17 17.85 -32.40
CA LYS A 746 25.56 18.76 -31.31
C LYS A 746 26.41 19.95 -31.80
N HIS A 747 27.04 19.81 -32.98
CA HIS A 747 27.84 20.84 -33.65
C HIS A 747 27.06 21.60 -34.74
N ILE A 748 25.72 21.49 -34.77
CA ILE A 748 24.84 22.20 -35.71
C ILE A 748 23.83 23.02 -34.90
N ALA A 749 23.90 24.34 -35.02
CA ALA A 749 22.97 25.27 -34.40
C ALA A 749 21.60 25.21 -35.08
N LYS A 750 20.54 25.02 -34.29
CA LYS A 750 19.16 24.93 -34.79
C LYS A 750 18.56 26.33 -34.87
N THR A 751 18.47 26.88 -36.08
CA THR A 751 17.82 28.17 -36.35
C THR A 751 16.59 27.98 -37.25
N ASN A 752 15.71 28.97 -37.27
CA ASN A 752 14.56 29.08 -38.18
C ASN A 752 14.75 30.21 -39.22
N LEU A 753 15.94 30.81 -39.30
CA LEU A 753 16.28 31.87 -40.25
C LEU A 753 16.64 31.26 -41.62
N GLN A 754 16.36 31.98 -42.70
CA GLN A 754 16.74 31.57 -44.05
C GLN A 754 18.21 31.90 -44.34
N MET A 755 18.84 31.13 -45.22
CA MET A 755 20.22 31.38 -45.64
C MET A 755 20.26 31.68 -47.14
N SER A 756 20.85 32.82 -47.48
CA SER A 756 21.03 33.32 -48.84
C SER A 756 22.44 33.00 -49.36
N MET A 757 22.54 32.30 -50.48
CA MET A 757 23.76 32.08 -51.26
C MET A 757 23.78 33.03 -52.47
N LYS A 758 24.92 33.68 -52.71
CA LYS A 758 25.19 34.48 -53.91
C LYS A 758 26.44 33.98 -54.62
N VAL A 759 26.43 33.91 -55.95
CA VAL A 759 27.60 33.54 -56.76
C VAL A 759 28.07 34.75 -57.58
N LYS A 760 29.39 34.91 -57.74
CA LYS A 760 30.03 35.91 -58.62
C LYS A 760 31.11 35.24 -59.46
N TYR A 761 31.24 35.65 -60.70
CA TYR A 761 32.25 35.16 -61.65
C TYR A 761 33.24 36.27 -62.02
N SER A 762 34.52 35.92 -62.14
CA SER A 762 35.59 36.80 -62.59
C SER A 762 36.63 36.05 -63.41
N SER A 763 37.06 36.63 -64.53
CA SER A 763 38.08 36.10 -65.45
C SER A 763 39.07 37.18 -65.84
N ASP A 764 40.32 36.81 -66.09
CA ASP A 764 41.43 37.75 -66.33
C ASP A 764 41.43 38.39 -67.75
N ALA A 765 40.40 38.10 -68.56
CA ALA A 765 40.17 38.76 -69.84
C ALA A 765 39.44 40.10 -69.64
N GLU A 766 40.05 41.21 -70.06
CA GLU A 766 39.49 42.54 -69.92
C GLU A 766 38.14 42.72 -70.67
N GLY A 767 37.23 43.50 -70.08
CA GLY A 767 36.15 44.18 -70.81
C GLY A 767 34.71 43.66 -70.64
N LEU A 768 34.46 42.45 -70.13
CA LEU A 768 33.07 41.97 -69.94
C LEU A 768 32.86 41.16 -68.64
N GLN A 769 32.44 41.84 -67.57
CA GLN A 769 31.87 41.19 -66.38
C GLN A 769 30.49 40.60 -66.69
N ARG A 770 30.44 39.37 -67.21
CA ARG A 770 29.22 38.55 -67.14
C ARG A 770 29.05 38.03 -65.72
N VAL A 771 28.49 38.86 -64.84
CA VAL A 771 28.10 38.41 -63.51
C VAL A 771 26.95 37.42 -63.65
N HIS A 772 27.20 36.16 -63.31
CA HIS A 772 26.12 35.20 -63.04
C HIS A 772 25.55 35.53 -61.66
N ASP A 773 24.64 36.51 -61.58
CA ASP A 773 23.93 36.93 -60.35
C ASP A 773 22.93 35.86 -59.87
N ILE A 774 23.47 34.69 -59.53
CA ILE A 774 22.75 33.59 -58.91
C ILE A 774 22.61 33.93 -57.44
N SER A 775 21.44 34.43 -57.05
CA SER A 775 21.04 34.66 -55.67
C SER A 775 19.91 33.70 -55.30
N VAL A 776 20.12 32.83 -54.31
CA VAL A 776 19.18 31.79 -53.89
C VAL A 776 19.10 31.79 -52.36
N SER A 777 17.91 31.98 -51.79
CA SER A 777 17.68 31.76 -50.35
C SER A 777 16.96 30.43 -50.11
N VAL A 778 17.30 29.74 -49.02
CA VAL A 778 16.69 28.47 -48.60
C VAL A 778 16.41 28.44 -47.11
N ALA A 779 15.29 27.81 -46.73
CA ALA A 779 14.97 27.50 -45.34
C ALA A 779 15.73 26.24 -44.85
N PRO A 780 16.04 26.13 -43.55
CA PRO A 780 16.73 24.97 -42.99
C PRO A 780 15.86 23.71 -43.05
N LYS A 781 16.49 22.58 -43.38
CA LYS A 781 15.87 21.26 -43.53
C LYS A 781 16.39 20.28 -42.48
N SER A 782 15.74 19.11 -42.45
CA SER A 782 16.21 17.93 -41.72
C SER A 782 16.39 16.76 -42.70
N LEU A 783 17.48 15.99 -42.54
CA LEU A 783 17.81 14.84 -43.38
C LEU A 783 18.64 13.83 -42.57
N LYS A 784 18.38 12.52 -42.74
CA LYS A 784 19.03 11.42 -41.99
C LYS A 784 19.18 11.66 -40.47
N GLY A 785 18.18 12.30 -39.84
CA GLY A 785 18.19 12.61 -38.40
C GLY A 785 18.89 13.92 -38.00
N PHE A 786 19.72 14.50 -38.87
CA PHE A 786 20.30 15.84 -38.66
C PHE A 786 19.27 16.94 -38.98
N GLN A 787 19.30 18.02 -38.20
CA GLN A 787 18.41 19.18 -38.34
C GLN A 787 19.22 20.48 -38.36
N GLY A 788 18.87 21.41 -39.25
CA GLY A 788 19.57 22.68 -39.46
C GLY A 788 20.43 22.72 -40.74
N LEU A 789 20.11 21.88 -41.73
CA LEU A 789 20.84 21.76 -42.99
C LEU A 789 20.28 22.71 -44.06
N TYR A 790 21.12 23.54 -44.65
CA TYR A 790 20.76 24.46 -45.75
C TYR A 790 21.26 23.87 -47.07
N ILE A 791 20.33 23.30 -47.85
CA ILE A 791 20.65 22.55 -49.07
C ILE A 791 20.30 23.39 -50.30
N PHE A 792 21.33 23.89 -50.99
CA PHE A 792 21.24 24.71 -52.20
C PHE A 792 21.43 23.83 -53.45
N PRO A 793 20.38 23.48 -54.21
CA PRO A 793 20.53 22.67 -55.42
C PRO A 793 21.27 23.44 -56.51
N LEU A 794 22.37 22.87 -57.02
CA LEU A 794 23.21 23.46 -58.07
C LEU A 794 22.93 22.80 -59.42
N LYS A 795 23.35 21.55 -59.63
CA LYS A 795 23.28 20.88 -60.95
C LYS A 795 21.90 20.91 -61.62
N SER A 796 20.82 20.81 -60.84
CA SER A 796 19.44 20.82 -61.36
C SER A 796 18.88 22.21 -61.66
N LYS A 797 19.56 23.29 -61.26
CA LYS A 797 19.15 24.69 -61.52
C LYS A 797 20.13 25.47 -62.40
N TYR A 798 21.41 25.14 -62.31
CA TYR A 798 22.51 25.85 -62.96
C TYR A 798 23.52 24.84 -63.55
N PRO A 799 23.09 23.93 -64.46
CA PRO A 799 23.97 22.89 -65.01
C PRO A 799 25.21 23.48 -65.70
N ASP A 800 25.07 24.64 -66.33
CA ASP A 800 26.13 25.31 -67.09
C ASP A 800 27.09 26.15 -66.22
N LEU A 801 26.97 26.10 -64.89
CA LEU A 801 27.67 27.02 -63.98
C LEU A 801 29.18 27.05 -64.21
N PHE A 802 29.83 25.90 -64.46
CA PHE A 802 31.27 25.77 -64.69
C PHE A 802 31.66 25.61 -66.17
N GLN A 803 30.88 26.15 -67.11
CA GLN A 803 31.28 26.13 -68.54
C GLN A 803 32.53 26.98 -68.85
N ASN A 804 32.78 28.06 -68.12
CA ASN A 804 33.89 29.00 -68.40
C ASN A 804 35.07 28.82 -67.44
N ALA A 805 36.31 29.01 -67.93
CA ALA A 805 37.49 29.05 -67.08
C ALA A 805 37.63 30.42 -66.39
N GLY A 806 37.88 30.43 -65.08
CA GLY A 806 37.90 31.62 -64.25
C GLY A 806 37.65 31.30 -62.76
N ILE A 807 37.50 32.35 -61.95
CA ILE A 807 37.25 32.24 -60.51
C ILE A 807 35.77 32.47 -60.21
N TYR A 808 35.16 31.53 -59.50
CA TYR A 808 33.79 31.61 -59.01
C TYR A 808 33.81 31.79 -57.49
N THR A 809 33.21 32.88 -57.00
CA THR A 809 33.11 33.20 -55.57
C THR A 809 31.67 32.97 -55.10
N PHE A 810 31.49 32.09 -54.12
CA PHE A 810 30.22 31.77 -53.47
C PHE A 810 30.19 32.43 -52.09
N SER A 811 29.28 33.38 -51.87
CA SER A 811 29.09 34.11 -50.61
C SER A 811 27.80 33.64 -49.94
N PHE A 812 27.85 33.24 -48.67
CA PHE A 812 26.70 32.77 -47.90
C PHE A 812 26.40 33.69 -46.72
N HIS A 813 25.12 34.01 -46.50
CA HIS A 813 24.61 34.92 -45.49
C HIS A 813 23.40 34.30 -44.78
N LEU A 814 23.27 34.48 -43.47
CA LEU A 814 22.08 34.04 -42.70
C LEU A 814 21.22 35.26 -42.40
N ASP A 815 20.03 35.29 -42.97
CA ASP A 815 19.20 36.49 -43.05
C ASP A 815 18.66 36.89 -41.66
N GLU A 816 18.63 38.19 -41.36
CA GLU A 816 18.28 38.75 -40.03
C GLU A 816 19.18 38.28 -38.86
N SER A 817 20.49 38.11 -39.09
CA SER A 817 21.44 37.74 -38.03
C SER A 817 22.82 38.41 -38.12
N ASP A 818 23.49 38.55 -36.97
CA ASP A 818 24.91 38.95 -36.86
C ASP A 818 25.89 37.78 -37.19
N CYS A 819 25.40 36.67 -37.74
CA CYS A 819 26.20 35.50 -38.04
C CYS A 819 27.19 35.82 -39.16
N LYS A 820 28.48 35.50 -38.97
CA LYS A 820 29.52 35.85 -39.94
C LYS A 820 29.27 35.15 -41.27
N ALA A 821 29.08 35.95 -42.32
CA ALA A 821 29.02 35.50 -43.70
C ALA A 821 30.35 34.84 -44.11
N ILE A 822 30.27 33.81 -44.95
CA ILE A 822 31.43 33.05 -45.45
C ILE A 822 31.52 33.16 -46.97
N GLU A 823 32.73 33.38 -47.49
CA GLU A 823 33.02 33.34 -48.92
C GLU A 823 33.95 32.18 -49.28
N LYS A 824 33.59 31.41 -50.31
CA LYS A 824 34.41 30.32 -50.85
C LYS A 824 34.70 30.56 -52.32
N LYS A 825 35.97 30.46 -52.71
CA LYS A 825 36.41 30.61 -54.12
C LYS A 825 36.71 29.24 -54.71
N VAL A 826 36.31 29.05 -55.97
CA VAL A 826 36.53 27.86 -56.79
C VAL A 826 37.23 28.28 -58.07
N LEU A 827 38.29 27.56 -58.47
CA LEU A 827 39.06 27.84 -59.68
C LEU A 827 38.69 26.84 -60.79
N ILE A 828 38.14 27.35 -61.89
CA ILE A 828 37.83 26.56 -63.08
C ILE A 828 38.93 26.74 -64.13
N LYS A 829 39.56 25.64 -64.53
CA LYS A 829 40.75 25.59 -65.41
C LYS A 829 40.36 25.13 -66.82
N GLU A 830 41.07 25.58 -67.85
CA GLU A 830 40.79 25.22 -69.24
C GLU A 830 40.91 23.71 -69.52
N ALA A 831 40.11 23.22 -70.48
CA ALA A 831 40.12 21.82 -70.91
C ALA A 831 41.13 21.56 -72.04
N ARG A 832 41.92 20.48 -71.92
CA ARG A 832 42.90 20.08 -72.94
C ARG A 832 42.23 19.36 -74.12
N LYS A 833 42.51 19.80 -75.36
CA LYS A 833 42.15 19.07 -76.58
C LYS A 833 42.98 17.79 -76.74
N VAL A 834 42.38 16.77 -77.36
CA VAL A 834 43.02 15.50 -77.74
C VAL A 834 42.64 15.21 -79.19
N GLU A 835 43.61 14.83 -80.03
CA GLU A 835 43.38 14.44 -81.42
C GLU A 835 43.13 12.94 -81.55
N TYR A 836 42.31 12.54 -82.54
CA TYR A 836 42.08 11.15 -82.90
C TYR A 836 42.78 10.78 -84.21
N LYS A 837 43.29 9.55 -84.31
CA LYS A 837 43.57 8.87 -85.58
C LYS A 837 42.78 7.57 -85.68
N GLN A 838 42.57 7.15 -86.92
CA GLN A 838 41.52 6.23 -87.38
C GLN A 838 42.16 5.05 -88.13
N ILE A 839 41.54 3.84 -88.16
CA ILE A 839 41.54 2.88 -89.30
C ILE A 839 40.73 1.57 -89.03
N HIS A 840 40.01 1.11 -90.06
CA HIS A 840 39.42 -0.22 -90.42
C HIS A 840 39.05 -1.27 -89.33
N SER A 841 37.79 -1.75 -89.20
CA SER A 841 37.01 -2.74 -90.00
C SER A 841 37.38 -4.22 -89.71
N THR A 842 36.49 -5.25 -89.74
CA THR A 842 35.30 -5.48 -90.62
C THR A 842 34.27 -6.45 -89.97
N PHE A 843 33.01 -6.47 -90.44
CA PHE A 843 31.90 -7.41 -90.11
C PHE A 843 32.05 -8.80 -90.81
N PRO A 844 31.21 -9.87 -90.60
CA PRO A 844 29.84 -9.99 -90.01
C PRO A 844 29.73 -11.15 -88.95
N LYS A 845 28.64 -11.92 -88.64
CA LYS A 845 27.27 -12.10 -89.20
C LYS A 845 26.22 -12.76 -88.24
N GLU A 846 25.01 -12.18 -88.20
CA GLU A 846 23.61 -12.70 -87.99
C GLU A 846 23.15 -13.90 -87.09
N LYS A 847 21.92 -13.69 -86.56
CA LYS A 847 20.76 -14.63 -86.30
C LYS A 847 20.76 -15.48 -85.00
N VAL A 848 19.80 -15.30 -84.07
CA VAL A 848 18.38 -15.81 -83.98
C VAL A 848 18.34 -17.27 -83.48
N SER A 849 17.54 -17.74 -82.51
CA SER A 849 16.21 -17.34 -81.97
C SER A 849 15.99 -17.65 -80.47
N ARG A 850 14.87 -17.14 -79.89
CA ARG A 850 14.20 -17.61 -78.64
C ARG A 850 13.48 -18.97 -78.87
N PRO A 851 13.21 -19.83 -77.84
CA PRO A 851 12.10 -19.61 -76.89
C PRO A 851 12.27 -20.16 -75.45
N GLN A 852 11.18 -19.99 -74.69
CA GLN A 852 10.62 -20.69 -73.50
C GLN A 852 10.90 -22.22 -73.42
N ASP A 853 10.70 -22.94 -72.30
CA ASP A 853 10.25 -22.60 -70.91
C ASP A 853 10.64 -23.75 -69.94
N SER A 854 10.35 -23.59 -68.63
CA SER A 854 10.24 -24.66 -67.59
C SER A 854 11.52 -25.44 -67.21
N SER A 855 11.65 -26.06 -66.02
CA SER A 855 11.07 -25.80 -64.69
C SER A 855 11.89 -26.54 -63.61
N ASP A 856 11.54 -26.28 -62.34
CA ASP A 856 11.76 -27.15 -61.16
C ASP A 856 13.17 -27.35 -60.56
N SER A 857 13.13 -27.53 -59.24
CA SER A 857 14.20 -27.99 -58.31
C SER A 857 13.86 -29.46 -57.91
N PRO A 858 14.47 -30.17 -56.92
CA PRO A 858 15.35 -29.74 -55.82
C PRO A 858 16.47 -30.76 -55.45
N ASN A 859 16.76 -30.88 -54.14
CA ASN A 859 17.62 -31.84 -53.42
C ASN A 859 19.14 -31.54 -53.43
N LEU A 860 19.78 -31.32 -52.27
CA LEU A 860 20.11 -32.26 -51.16
C LEU A 860 21.19 -33.27 -51.62
N GLN A 861 22.44 -33.03 -51.23
CA GLN A 861 23.10 -33.55 -50.01
C GLN A 861 23.43 -35.03 -50.07
N ASP A 862 24.73 -35.36 -50.05
CA ASP A 862 25.27 -36.54 -49.37
C ASP A 862 26.74 -36.30 -48.95
N GLU A 863 27.30 -37.13 -48.08
CA GLU A 863 28.54 -36.85 -47.33
C GLU A 863 29.79 -37.68 -47.72
N SER A 864 30.93 -37.09 -47.36
CA SER A 864 32.09 -37.77 -46.74
C SER A 864 33.22 -38.36 -47.62
N ASN A 865 34.43 -38.28 -47.04
CA ASN A 865 35.64 -39.10 -47.23
C ASN A 865 36.33 -39.16 -48.63
N GLY A 866 37.66 -39.03 -48.73
CA GLY A 866 38.65 -38.66 -47.72
C GLY A 866 40.08 -39.14 -48.03
N LYS A 867 41.10 -38.43 -47.49
CA LYS A 867 42.56 -38.72 -47.60
C LYS A 867 43.10 -38.48 -49.04
N SER A 868 44.41 -38.36 -49.30
CA SER A 868 45.63 -38.65 -48.51
C SER A 868 46.85 -37.87 -49.05
N VAL A 869 48.01 -37.91 -48.35
CA VAL A 869 49.38 -37.74 -48.92
C VAL A 869 49.74 -36.32 -49.45
N GLU A 870 50.92 -35.69 -49.24
CA GLU A 870 52.18 -36.01 -48.55
C GLU A 870 53.04 -34.74 -48.27
N LYS A 871 54.12 -34.87 -47.45
CA LYS A 871 55.44 -34.17 -47.50
C LYS A 871 55.53 -32.60 -47.61
N LYS A 872 56.48 -31.88 -46.97
CA LYS A 872 57.45 -32.13 -45.88
C LYS A 872 58.21 -30.81 -45.54
N VAL A 873 58.49 -30.55 -44.24
CA VAL A 873 59.75 -29.92 -43.69
C VAL A 873 60.01 -28.42 -44.03
N LEU A 874 60.67 -27.56 -43.22
CA LEU A 874 61.29 -27.63 -41.86
C LEU A 874 60.32 -27.07 -40.77
N ILE A 875 60.24 -27.54 -39.52
CA ILE A 875 61.21 -27.91 -38.46
C ILE A 875 61.59 -26.73 -37.51
N LYS A 876 60.95 -26.75 -36.33
CA LYS A 876 61.46 -26.49 -34.96
C LYS A 876 62.07 -25.09 -34.59
N GLU A 877 62.09 -24.64 -33.32
CA GLU A 877 61.57 -25.25 -32.08
C GLU A 877 60.94 -24.27 -31.06
N ALA A 878 60.28 -24.91 -30.09
CA ALA A 878 59.61 -24.51 -28.86
C ALA A 878 60.18 -23.36 -27.98
N ARG A 879 59.53 -22.92 -26.88
CA ARG A 879 58.12 -22.84 -26.37
C ARG A 879 58.20 -22.58 -24.85
N LYS A 880 57.27 -21.81 -24.26
CA LYS A 880 57.23 -21.45 -22.80
C LYS A 880 58.39 -20.49 -22.41
N VAL A 881 58.41 -19.77 -21.28
CA VAL A 881 57.90 -20.05 -19.92
C VAL A 881 57.33 -18.79 -19.22
N GLU A 882 56.33 -19.00 -18.36
CA GLU A 882 55.89 -18.18 -17.20
C GLU A 882 55.23 -16.78 -17.27
N HIS A 883 54.34 -16.62 -16.27
CA HIS A 883 54.04 -15.47 -15.40
C HIS A 883 53.96 -13.99 -15.87
N LYS A 884 52.81 -13.41 -15.47
CA LYS A 884 52.61 -12.19 -14.65
C LYS A 884 52.77 -10.78 -15.25
N GLN A 885 51.90 -9.93 -14.69
CA GLN A 885 52.10 -8.53 -14.28
C GLN A 885 52.27 -7.42 -15.32
N ILE A 886 51.40 -6.42 -15.15
CA ILE A 886 51.71 -4.98 -15.08
C ILE A 886 52.24 -4.33 -16.38
N GLN A 887 51.38 -3.51 -16.98
CA GLN A 887 51.82 -2.28 -17.64
C GLN A 887 52.37 -1.32 -16.57
N SER A 888 53.68 -1.05 -16.58
CA SER A 888 54.25 0.12 -15.88
C SER A 888 55.52 0.64 -16.56
N THR A 889 55.32 1.51 -17.54
CA THR A 889 56.27 2.53 -17.99
C THR A 889 55.53 3.86 -17.84
N SER A 890 55.88 4.68 -16.83
CA SER A 890 56.82 5.82 -16.96
C SER A 890 56.38 6.80 -18.05
N SER A 891 56.08 8.07 -17.77
CA SER A 891 56.60 8.96 -16.71
C SER A 891 55.45 9.78 -16.08
N LYS A 892 55.36 10.13 -14.79
CA LYS A 892 56.33 10.41 -13.71
C LYS A 892 57.28 11.58 -13.99
N GLU A 893 56.88 12.77 -13.53
CA GLU A 893 57.62 13.75 -12.69
C GLU A 893 56.73 15.03 -12.59
N ASN A 894 56.69 15.84 -11.52
CA ASN A 894 57.47 15.90 -10.27
C ASN A 894 56.58 16.51 -9.14
N VAL A 895 56.55 15.97 -7.89
CA VAL A 895 57.37 16.35 -6.69
C VAL A 895 56.85 17.62 -5.96
N LEU A 896 56.80 17.74 -4.62
CA LEU A 896 57.17 16.88 -3.46
C LEU A 896 56.05 16.99 -2.38
N GLY A 897 55.88 16.10 -1.39
CA GLY A 897 56.71 15.93 -0.19
C GLY A 897 55.83 16.15 1.07
N SER A 898 55.98 15.51 2.23
CA SER A 898 57.03 14.65 2.84
C SER A 898 56.37 13.94 4.08
N GLN A 899 56.93 13.18 5.04
CA GLN A 899 58.08 12.27 5.31
C GLN A 899 57.93 11.88 6.82
N TYR A 900 58.33 10.74 7.43
CA TYR A 900 58.88 9.41 7.10
C TYR A 900 58.11 8.39 8.03
N SER A 901 58.06 7.06 7.94
CA SER A 901 58.90 5.96 7.40
C SER A 901 60.11 5.48 8.24
N SER A 902 60.04 4.25 8.77
CA SER A 902 61.15 3.29 9.06
C SER A 902 60.70 2.22 10.08
N HIS A 903 61.39 1.10 10.30
CA HIS A 903 61.80 0.00 9.41
C HIS A 903 62.20 -1.21 10.31
N PRO A 904 62.06 -2.50 9.91
CA PRO A 904 62.31 -3.65 10.79
C PRO A 904 63.57 -4.46 10.44
N PRO A 905 64.01 -5.34 11.36
CA PRO A 905 64.31 -6.74 11.02
C PRO A 905 63.85 -7.75 12.10
N LYS A 906 64.02 -9.09 12.02
CA LYS A 906 63.98 -10.15 10.97
C LYS A 906 64.51 -11.46 11.64
N VAL A 907 64.22 -12.65 11.09
CA VAL A 907 64.92 -13.96 11.31
C VAL A 907 64.39 -14.94 12.41
N GLU A 908 63.75 -16.00 11.93
CA GLU A 908 63.74 -17.45 12.32
C GLU A 908 63.26 -18.05 13.68
N LYS A 909 62.40 -19.09 13.49
CA LYS A 909 62.35 -20.43 14.15
C LYS A 909 62.16 -20.56 15.67
N LEU A 910 61.00 -21.11 16.05
CA LEU A 910 60.97 -22.34 16.86
C LEU A 910 59.90 -23.32 16.33
N GLN A 911 59.98 -24.58 16.74
CA GLN A 911 59.33 -25.71 16.07
C GLN A 911 57.92 -26.06 16.58
N VAL A 912 57.17 -26.66 15.66
CA VAL A 912 55.97 -27.51 15.84
C VAL A 912 56.00 -28.35 17.12
N LEU A 913 54.88 -28.35 17.87
CA LEU A 913 54.35 -29.60 18.41
C LEU A 913 52.81 -29.59 18.56
N THR A 914 52.18 -30.46 17.78
CA THR A 914 50.73 -30.71 17.75
C THR A 914 50.21 -31.27 19.07
N LYS A 915 49.05 -30.79 19.56
CA LYS A 915 48.18 -31.59 20.44
C LYS A 915 46.81 -31.83 19.80
N ARG A 916 46.72 -32.98 19.13
CA ARG A 916 45.48 -33.61 18.69
C ARG A 916 44.91 -34.35 19.91
N ALA A 917 43.74 -33.96 20.39
CA ALA A 917 43.00 -34.74 21.40
C ALA A 917 42.09 -35.74 20.68
N LYS A 918 42.21 -37.02 21.03
CA LYS A 918 41.35 -38.10 20.54
C LYS A 918 41.05 -39.02 21.73
N VAL A 919 39.80 -39.00 22.19
CA VAL A 919 39.20 -39.77 23.30
C VAL A 919 37.71 -39.85 22.90
N GLU A 920 37.09 -40.95 22.49
CA GLU A 920 37.31 -42.40 22.69
C GLU A 920 36.81 -42.89 24.07
N TYR A 921 35.80 -43.76 24.04
CA TYR A 921 35.15 -44.33 25.23
C TYR A 921 36.09 -45.27 26.00
N ASN A 922 35.72 -45.61 27.24
CA ASN A 922 36.15 -46.87 27.84
C ASN A 922 34.98 -47.55 28.58
N GLU A 923 34.89 -48.87 28.46
CA GLU A 923 33.75 -49.69 28.88
C GLU A 923 34.04 -50.44 30.18
N SER A 924 33.07 -51.24 30.66
CA SER A 924 33.34 -52.41 31.52
C SER A 924 32.25 -53.50 31.43
N GLN A 925 32.34 -54.37 30.40
CA GLN A 925 32.05 -55.83 30.43
C GLN A 925 30.58 -56.30 30.73
N VAL A 926 30.01 -57.46 30.31
CA VAL A 926 30.34 -58.65 29.46
C VAL A 926 29.06 -59.55 29.41
N PRO A 927 28.78 -60.49 28.46
CA PRO A 927 29.18 -60.65 27.05
C PRO A 927 28.02 -61.05 26.06
N LEU A 928 28.35 -61.11 24.76
CA LEU A 928 27.86 -62.00 23.67
C LEU A 928 26.62 -62.92 23.83
N SER A 929 25.65 -62.83 22.90
CA SER A 929 25.36 -63.89 21.90
C SER A 929 24.24 -63.48 20.89
N PRO A 930 24.09 -64.12 19.70
CA PRO A 930 23.28 -63.57 18.60
C PRO A 930 22.10 -64.44 18.08
N GLY A 931 21.04 -63.81 17.53
CA GLY A 931 20.26 -64.41 16.43
C GLY A 931 18.77 -64.05 16.25
N LYS A 932 18.36 -64.02 14.97
CA LYS A 932 17.02 -64.32 14.38
C LYS A 932 15.81 -63.35 14.50
N VAL A 933 15.41 -62.85 13.32
CA VAL A 933 14.10 -63.03 12.63
C VAL A 933 12.77 -62.65 13.33
N LEU A 934 12.19 -61.52 12.87
CA LEU A 934 10.74 -61.22 12.70
C LEU A 934 9.83 -61.32 13.97
N PRO A 935 8.49 -61.12 13.87
CA PRO A 935 7.86 -59.80 13.70
C PRO A 935 6.78 -59.49 14.78
N LEU A 936 6.07 -58.36 14.63
CA LEU A 936 4.66 -58.10 15.05
C LEU A 936 4.08 -58.83 16.28
N GLN A 937 3.70 -58.09 17.34
CA GLN A 937 2.29 -57.97 17.78
C GLN A 937 2.05 -57.00 18.96
N ASP A 938 0.76 -56.76 19.25
CA ASP A 938 0.19 -55.80 20.21
C ASP A 938 0.27 -56.20 21.70
N SER A 939 -0.33 -55.33 22.52
CA SER A 939 -1.15 -55.62 23.73
C SER A 939 -0.57 -55.35 25.14
N SER A 940 -1.01 -54.20 25.68
CA SER A 940 -1.64 -54.00 27.00
C SER A 940 -1.13 -54.66 28.30
N SER A 941 -1.01 -53.79 29.31
CA SER A 941 -1.46 -53.92 30.72
C SER A 941 -0.61 -54.64 31.78
N LEU A 942 -0.30 -53.89 32.85
CA LEU A 942 -0.39 -54.19 34.31
C LEU A 942 0.45 -53.15 35.07
N GLN A 943 -0.16 -52.13 35.69
CA GLN A 943 -0.57 -52.14 37.10
C GLN A 943 0.45 -52.74 38.10
N LYS A 944 1.12 -51.87 38.87
CA LYS A 944 1.02 -51.78 40.36
C LYS A 944 2.00 -50.74 40.91
N GLY A 945 1.49 -49.58 41.35
CA GLY A 945 2.24 -48.64 42.18
C GLY A 945 1.90 -48.88 43.65
N GLY A 946 2.90 -49.24 44.46
CA GLY A 946 2.74 -49.48 45.91
C GLY A 946 3.52 -48.47 46.73
N ASN A 947 2.87 -47.94 47.77
CA ASN A 947 3.33 -46.97 48.77
C ASN A 947 4.86 -46.82 48.97
N LEU A 948 5.32 -45.56 48.98
CA LEU A 948 6.34 -45.14 49.94
C LEU A 948 5.86 -43.86 50.65
N LEU A 949 5.90 -43.86 51.98
CA LEU A 949 5.54 -42.72 52.82
C LEU A 949 6.75 -41.79 52.98
N VAL A 950 6.51 -40.48 52.86
CA VAL A 950 7.41 -39.43 53.37
C VAL A 950 6.58 -38.55 54.31
N SER A 951 7.12 -38.25 55.47
CA SER A 951 6.41 -37.57 56.55
C SER A 951 6.34 -36.05 56.33
N GLU A 952 5.25 -35.42 56.79
CA GLU A 952 5.15 -33.96 56.83
C GLU A 952 6.14 -33.38 57.85
N MET A 953 6.83 -32.30 57.48
CA MET A 953 7.64 -31.51 58.39
C MET A 953 7.03 -30.12 58.51
N GLN A 954 6.46 -29.80 59.67
CA GLN A 954 5.76 -28.53 59.89
C GLN A 954 6.73 -27.34 59.88
N VAL A 955 6.42 -26.32 59.09
CA VAL A 955 7.12 -25.03 59.14
C VAL A 955 6.44 -24.14 60.19
N PRO A 956 7.16 -23.58 61.17
CA PRO A 956 6.56 -22.73 62.20
C PRO A 956 5.92 -21.45 61.64
N LYS A 957 4.80 -21.07 62.24
CA LYS A 957 4.15 -19.77 62.02
C LYS A 957 4.99 -18.69 62.70
N VAL A 958 5.43 -17.67 61.96
CA VAL A 958 6.07 -16.47 62.51
C VAL A 958 5.09 -15.32 62.41
N GLU A 959 4.75 -14.73 63.56
CA GLU A 959 3.92 -13.54 63.65
C GLU A 959 4.85 -12.32 63.78
N TYR A 960 4.54 -11.24 63.05
CA TYR A 960 5.30 -10.00 63.10
C TYR A 960 4.64 -9.05 64.10
N GLU A 961 5.27 -8.85 65.25
CA GLU A 961 5.00 -7.70 66.11
C GLU A 961 5.82 -6.48 65.65
N GLU A 962 5.23 -5.30 65.73
CA GLU A 962 5.92 -4.03 65.42
C GLU A 962 6.88 -3.64 66.55
N LEU A 963 8.09 -3.21 66.22
CA LEU A 963 9.03 -2.62 67.18
C LEU A 963 9.46 -1.22 66.74
N SER A 964 9.32 -0.26 67.66
CA SER A 964 9.67 1.16 67.48
C SER A 964 11.18 1.43 67.65
N PRO A 965 11.70 2.57 67.15
CA PRO A 965 13.15 2.84 67.14
C PRO A 965 13.73 3.39 68.46
N PHE A 966 15.07 3.52 68.47
CA PHE A 966 15.98 4.12 69.48
C PHE A 966 16.43 3.20 70.65
N PRO A 967 17.62 3.44 71.27
CA PRO A 967 18.91 3.63 70.59
C PRO A 967 20.12 2.92 71.28
N LEU A 968 21.16 2.65 70.48
CA LEU A 968 22.59 2.47 70.82
C LEU A 968 23.03 2.13 72.27
N LEU A 969 23.65 0.95 72.43
CA LEU A 969 24.90 0.82 73.23
C LEU A 969 25.69 -0.43 72.82
N LEU A 970 26.98 -0.26 72.49
CA LEU A 970 27.91 -1.31 72.06
C LEU A 970 29.08 -1.39 73.06
N GLN A 971 29.17 -2.48 73.82
CA GLN A 971 30.32 -2.78 74.69
C GLN A 971 30.55 -4.30 74.85
N ASP A 972 31.17 -4.93 73.86
CA ASP A 972 32.11 -6.05 74.12
C ASP A 972 32.99 -6.34 72.88
N PRO A 973 34.34 -6.50 73.00
CA PRO A 973 35.21 -6.71 71.83
C PRO A 973 34.96 -8.02 71.07
N SER A 974 34.36 -9.02 71.73
CA SER A 974 33.95 -10.29 71.13
C SER A 974 32.83 -10.16 70.10
N SER A 975 32.09 -9.03 70.11
CA SER A 975 31.00 -8.78 69.16
C SER A 975 31.49 -8.37 67.76
N LEU A 976 32.73 -7.89 67.59
CA LEU A 976 33.18 -7.37 66.30
C LEU A 976 33.35 -8.47 65.24
N GLU A 977 33.99 -9.60 65.58
CA GLU A 977 34.03 -10.77 64.69
C GLU A 977 32.63 -11.32 64.40
N GLN A 978 31.71 -11.27 65.38
CA GLN A 978 30.33 -11.69 65.14
C GLN A 978 29.60 -10.76 64.18
N VAL A 979 29.78 -9.43 64.30
CA VAL A 979 29.21 -8.43 63.39
C VAL A 979 29.81 -8.55 61.99
N GLU A 980 31.12 -8.71 61.83
CA GLU A 980 31.74 -8.92 60.50
C GLU A 980 31.28 -10.24 59.87
N ASN A 981 31.18 -11.32 60.65
CA ASN A 981 30.72 -12.63 60.16
C ASN A 981 29.20 -12.63 59.85
N LEU A 982 28.40 -11.86 60.59
CA LEU A 982 26.99 -11.60 60.28
C LEU A 982 26.84 -10.73 59.03
N GLN A 983 27.59 -9.64 58.88
CA GLN A 983 27.60 -8.82 57.66
C GLN A 983 28.09 -9.62 56.44
N LYS A 984 29.07 -10.50 56.61
CA LYS A 984 29.51 -11.42 55.56
C LYS A 984 28.40 -12.37 55.14
N LYS A 985 27.71 -13.00 56.11
CA LYS A 985 26.52 -13.83 55.85
C LYS A 985 25.37 -13.03 55.23
N GLU A 986 25.13 -11.80 55.65
CA GLU A 986 24.11 -10.91 55.09
C GLU A 986 24.44 -10.55 53.62
N ASN A 987 25.70 -10.27 53.32
CA ASN A 987 26.18 -10.02 51.96
C ASN A 987 26.16 -11.28 51.08
N ASP A 988 26.45 -12.46 51.65
CA ASP A 988 26.32 -13.74 50.97
C ASP A 988 24.83 -14.11 50.73
N ILE A 989 23.93 -13.83 51.68
CA ILE A 989 22.48 -13.94 51.52
C ILE A 989 21.97 -12.98 50.44
N LYS A 990 22.43 -11.72 50.41
CA LYS A 990 22.11 -10.76 49.34
C LYS A 990 22.62 -11.23 47.98
N ARG A 991 23.84 -11.81 47.92
CA ARG A 991 24.38 -12.41 46.68
C ARG A 991 23.56 -13.61 46.22
N ILE A 992 23.12 -14.47 47.15
CA ILE A 992 22.25 -15.61 46.86
C ILE A 992 20.86 -15.13 46.41
N GLY A 993 20.29 -14.11 47.05
CA GLY A 993 19.00 -13.51 46.66
C GLY A 993 19.05 -12.86 45.27
N LEU A 994 20.13 -12.15 44.94
CA LEU A 994 20.38 -11.65 43.58
C LEU A 994 20.52 -12.80 42.57
N HIS A 995 21.28 -13.84 42.91
CA HIS A 995 21.46 -15.00 42.03
C HIS A 995 20.15 -15.80 41.82
N ILE A 996 19.32 -15.92 42.85
CA ILE A 996 17.97 -16.49 42.76
C ILE A 996 17.10 -15.60 41.86
N GLY A 997 17.10 -14.27 42.03
CA GLY A 997 16.36 -13.36 41.17
C GLY A 997 16.81 -13.41 39.69
N ASP A 998 18.11 -13.55 39.43
CA ASP A 998 18.64 -13.77 38.08
C ASP A 998 18.22 -15.14 37.51
N LEU A 999 18.21 -16.20 38.32
CA LEU A 999 17.75 -17.53 37.93
C LEU A 999 16.24 -17.61 37.72
N GLU A 1000 15.44 -16.95 38.56
CA GLU A 1000 13.99 -16.80 38.40
C GLU A 1000 13.67 -16.02 37.12
N LYS A 1001 14.40 -14.94 36.85
CA LYS A 1001 14.28 -14.18 35.60
C LYS A 1001 14.68 -15.01 34.38
N GLN A 1002 15.78 -15.74 34.43
CA GLN A 1002 16.18 -16.69 33.38
C GLN A 1002 15.15 -17.81 33.20
N LEU A 1003 14.50 -18.27 34.27
CA LEU A 1003 13.48 -19.32 34.21
C LEU A 1003 12.16 -18.79 33.65
N VAL A 1004 11.78 -17.53 33.93
CA VAL A 1004 10.69 -16.83 33.24
C VAL A 1004 11.02 -16.68 31.76
N GLU A 1005 12.20 -16.16 31.41
CA GLU A 1005 12.64 -15.98 30.01
C GLU A 1005 12.73 -17.33 29.26
N LEU A 1006 13.20 -18.40 29.92
CA LEU A 1006 13.18 -19.76 29.38
C LEU A 1006 11.76 -20.31 29.24
N ASN A 1007 10.83 -20.01 30.16
CA ASN A 1007 9.45 -20.49 30.06
C ASN A 1007 8.63 -19.69 29.03
N GLU A 1008 8.91 -18.40 28.85
CA GLU A 1008 8.38 -17.59 27.73
C GLU A 1008 8.90 -18.13 26.39
N ASN A 1009 10.21 -18.39 26.27
CA ASN A 1009 10.78 -19.03 25.08
C ASN A 1009 10.22 -20.45 24.87
N LYS A 1010 9.96 -21.22 25.94
CA LYS A 1010 9.31 -22.53 25.88
C LYS A 1010 7.87 -22.41 25.39
N GLU A 1011 7.07 -21.47 25.90
CA GLU A 1011 5.70 -21.23 25.43
C GLU A 1011 5.69 -20.79 23.96
N ILE A 1012 6.64 -19.97 23.53
CA ILE A 1012 6.84 -19.62 22.11
C ILE A 1012 7.18 -20.87 21.28
N LEU A 1013 8.09 -21.73 21.73
CA LEU A 1013 8.47 -22.96 21.02
C LEU A 1013 7.35 -24.01 21.03
N GLU A 1014 6.58 -24.15 22.11
CA GLU A 1014 5.40 -25.01 22.17
C GLU A 1014 4.28 -24.47 21.25
N LEU A 1015 4.12 -23.15 21.13
CA LEU A 1015 3.21 -22.52 20.17
C LEU A 1015 3.69 -22.70 18.72
N GLU A 1016 4.99 -22.57 18.44
CA GLU A 1016 5.56 -22.81 17.12
C GLU A 1016 5.49 -24.29 16.74
N ILE A 1017 5.73 -25.23 17.67
CA ILE A 1017 5.57 -26.67 17.45
C ILE A 1017 4.10 -27.03 17.22
N ALA A 1018 3.18 -26.50 18.03
CA ALA A 1018 1.74 -26.72 17.83
C ALA A 1018 1.26 -26.14 16.48
N HIS A 1019 1.75 -24.95 16.10
CA HIS A 1019 1.46 -24.34 14.81
C HIS A 1019 2.08 -25.15 13.65
N LEU A 1020 3.29 -25.69 13.79
CA LEU A 1020 3.91 -26.57 12.80
C LEU A 1020 3.18 -27.91 12.68
N GLN A 1021 2.71 -28.49 13.79
CA GLN A 1021 1.90 -29.72 13.80
C GLN A 1021 0.52 -29.49 13.16
N ALA A 1022 -0.15 -28.39 13.48
CA ALA A 1022 -1.40 -27.96 12.84
C ALA A 1022 -1.21 -27.70 11.35
N CYS A 1023 -0.14 -26.98 10.96
CA CYS A 1023 0.23 -26.81 9.56
C CYS A 1023 0.47 -28.16 8.87
N TYR A 1024 1.16 -29.11 9.51
CA TYR A 1024 1.42 -30.43 8.92
C TYR A 1024 0.12 -31.21 8.69
N GLN A 1025 -0.81 -31.21 9.65
CA GLN A 1025 -2.11 -31.89 9.52
C GLN A 1025 -3.08 -31.19 8.54
N LEU A 1026 -3.04 -29.86 8.41
CA LEU A 1026 -3.84 -29.10 7.45
C LEU A 1026 -3.20 -29.02 6.04
N SER A 1027 -1.94 -29.43 5.88
CA SER A 1027 -1.15 -29.17 4.67
C SER A 1027 -1.64 -29.85 3.38
N SER A 1028 -2.51 -30.86 3.49
CA SER A 1028 -2.95 -31.70 2.38
C SER A 1028 -4.23 -31.20 1.68
N SER A 1029 -5.24 -30.70 2.41
CA SER A 1029 -6.51 -30.25 1.82
C SER A 1029 -6.50 -28.78 1.41
N ASP A 1030 -6.13 -27.89 2.33
CA ASP A 1030 -6.42 -26.44 2.24
C ASP A 1030 -5.42 -25.65 1.40
N TYR A 1031 -4.45 -26.34 0.78
CA TYR A 1031 -3.46 -25.74 -0.12
C TYR A 1031 -3.68 -26.06 -1.59
N SER A 1032 -4.35 -27.18 -1.89
CA SER A 1032 -4.83 -27.46 -3.25
C SER A 1032 -5.81 -26.40 -3.70
N SER A 1033 -6.76 -26.03 -2.82
CA SER A 1033 -7.69 -24.92 -3.03
C SER A 1033 -7.00 -23.58 -3.28
N LYS A 1034 -5.90 -23.25 -2.59
CA LYS A 1034 -5.20 -21.97 -2.80
C LYS A 1034 -4.37 -21.89 -4.08
N LYS A 1035 -3.64 -22.96 -4.45
CA LYS A 1035 -2.97 -23.04 -5.77
C LYS A 1035 -4.01 -22.95 -6.90
N GLU A 1036 -5.19 -23.53 -6.67
CA GLU A 1036 -6.33 -23.47 -7.58
C GLU A 1036 -7.05 -22.10 -7.58
N GLU A 1037 -7.19 -21.40 -6.47
CA GLU A 1037 -7.73 -20.03 -6.41
C GLU A 1037 -6.84 -19.04 -7.17
N LEU A 1038 -5.51 -19.14 -7.02
CA LEU A 1038 -4.56 -18.37 -7.81
C LEU A 1038 -4.64 -18.72 -9.30
N ARG A 1039 -4.73 -20.01 -9.64
CA ARG A 1039 -4.93 -20.48 -11.03
C ARG A 1039 -6.20 -19.86 -11.63
N ASN A 1040 -7.32 -19.91 -10.89
CA ASN A 1040 -8.59 -19.29 -11.27
C ASN A 1040 -8.50 -17.75 -11.35
N HIS A 1041 -7.61 -17.09 -10.60
CA HIS A 1041 -7.35 -15.65 -10.75
C HIS A 1041 -6.63 -15.35 -12.06
N ILE A 1042 -5.55 -16.08 -12.37
CA ILE A 1042 -4.80 -15.95 -13.63
C ILE A 1042 -5.72 -16.24 -14.84
N GLU A 1043 -6.59 -17.24 -14.75
CA GLU A 1043 -7.52 -17.63 -15.83
C GLU A 1043 -8.64 -16.64 -16.12
N ARG A 1044 -8.90 -15.70 -15.21
CA ARG A 1044 -9.79 -14.54 -15.42
C ARG A 1044 -9.11 -13.38 -16.15
N MET A 1045 -7.78 -13.36 -16.25
CA MET A 1045 -7.02 -12.33 -16.99
C MET A 1045 -6.99 -12.63 -18.49
N SER A 1046 -8.18 -12.75 -19.09
CA SER A 1046 -8.44 -13.32 -20.43
C SER A 1046 -7.60 -12.77 -21.60
N HIS A 1047 -7.05 -11.57 -21.47
CA HIS A 1047 -6.23 -10.85 -22.44
C HIS A 1047 -4.70 -11.11 -22.29
N THR A 1048 -4.29 -12.06 -21.45
CA THR A 1048 -2.88 -12.34 -21.14
C THR A 1048 -2.44 -13.75 -21.54
N ALA A 1049 -1.18 -13.87 -21.96
CA ALA A 1049 -0.55 -15.15 -22.29
C ALA A 1049 -0.59 -16.14 -21.11
N ALA A 1050 -0.37 -15.66 -19.88
CA ALA A 1050 -0.45 -16.46 -18.66
C ALA A 1050 -1.83 -17.12 -18.47
N SER A 1051 -2.91 -16.40 -18.80
CA SER A 1051 -4.29 -16.91 -18.74
C SER A 1051 -4.52 -18.05 -19.74
N THR A 1052 -4.01 -17.90 -20.96
CA THR A 1052 -4.04 -18.95 -22.00
C THR A 1052 -3.21 -20.17 -21.58
N VAL A 1053 -1.97 -19.97 -21.11
CA VAL A 1053 -1.09 -21.04 -20.60
C VAL A 1053 -1.73 -21.81 -19.44
N SER A 1054 -2.31 -21.11 -18.46
CA SER A 1054 -3.01 -21.75 -17.35
C SER A 1054 -4.18 -22.60 -17.82
N THR A 1055 -5.02 -22.05 -18.71
CA THR A 1055 -6.17 -22.77 -19.29
C THR A 1055 -5.74 -24.03 -20.04
N LEU A 1056 -4.67 -23.95 -20.85
CA LEU A 1056 -4.11 -25.10 -21.57
C LEU A 1056 -3.57 -26.18 -20.62
N SER A 1057 -2.98 -25.80 -19.48
CA SER A 1057 -2.43 -26.74 -18.50
C SER A 1057 -3.47 -27.67 -17.84
N ARG A 1058 -4.77 -27.35 -17.95
CA ARG A 1058 -5.88 -28.17 -17.43
C ARG A 1058 -6.31 -29.30 -18.37
N VAL A 1059 -6.01 -29.22 -19.66
CA VAL A 1059 -6.62 -30.09 -20.69
C VAL A 1059 -5.62 -31.15 -21.17
N PRO A 1060 -5.92 -32.46 -21.04
CA PRO A 1060 -5.13 -33.51 -21.67
C PRO A 1060 -5.23 -33.42 -23.20
N LEU A 1061 -4.24 -32.77 -23.82
CA LEU A 1061 -4.21 -32.52 -25.26
C LEU A 1061 -3.97 -33.82 -26.06
N GLN A 1062 -5.04 -34.39 -26.61
CA GLN A 1062 -4.96 -35.43 -27.63
C GLN A 1062 -4.80 -34.79 -29.02
N GLY A 1063 -3.56 -34.55 -29.45
CA GLY A 1063 -3.25 -33.98 -30.76
C GLY A 1063 -1.77 -34.13 -31.14
N PRO A 1064 -1.40 -34.59 -32.36
CA PRO A 1064 0.00 -34.83 -32.72
C PRO A 1064 0.89 -33.58 -32.93
N ASP A 1065 0.33 -32.39 -33.10
CA ASP A 1065 1.05 -31.20 -33.64
C ASP A 1065 1.52 -30.16 -32.60
N ASN A 1066 1.35 -30.40 -31.29
CA ASN A 1066 1.60 -29.38 -30.24
C ASN A 1066 3.02 -29.41 -29.62
N ASP A 1067 4.05 -29.50 -30.45
CA ASP A 1067 5.48 -29.58 -30.04
C ASP A 1067 5.91 -28.49 -29.02
N PHE A 1068 5.36 -27.28 -29.11
CA PHE A 1068 5.80 -26.15 -28.28
C PHE A 1068 5.47 -26.32 -26.79
N MET A 1069 4.42 -27.06 -26.44
CA MET A 1069 4.04 -27.27 -25.04
C MET A 1069 5.01 -28.22 -24.32
N GLY A 1070 5.65 -29.15 -25.04
CA GLY A 1070 6.65 -30.07 -24.46
C GLY A 1070 7.93 -29.37 -23.98
N GLY A 1071 8.14 -28.12 -24.39
CA GLY A 1071 9.23 -27.26 -23.91
C GLY A 1071 8.86 -26.28 -22.80
N MET A 1072 7.62 -26.29 -22.31
CA MET A 1072 7.12 -25.40 -21.26
C MET A 1072 7.18 -26.07 -19.88
N ILE A 1073 7.55 -25.30 -18.84
CA ILE A 1073 7.69 -25.77 -17.46
C ILE A 1073 6.53 -25.28 -16.59
N GLY A 1074 6.09 -24.02 -16.76
CA GLY A 1074 4.95 -23.46 -16.04
C GLY A 1074 4.99 -21.93 -15.94
N LEU A 1075 4.13 -21.36 -15.10
CA LEU A 1075 4.12 -19.93 -14.77
C LEU A 1075 4.85 -19.70 -13.44
N VAL A 1076 5.66 -18.65 -13.30
CA VAL A 1076 6.42 -18.37 -12.07
C VAL A 1076 5.54 -18.41 -10.81
N ALA A 1077 4.35 -17.80 -10.86
CA ALA A 1077 3.38 -17.80 -9.75
C ALA A 1077 2.83 -19.19 -9.36
N LEU A 1078 2.98 -20.23 -10.19
CA LEU A 1078 2.48 -21.59 -9.95
C LEU A 1078 3.59 -22.63 -9.71
N LEU A 1079 4.87 -22.26 -9.88
CA LEU A 1079 6.04 -23.14 -9.76
C LEU A 1079 6.61 -23.25 -8.33
N GLY A 1080 6.13 -22.43 -7.39
CA GLY A 1080 6.62 -22.41 -6.01
C GLY A 1080 5.58 -21.87 -5.03
N ARG A 1081 5.75 -22.22 -3.76
CA ARG A 1081 4.80 -22.00 -2.65
C ARG A 1081 5.51 -21.31 -1.49
N VAL A 1082 4.80 -20.44 -0.75
CA VAL A 1082 5.35 -19.75 0.43
C VAL A 1082 4.43 -19.99 1.62
N ARG A 1083 4.97 -20.46 2.76
CA ARG A 1083 4.17 -20.86 3.94
C ARG A 1083 3.49 -19.71 4.68
N ASN A 1084 3.89 -18.47 4.41
CA ASN A 1084 3.49 -17.28 5.17
C ASN A 1084 2.98 -16.20 4.20
N PHE A 1085 1.70 -15.84 4.32
CA PHE A 1085 1.04 -14.82 3.49
C PHE A 1085 1.77 -13.46 3.47
N LYS A 1086 2.34 -13.02 4.61
CA LYS A 1086 3.08 -11.74 4.68
C LYS A 1086 4.39 -11.81 3.88
N LEU A 1087 5.01 -12.99 3.82
CA LEU A 1087 6.20 -13.24 3.00
C LEU A 1087 5.83 -13.41 1.52
N SER A 1088 4.80 -14.20 1.22
CA SER A 1088 4.22 -14.40 -0.10
C SER A 1088 3.90 -13.05 -0.79
N ARG A 1089 3.20 -12.17 -0.07
CA ARG A 1089 2.93 -10.78 -0.50
C ARG A 1089 4.20 -10.01 -0.82
N ILE A 1090 5.17 -9.93 0.10
CA ILE A 1090 6.33 -9.06 -0.08
C ILE A 1090 7.32 -9.59 -1.13
N LEU A 1091 7.36 -10.91 -1.37
CA LEU A 1091 8.12 -11.50 -2.48
C LEU A 1091 7.44 -11.27 -3.82
N SER A 1092 6.10 -11.38 -3.89
CA SER A 1092 5.34 -11.03 -5.10
C SER A 1092 5.49 -9.54 -5.44
N GLU A 1093 5.39 -8.65 -4.44
CA GLU A 1093 5.62 -7.19 -4.59
C GLU A 1093 7.08 -6.86 -4.98
N TYR A 1094 8.05 -7.66 -4.51
CA TYR A 1094 9.45 -7.52 -4.90
C TYR A 1094 9.67 -7.83 -6.39
N LEU A 1095 9.11 -8.93 -6.90
CA LEU A 1095 9.23 -9.33 -8.31
C LEU A 1095 8.38 -8.46 -9.25
N GLY A 1096 7.14 -8.17 -8.86
CA GLY A 1096 6.14 -7.48 -9.68
C GLY A 1096 5.36 -8.42 -10.60
N GLU A 1097 4.23 -7.90 -11.11
CA GLU A 1097 3.24 -8.64 -11.91
C GLU A 1097 3.85 -9.29 -13.16
N ASP A 1098 4.63 -8.55 -13.96
CA ASP A 1098 5.29 -9.05 -15.17
C ASP A 1098 6.14 -10.32 -14.93
N GLN A 1099 6.82 -10.40 -13.76
CA GLN A 1099 7.66 -11.52 -13.39
C GLN A 1099 6.86 -12.68 -12.78
N MET A 1100 5.80 -12.40 -12.01
CA MET A 1100 4.91 -13.43 -11.48
C MET A 1100 4.13 -14.15 -12.59
N LEU A 1101 3.73 -13.41 -13.63
CA LEU A 1101 3.03 -13.94 -14.81
C LEU A 1101 3.96 -14.50 -15.90
N ALA A 1102 5.28 -14.51 -15.68
CA ALA A 1102 6.24 -14.96 -16.69
C ALA A 1102 6.10 -16.46 -16.98
N VAL A 1103 6.16 -16.80 -18.27
CA VAL A 1103 6.15 -18.19 -18.77
C VAL A 1103 7.56 -18.75 -18.70
N VAL A 1104 7.76 -19.86 -18.01
CA VAL A 1104 9.05 -20.55 -17.93
C VAL A 1104 9.11 -21.64 -19.00
N CYS A 1105 10.06 -21.50 -19.92
CA CYS A 1105 10.39 -22.47 -20.95
C CYS A 1105 11.72 -23.14 -20.61
N LYS A 1106 11.91 -24.39 -21.05
CA LYS A 1106 13.16 -25.11 -20.81
C LYS A 1106 14.35 -24.50 -21.56
N SER A 1107 14.17 -24.18 -22.84
CA SER A 1107 15.21 -23.70 -23.75
C SER A 1107 14.77 -22.50 -24.58
N PHE A 1108 15.73 -21.76 -25.15
CA PHE A 1108 15.47 -20.67 -26.09
C PHE A 1108 14.60 -21.09 -27.28
N THR A 1109 14.80 -22.31 -27.81
CA THR A 1109 14.00 -22.86 -28.90
C THR A 1109 12.53 -23.02 -28.52
N ALA A 1110 12.24 -23.43 -27.28
CA ALA A 1110 10.87 -23.53 -26.77
C ALA A 1110 10.22 -22.15 -26.57
N ALA A 1111 10.98 -21.15 -26.10
CA ALA A 1111 10.50 -19.77 -26.00
C ALA A 1111 10.16 -19.17 -27.37
N CYS A 1112 11.04 -19.35 -28.35
CA CYS A 1112 10.83 -18.94 -29.75
C CYS A 1112 9.70 -19.72 -30.46
N ALA A 1113 9.21 -20.83 -29.88
CA ALA A 1113 8.06 -21.55 -30.42
C ALA A 1113 6.70 -20.96 -29.98
N LEU A 1114 6.68 -20.04 -29.00
CA LEU A 1114 5.45 -19.39 -28.50
C LEU A 1114 4.93 -18.26 -29.40
N GLU A 1115 5.80 -17.62 -30.18
CA GLU A 1115 5.49 -16.47 -31.04
C GLU A 1115 6.15 -16.65 -32.41
N LYS A 1116 5.40 -16.45 -33.50
CA LYS A 1116 5.93 -16.49 -34.87
C LYS A 1116 5.72 -15.14 -35.54
N TYR A 1117 6.61 -14.79 -36.47
CA TYR A 1117 6.54 -13.54 -37.21
C TYR A 1117 6.31 -13.78 -38.71
N HIS A 1118 5.50 -12.94 -39.32
CA HIS A 1118 5.43 -12.79 -40.77
C HIS A 1118 6.76 -12.22 -41.31
N ARG A 1119 6.97 -12.32 -42.64
CA ARG A 1119 8.13 -11.72 -43.32
C ARG A 1119 8.19 -10.18 -43.23
N SER A 1120 7.11 -9.52 -42.78
CA SER A 1120 7.06 -8.10 -42.46
C SER A 1120 7.67 -7.75 -41.09
N GLY A 1121 7.91 -8.74 -40.22
CA GLY A 1121 8.27 -8.53 -38.81
C GLY A 1121 7.06 -8.37 -37.87
N GLU A 1122 5.84 -8.46 -38.38
CA GLU A 1122 4.60 -8.45 -37.59
C GLU A 1122 4.32 -9.84 -36.99
N VAL A 1123 3.66 -9.89 -35.84
CA VAL A 1123 3.27 -11.15 -35.17
C VAL A 1123 2.21 -11.89 -35.99
N ASP A 1124 2.46 -13.16 -36.27
CA ASP A 1124 1.54 -14.06 -36.95
C ASP A 1124 0.51 -14.64 -35.97
N SER A 1125 -0.59 -13.92 -35.78
CA SER A 1125 -1.66 -14.26 -34.84
C SER A 1125 -2.42 -15.56 -35.18
N ARG A 1126 -2.08 -16.25 -36.28
CA ARG A 1126 -2.68 -17.52 -36.69
C ARG A 1126 -1.88 -18.75 -36.24
N HIS A 1127 -0.78 -18.55 -35.51
CA HIS A 1127 0.12 -19.62 -35.09
C HIS A 1127 0.49 -19.54 -33.61
N ALA A 1128 1.08 -20.63 -33.10
CA ALA A 1128 1.65 -20.73 -31.74
C ALA A 1128 0.65 -20.32 -30.63
N LEU A 1129 1.10 -19.63 -29.58
CA LEU A 1129 0.27 -19.33 -28.41
C LEU A 1129 -0.94 -18.44 -28.75
N TYR A 1130 -0.83 -17.60 -29.79
CA TYR A 1130 -1.93 -16.78 -30.30
C TYR A 1130 -3.04 -17.61 -30.97
N ALA A 1131 -2.68 -18.71 -31.65
CA ALA A 1131 -3.67 -19.63 -32.21
C ALA A 1131 -4.43 -20.39 -31.12
N GLU A 1132 -3.75 -20.83 -30.06
CA GLU A 1132 -4.43 -21.48 -28.92
C GLU A 1132 -5.29 -20.51 -28.11
N ALA A 1133 -4.86 -19.25 -27.96
CA ALA A 1133 -5.71 -18.20 -27.38
C ALA A 1133 -7.00 -18.03 -28.21
N ALA A 1134 -6.89 -17.91 -29.54
CA ALA A 1134 -8.05 -17.77 -30.43
C ALA A 1134 -8.99 -18.99 -30.38
N LYS A 1135 -8.46 -20.23 -30.27
CA LYS A 1135 -9.27 -21.45 -30.06
C LYS A 1135 -10.04 -21.46 -28.73
N LEU A 1136 -9.53 -20.75 -27.73
CA LEU A 1136 -10.14 -20.60 -26.39
C LEU A 1136 -10.99 -19.32 -26.27
N GLU A 1137 -11.31 -18.65 -27.38
CA GLU A 1137 -12.03 -17.38 -27.44
C GLU A 1137 -11.36 -16.25 -26.61
N ARG A 1138 -10.02 -16.27 -26.53
CA ARG A 1138 -9.17 -15.34 -25.77
C ARG A 1138 -8.27 -14.50 -26.68
N SER A 1139 -7.82 -13.37 -26.17
CA SER A 1139 -6.83 -12.47 -26.79
C SER A 1139 -5.51 -12.47 -26.03
N ILE A 1140 -4.44 -11.96 -26.65
CA ILE A 1140 -3.16 -11.67 -25.99
C ILE A 1140 -2.77 -10.25 -26.40
N ASP A 1141 -3.28 -9.26 -25.67
CA ASP A 1141 -3.23 -7.84 -26.05
C ASP A 1141 -2.01 -7.09 -25.47
N SER A 1142 -1.17 -7.80 -24.73
CA SER A 1142 -0.01 -7.28 -24.01
C SER A 1142 1.22 -8.15 -24.23
N ARG A 1143 2.42 -7.53 -24.15
CA ARG A 1143 3.68 -8.27 -24.14
C ARG A 1143 3.79 -9.07 -22.84
N PHE A 1144 4.24 -10.31 -22.93
CA PHE A 1144 4.49 -11.20 -21.80
C PHE A 1144 5.98 -11.50 -21.67
N LEU A 1145 6.43 -11.86 -20.46
CA LEU A 1145 7.80 -12.32 -20.23
C LEU A 1145 7.90 -13.83 -20.42
N VAL A 1146 8.99 -14.27 -21.04
CA VAL A 1146 9.38 -15.68 -21.15
C VAL A 1146 10.77 -15.85 -20.54
N ILE A 1147 10.95 -16.86 -19.70
CA ILE A 1147 12.20 -17.17 -19.02
C ILE A 1147 12.71 -18.53 -19.51
N CYS A 1148 13.85 -18.54 -20.19
CA CYS A 1148 14.49 -19.75 -20.70
C CYS A 1148 15.40 -20.35 -19.62
N LEU A 1149 15.05 -21.51 -19.06
CA LEU A 1149 15.76 -22.10 -17.92
C LEU A 1149 17.22 -22.44 -18.21
N GLU A 1150 17.50 -22.96 -19.42
CA GLU A 1150 18.86 -23.32 -19.87
C GLU A 1150 19.75 -22.10 -20.19
N ASP A 1151 19.18 -20.91 -20.38
CA ASP A 1151 19.94 -19.66 -20.57
C ASP A 1151 20.22 -18.94 -19.23
N LEU A 1152 19.61 -19.38 -18.12
CA LEU A 1152 19.86 -18.80 -16.79
C LEU A 1152 21.20 -19.31 -16.24
N ARG A 1153 22.02 -18.38 -15.74
CA ARG A 1153 23.24 -18.75 -15.00
C ARG A 1153 22.86 -19.42 -13.67
N PRO A 1154 23.24 -20.69 -13.44
CA PRO A 1154 22.94 -21.39 -12.19
C PRO A 1154 23.77 -20.85 -11.02
N TYR A 1155 23.28 -21.07 -9.81
CA TYR A 1155 24.06 -20.97 -8.58
C TYR A 1155 25.14 -22.04 -8.55
N THR A 1156 26.41 -21.62 -8.51
CA THR A 1156 27.60 -22.49 -8.56
C THR A 1156 28.21 -22.79 -7.18
N GLY A 1157 27.48 -22.52 -6.10
CA GLY A 1157 27.87 -22.92 -4.74
C GLY A 1157 27.19 -24.21 -4.31
N ASP A 1158 27.59 -24.72 -3.15
CA ASP A 1158 27.04 -25.95 -2.58
C ASP A 1158 25.54 -25.81 -2.24
N PHE A 1159 24.82 -26.93 -2.24
CA PHE A 1159 23.44 -27.01 -1.76
C PHE A 1159 23.28 -28.24 -0.88
N ASP A 1160 22.35 -28.20 0.05
CA ASP A 1160 22.09 -29.35 0.92
C ASP A 1160 21.36 -30.44 0.13
N GLY A 1161 22.10 -31.49 -0.23
CA GLY A 1161 21.57 -32.68 -0.90
C GLY A 1161 20.78 -33.62 0.01
N THR A 1162 20.72 -33.35 1.32
CA THR A 1162 19.95 -34.10 2.31
C THR A 1162 18.67 -33.37 2.76
N ASP A 1163 18.60 -32.04 2.60
CA ASP A 1163 17.36 -31.27 2.76
C ASP A 1163 16.33 -31.66 1.67
N PRO A 1164 15.11 -32.11 2.03
CA PRO A 1164 14.11 -32.54 1.04
C PRO A 1164 13.69 -31.45 0.03
N GLN A 1165 13.89 -30.18 0.37
CA GLN A 1165 13.59 -29.01 -0.46
C GLN A 1165 14.82 -28.49 -1.24
N ARG A 1166 15.97 -29.18 -1.17
CA ARG A 1166 17.22 -28.90 -1.90
C ARG A 1166 17.73 -27.47 -1.74
N LYS A 1167 17.67 -26.93 -0.51
CA LYS A 1167 18.06 -25.54 -0.21
C LYS A 1167 19.53 -25.24 -0.53
N LEU A 1168 19.79 -24.02 -0.98
CA LEU A 1168 21.14 -23.55 -1.33
C LEU A 1168 21.95 -23.26 -0.05
N PHE A 1169 23.23 -23.61 -0.01
CA PHE A 1169 24.10 -23.29 1.12
C PHE A 1169 24.59 -21.84 1.01
N LEU A 1170 23.81 -20.92 1.57
CA LEU A 1170 24.12 -19.49 1.64
C LEU A 1170 24.53 -19.14 3.08
N PRO A 1171 25.73 -18.57 3.31
CA PRO A 1171 26.18 -18.24 4.66
C PRO A 1171 25.41 -17.05 5.21
N ASP A 1172 25.00 -17.13 6.48
CA ASP A 1172 24.29 -16.04 7.15
C ASP A 1172 25.08 -14.71 7.10
N PRO A 1173 24.40 -13.57 6.96
CA PRO A 1173 25.04 -12.27 6.97
C PRO A 1173 25.61 -11.94 8.35
N VAL A 1174 26.75 -11.27 8.40
CA VAL A 1174 27.48 -10.94 9.63
C VAL A 1174 27.67 -9.42 9.72
N LEU A 1175 27.38 -8.85 10.90
CA LEU A 1175 27.61 -7.43 11.20
C LEU A 1175 29.10 -7.15 11.47
N PRO A 1176 29.56 -5.88 11.43
CA PRO A 1176 30.92 -5.51 11.82
C PRO A 1176 31.32 -5.86 13.27
N SER A 1177 30.37 -6.24 14.13
CA SER A 1177 30.62 -6.76 15.48
C SER A 1177 30.94 -8.26 15.52
N GLY A 1178 30.61 -9.02 14.47
CA GLY A 1178 30.70 -10.48 14.42
C GLY A 1178 29.35 -11.20 14.57
N ASP A 1179 28.27 -10.49 14.90
CA ASP A 1179 26.94 -11.08 15.13
C ASP A 1179 26.08 -11.17 13.86
N THR A 1180 25.17 -12.16 13.81
CA THR A 1180 24.10 -12.20 12.79
C THR A 1180 23.09 -11.07 13.04
N PRO A 1181 22.67 -10.29 12.03
CA PRO A 1181 21.73 -9.18 12.19
C PRO A 1181 20.40 -9.58 12.85
N SER A 1182 20.06 -8.90 13.94
CA SER A 1182 18.84 -9.16 14.71
C SER A 1182 17.58 -9.16 13.83
N GLY A 1183 16.86 -10.28 13.79
CA GLY A 1183 15.61 -10.39 13.02
C GLY A 1183 15.78 -10.65 11.51
N PHE A 1184 16.97 -11.05 11.05
CA PHE A 1184 17.12 -11.79 9.80
C PHE A 1184 16.33 -13.11 9.87
N LEU A 1185 15.70 -13.51 8.76
CA LEU A 1185 14.84 -14.70 8.65
C LEU A 1185 15.31 -15.69 7.57
N GLY A 1186 16.49 -15.48 6.99
CA GLY A 1186 17.02 -16.27 5.88
C GLY A 1186 16.93 -15.58 4.52
N TYR A 1187 17.41 -16.30 3.50
CA TYR A 1187 17.39 -15.88 2.10
C TYR A 1187 16.09 -16.28 1.41
N ALA A 1188 15.48 -15.36 0.64
CA ALA A 1188 14.19 -15.59 -0.01
C ALA A 1188 14.17 -16.84 -0.92
N VAL A 1189 15.27 -17.09 -1.64
CA VAL A 1189 15.45 -18.29 -2.49
C VAL A 1189 15.36 -19.62 -1.74
N ASN A 1190 15.54 -19.63 -0.41
CA ASN A 1190 15.41 -20.81 0.46
C ASN A 1190 14.09 -20.85 1.26
N LEU A 1191 13.25 -19.80 1.16
CA LEU A 1191 11.96 -19.67 1.86
C LEU A 1191 10.74 -19.92 0.96
N VAL A 1192 10.98 -20.12 -0.35
CA VAL A 1192 10.01 -20.71 -1.28
C VAL A 1192 10.15 -22.24 -1.23
N ASP A 1193 9.08 -22.96 -0.93
CA ASP A 1193 9.01 -24.40 -1.16
C ASP A 1193 8.69 -24.66 -2.64
N LEU A 1194 9.23 -25.74 -3.20
CA LEU A 1194 8.83 -26.27 -4.50
C LEU A 1194 7.92 -27.48 -4.29
N ASP A 1195 6.90 -27.62 -5.12
CA ASP A 1195 6.05 -28.83 -5.11
C ASP A 1195 6.82 -30.03 -5.70
N ASP A 1196 6.44 -31.26 -5.34
CA ASP A 1196 7.19 -32.48 -5.70
C ASP A 1196 7.32 -32.70 -7.22
N GLU A 1197 6.32 -32.25 -7.99
CA GLU A 1197 6.32 -32.20 -9.46
C GLU A 1197 7.46 -31.34 -10.05
N HIS A 1198 7.96 -30.37 -9.28
CA HIS A 1198 8.97 -29.40 -9.70
C HIS A 1198 10.32 -29.56 -8.99
N LEU A 1199 10.38 -30.20 -7.82
CA LEU A 1199 11.63 -30.52 -7.09
C LEU A 1199 12.66 -31.33 -7.89
N HIS A 1200 12.19 -32.10 -8.87
CA HIS A 1200 13.01 -32.93 -9.76
C HIS A 1200 13.23 -32.32 -11.17
N THR A 1201 12.70 -31.12 -11.43
CA THR A 1201 12.91 -30.43 -12.70
C THR A 1201 14.33 -29.86 -12.75
N VAL A 1202 15.13 -30.32 -13.73
CA VAL A 1202 16.53 -29.94 -13.95
C VAL A 1202 16.80 -29.52 -15.40
N THR A 1203 17.80 -28.65 -15.58
CA THR A 1203 18.38 -28.35 -16.91
C THR A 1203 19.15 -29.54 -17.47
N THR A 1204 19.52 -29.48 -18.75
CA THR A 1204 20.45 -30.43 -19.39
C THR A 1204 21.81 -30.56 -18.69
N GLU A 1205 22.27 -29.53 -17.97
CA GLU A 1205 23.47 -29.57 -17.12
C GLU A 1205 23.23 -30.16 -15.71
N GLY A 1206 21.98 -30.52 -15.37
CA GLY A 1206 21.61 -31.10 -14.07
C GLY A 1206 21.29 -30.09 -12.96
N HIS A 1207 21.28 -28.79 -13.24
CA HIS A 1207 20.93 -27.75 -12.28
C HIS A 1207 19.41 -27.67 -12.05
N ASN A 1208 18.96 -27.65 -10.78
CA ASN A 1208 17.53 -27.63 -10.45
C ASN A 1208 16.89 -26.23 -10.49
N LEU A 1209 15.56 -26.14 -10.42
CA LEU A 1209 14.81 -24.87 -10.44
C LEU A 1209 15.19 -23.88 -9.32
N ARG A 1210 15.61 -24.36 -8.15
CA ARG A 1210 16.07 -23.47 -7.05
C ARG A 1210 17.42 -22.85 -7.40
N GLN A 1211 18.34 -23.63 -7.95
CA GLN A 1211 19.66 -23.16 -8.40
C GLN A 1211 19.59 -22.22 -9.63
N THR A 1212 18.56 -22.34 -10.47
CA THR A 1212 18.41 -21.60 -11.73
C THR A 1212 17.35 -20.50 -11.63
N LEU A 1213 16.07 -20.85 -11.81
CA LEU A 1213 14.94 -19.92 -11.83
C LEU A 1213 14.86 -19.06 -10.56
N PHE A 1214 14.72 -19.68 -9.40
CA PHE A 1214 14.48 -18.93 -8.16
C PHE A 1214 15.72 -18.18 -7.67
N TYR A 1215 16.93 -18.67 -7.96
CA TYR A 1215 18.16 -17.90 -7.74
C TYR A 1215 18.30 -16.72 -8.71
N SER A 1216 17.85 -16.83 -9.96
CA SER A 1216 17.83 -15.69 -10.89
C SER A 1216 16.77 -14.63 -10.54
N LEU A 1217 15.65 -15.03 -9.90
CA LEU A 1217 14.59 -14.12 -9.46
C LEU A 1217 14.93 -13.42 -8.14
N PHE A 1218 15.46 -14.16 -7.16
CA PHE A 1218 15.70 -13.64 -5.80
C PHE A 1218 17.18 -13.43 -5.45
N GLY A 1219 18.11 -14.23 -5.98
CA GLY A 1219 19.54 -14.14 -5.65
C GLY A 1219 19.83 -14.20 -4.15
N GLU A 1220 20.72 -13.33 -3.67
CA GLU A 1220 20.98 -13.09 -2.25
C GLU A 1220 19.98 -12.07 -1.63
N LEU A 1221 18.69 -12.20 -1.91
CA LEU A 1221 17.65 -11.36 -1.26
C LEU A 1221 17.47 -11.77 0.21
N HIS A 1222 17.82 -10.88 1.12
CA HIS A 1222 17.61 -11.08 2.56
C HIS A 1222 16.14 -10.82 2.96
N VAL A 1223 15.63 -11.60 3.91
CA VAL A 1223 14.31 -11.38 4.52
C VAL A 1223 14.46 -11.00 5.99
N TYR A 1224 13.72 -9.98 6.44
CA TYR A 1224 13.73 -9.48 7.83
C TYR A 1224 12.34 -9.42 8.46
N ARG A 1225 12.28 -9.57 9.79
CA ARG A 1225 11.04 -9.47 10.57
C ARG A 1225 10.44 -8.05 10.57
N THR A 1226 11.27 -7.00 10.57
CA THR A 1226 10.83 -5.58 10.50
C THR A 1226 11.74 -4.69 9.66
N ARG A 1227 11.19 -3.58 9.17
CA ARG A 1227 11.87 -2.55 8.37
C ARG A 1227 12.99 -1.87 9.17
N LYS A 1228 12.82 -1.70 10.49
CA LYS A 1228 13.85 -1.19 11.40
C LYS A 1228 15.05 -2.13 11.47
N GLN A 1229 14.81 -3.44 11.60
CA GLN A 1229 15.87 -4.45 11.61
C GLN A 1229 16.58 -4.54 10.26
N MET A 1230 15.84 -4.49 9.14
CA MET A 1230 16.40 -4.43 7.79
C MET A 1230 17.32 -3.20 7.60
N PHE A 1231 16.93 -2.02 8.07
CA PHE A 1231 17.78 -0.83 7.97
C PHE A 1231 19.01 -0.88 8.89
N ASN A 1232 18.90 -1.45 10.10
CA ASN A 1232 20.06 -1.69 10.96
C ASN A 1232 21.08 -2.64 10.27
N ALA A 1233 20.58 -3.62 9.50
CA ALA A 1233 21.40 -4.57 8.76
C ALA A 1233 21.97 -4.04 7.42
N ARG A 1234 21.76 -2.76 7.07
CA ARG A 1234 22.16 -2.22 5.75
C ARG A 1234 23.67 -2.32 5.44
N ALA A 1235 24.52 -2.49 6.46
CA ALA A 1235 25.95 -2.68 6.28
C ALA A 1235 26.35 -4.06 5.70
N CYS A 1236 25.52 -5.09 5.85
CA CYS A 1236 25.81 -6.46 5.41
C CYS A 1236 24.86 -6.98 4.30
N ILE A 1237 23.89 -6.17 3.85
CA ILE A 1237 23.02 -6.50 2.71
C ILE A 1237 23.78 -6.20 1.41
N LYS A 1238 24.18 -7.24 0.66
CA LYS A 1238 24.97 -7.11 -0.58
C LYS A 1238 24.13 -6.65 -1.78
N GLN A 1239 22.94 -7.23 -1.96
CA GLN A 1239 22.12 -7.10 -3.16
C GLN A 1239 20.82 -6.33 -2.88
N ALA A 1240 19.91 -6.93 -2.12
CA ALA A 1240 18.59 -6.41 -1.81
C ALA A 1240 18.07 -7.00 -0.48
N ALA A 1241 17.04 -6.39 0.09
CA ALA A 1241 16.34 -6.93 1.26
C ALA A 1241 14.84 -6.58 1.25
N VAL A 1242 14.04 -7.43 1.90
CA VAL A 1242 12.62 -7.19 2.19
C VAL A 1242 12.33 -7.38 3.67
N SER A 1243 11.25 -6.74 4.16
CA SER A 1243 10.74 -6.97 5.52
C SER A 1243 9.22 -7.18 5.56
N LEU A 1244 8.78 -8.06 6.47
CA LEU A 1244 7.38 -8.54 6.54
C LEU A 1244 6.34 -7.44 6.85
N ASP A 1245 6.78 -6.30 7.39
CA ASP A 1245 6.03 -5.06 7.61
C ASP A 1245 6.00 -4.12 6.38
N GLY A 1246 6.37 -4.62 5.20
CA GLY A 1246 6.29 -3.89 3.93
C GLY A 1246 7.48 -2.97 3.66
N GLY A 1247 8.70 -3.36 4.05
CA GLY A 1247 9.92 -2.70 3.58
C GLY A 1247 10.47 -3.39 2.35
N ILE A 1248 10.86 -2.64 1.32
CA ILE A 1248 11.64 -3.16 0.19
C ILE A 1248 12.84 -2.26 -0.06
N LEU A 1249 14.04 -2.82 0.13
CA LEU A 1249 15.32 -2.25 -0.27
C LEU A 1249 15.76 -2.97 -1.55
N LYS A 1250 15.57 -2.32 -2.70
CA LYS A 1250 16.18 -2.78 -3.96
C LYS A 1250 17.64 -2.28 -3.99
N GLN A 1251 18.35 -2.55 -5.09
CA GLN A 1251 19.81 -2.41 -5.23
C GLN A 1251 20.42 -1.20 -4.50
N THR A 1252 21.53 -1.44 -3.78
CA THR A 1252 22.29 -0.52 -2.92
C THR A 1252 22.12 0.98 -3.20
N GLY A 1253 21.11 1.59 -2.56
CA GLY A 1253 20.75 2.99 -2.72
C GLY A 1253 19.27 3.24 -3.04
N MET A 1254 18.54 2.22 -3.50
CA MET A 1254 17.13 2.34 -3.90
C MET A 1254 16.16 1.77 -2.85
N VAL A 1255 15.38 2.64 -2.21
CA VAL A 1255 14.34 2.27 -1.23
C VAL A 1255 12.96 2.44 -1.88
N SER A 1256 12.09 1.43 -1.78
CA SER A 1256 10.67 1.59 -2.11
C SER A 1256 9.94 2.25 -0.95
N LEU A 1257 9.18 3.31 -1.23
CA LEU A 1257 8.41 4.08 -0.24
C LEU A 1257 7.00 4.33 -0.79
N GLY A 1258 5.97 3.90 -0.07
CA GLY A 1258 4.57 3.99 -0.48
C GLY A 1258 3.74 2.87 0.13
N TYR A 1259 2.54 2.66 -0.42
CA TYR A 1259 1.69 1.52 -0.08
C TYR A 1259 1.77 0.48 -1.20
N GLY A 1260 2.14 -0.76 -0.85
CA GLY A 1260 2.24 -1.87 -1.79
C GLY A 1260 0.87 -2.35 -2.26
N TYR A 1261 0.68 -2.45 -3.57
CA TYR A 1261 -0.48 -3.07 -4.21
C TYR A 1261 -0.02 -4.04 -5.29
N LEU A 1262 -0.36 -5.32 -5.14
CA LEU A 1262 -0.30 -6.34 -6.18
C LEU A 1262 -1.50 -7.28 -6.01
N SER A 1263 -1.90 -7.97 -7.07
CA SER A 1263 -3.07 -8.87 -7.09
C SER A 1263 -2.77 -10.33 -6.74
N PHE A 1264 -1.50 -10.74 -6.77
CA PHE A 1264 -1.09 -12.14 -6.65
C PHE A 1264 -0.58 -12.46 -5.25
N TYR A 1265 -1.31 -13.33 -4.54
CA TYR A 1265 -0.93 -13.86 -3.23
C TYR A 1265 -1.16 -15.38 -3.19
N THR A 1266 -0.25 -16.10 -2.52
CA THR A 1266 -0.39 -17.53 -2.12
C THR A 1266 -0.33 -17.70 -0.61
#